data_AF-A0A0D2F1Y0-F1
#
_entry.id   AF-A0A0D2F1Y0-F1
#
_cell.length_a   1.000
_cell.length_b   1.000
_cell.length_c   1.000
_cell.angle_alpha   90.00
_cell.angle_beta   90.00
_cell.angle_gamma   90.00
#
_symmetry.space_group_name_H-M   'P 1'
#
loop_
_entity.id
_entity.type
_entity.pdbx_description
1 polymer ?
#
loop_
_entity_poly.entity_id
_entity_poly.type
_entity_poly.pdbx_seq_one_letter_code
_entity_poly.pdbx_strand_id
1 'polypeptide(L)'
;MPVIDINKDLSALFRQQVQRTPDAVALEDETTTYTYVQLDQKVEALAHRLRKHRVGRDSLVGVLLPRSANYVIACLAALRAGGAFLVLELAYPPELLADVIDDAQPAVVVTYRAEVGKIKEGIPLITLDEEGEQTPPNGDVKDLPPLPADDDLDRLAFVSYSSGTTGKPKGIANPHRAPVLSYNLRFGVRDLQPGDRVACNVFFIWEILRPLLRGATVVAVPDEASYDPPVLVDLLAFKNITETLMTPTLLAAVLSRHPKIGARLPKLRTLWLNGEVVTTDLARRAIKALPNTTLLNCYSACETHEIACGNIGDMLDDASNYCPVGPPLDPEHIYILDESGQKVQAGESGELFVGGSLLARGYINRPETTAKAFTPDPFDSAPGARMYRTGDQARILPSGLLEITGRVGAMIKLRGYSVVPGKVEHAILQHLAVRHCAVTAHGEGLDRQLVAYVVRDKESSADRPALEVNELGHSPAARRTLSPYLAHYMIPALWVEVEELPTNAVSGKVDLKRLPPPPSPKAANGNGSLNGHKGDQDPIDIEAIAEIWAASLKISRSTITPEHSFFDLGGHSLTLADLSARFSRVLGVKVPLARLVDPATLNGHLETVRSVRDGHAAAVQAHLPDVLRKDSTLEDSIRPTNASICAASKAHTILLTGVTGFLGAFLLNDLLESTSAKILCLVRFNDPSEADLPAGIARLRRHLLDMGLWRDSIMERVEIIPGNLSRPRLGLPPEAFEELTGRVQVIIHAAATVNLVYPYAALRDANVGGTREILRLACRAGATVQYISTNGVLPPSRDGWDEDAMLDVDDVPEKLADGYGQSKWVAEQLVREAGRRGLPVKIHRAGTISGHSTTGAGNAWDLLNAIIVESINLGYAPDVEGWRAEMTPVDFVSKAIIHLSNQTNTTQFVFHLGDPDPVPTRSVFKDLEELGYPTKPLPWDEWVARWQENRGTLKGGDGAFTIDILRSGMPSVEFLRGIVVLNNAATRPLRAVVERPKVDSVLLETYARHWFARGWLPHPPARQHALGGTAQPIRRGPLSGRVAVITGASSGIGAAVAAALAREGLHLALGARRTDALEAVKSRLVVREGKVIVRQTDVTDRKQVESLIKAANDELGPVDILVSCAGVMYYTMMANAHVEDWDRTVDVNCKGLLHCLSSVVPSMISRGNGHIVAISSDAGRKVFPGLGVYSASKFFVEATLQSLRLETAGTGLRVTSVQPGNTATDLLGMSTDAEAVKKYGEPTGAQILDPEDVANSIVYALRQPQHVAVNEILIEPREEPI
;
A
#
# COMPACT_ATOMS: atom_id res chain seq x y z
N MET A 1 6.76 -50.22 -1.64
CA MET A 1 7.83 -50.14 -2.66
C MET A 1 8.31 -48.71 -2.72
N PRO A 2 9.61 -48.45 -2.91
CA PRO A 2 10.10 -47.09 -3.09
C PRO A 2 9.55 -46.49 -4.39
N VAL A 3 9.34 -45.17 -4.41
CA VAL A 3 8.86 -44.39 -5.57
C VAL A 3 9.98 -44.17 -6.59
N ILE A 4 11.23 -44.06 -6.13
CA ILE A 4 12.44 -43.93 -6.96
C ILE A 4 13.41 -45.08 -6.67
N ASP A 5 14.42 -45.29 -7.53
CA ASP A 5 15.47 -46.27 -7.26
C ASP A 5 16.40 -45.77 -6.14
N ILE A 6 16.14 -46.22 -4.92
CA ILE A 6 16.92 -45.83 -3.73
C ILE A 6 18.33 -46.42 -3.70
N ASN A 7 18.74 -47.22 -4.70
CA ASN A 7 20.10 -47.75 -4.83
C ASN A 7 20.97 -46.93 -5.80
N LYS A 8 20.44 -45.81 -6.33
CA LYS A 8 21.13 -44.95 -7.29
C LYS A 8 21.37 -43.56 -6.73
N ASP A 9 22.54 -43.01 -7.02
CA ASP A 9 22.90 -41.66 -6.59
C ASP A 9 22.08 -40.59 -7.34
N LEU A 10 22.14 -39.36 -6.85
CA LEU A 10 21.37 -38.24 -7.40
C LEU A 10 21.73 -37.92 -8.87
N SER A 11 22.98 -38.13 -9.28
CA SER A 11 23.44 -37.89 -10.66
C SER A 11 22.87 -38.96 -11.61
N ALA A 12 22.89 -40.22 -11.18
CA ALA A 12 22.30 -41.35 -11.90
C ALA A 12 20.78 -41.21 -12.02
N LEU A 13 20.10 -40.84 -10.92
CA LEU A 13 18.66 -40.60 -10.92
C LEU A 13 18.26 -39.44 -11.84
N PHE A 14 19.02 -38.34 -11.84
CA PHE A 14 18.80 -37.23 -12.77
C PHE A 14 18.99 -37.67 -14.23
N ARG A 15 20.07 -38.41 -14.56
CA ARG A 15 20.28 -38.96 -15.91
C ARG A 15 19.14 -39.87 -16.37
N GLN A 16 18.62 -40.72 -15.48
CA GLN A 16 17.46 -41.56 -15.78
C GLN A 16 16.23 -40.71 -16.08
N GLN A 17 16.02 -39.60 -15.36
CA GLN A 17 14.89 -38.71 -15.63
C GLN A 17 15.06 -37.93 -16.95
N VAL A 18 16.28 -37.48 -17.28
CA VAL A 18 16.59 -36.86 -18.58
C VAL A 18 16.20 -37.77 -19.74
N GLN A 19 16.50 -39.07 -19.63
CA GLN A 19 16.13 -40.06 -20.65
C GLN A 19 14.61 -40.30 -20.74
N ARG A 20 13.88 -40.16 -19.62
CA ARG A 20 12.43 -40.37 -19.57
C ARG A 20 11.63 -39.21 -20.15
N THR A 21 12.07 -37.97 -19.95
CA THR A 21 11.33 -36.76 -20.36
C THR A 21 12.26 -35.70 -20.96
N PRO A 22 13.01 -35.99 -22.04
CA PRO A 22 14.07 -35.12 -22.54
C PRO A 22 13.58 -33.73 -22.96
N ASP A 23 12.38 -33.67 -23.56
CA ASP A 23 11.79 -32.45 -24.11
C ASP A 23 10.95 -31.66 -23.08
N ALA A 24 10.73 -32.20 -21.88
CA ALA A 24 10.02 -31.48 -20.83
C ALA A 24 10.89 -30.35 -20.27
N VAL A 25 10.26 -29.25 -19.83
CA VAL A 25 10.98 -28.14 -19.19
C VAL A 25 11.49 -28.58 -17.82
N ALA A 26 12.81 -28.53 -17.61
CA ALA A 26 13.47 -28.96 -16.39
C ALA A 26 13.79 -27.79 -15.46
N LEU A 27 14.29 -26.69 -16.01
CA LEU A 27 14.82 -25.58 -15.23
C LEU A 27 14.50 -24.25 -15.91
N GLU A 28 14.09 -23.28 -15.12
CA GLU A 28 13.74 -21.95 -15.56
C GLU A 28 14.17 -20.91 -14.52
N ASP A 29 14.60 -19.74 -14.98
CA ASP A 29 14.74 -18.53 -14.16
C ASP A 29 14.03 -17.34 -14.84
N GLU A 30 14.39 -16.10 -14.54
CA GLU A 30 13.76 -14.93 -15.16
C GLU A 30 14.01 -14.84 -16.68
N THR A 31 15.19 -15.27 -17.16
CA THR A 31 15.64 -15.01 -18.54
C THR A 31 15.83 -16.28 -19.37
N THR A 32 15.97 -17.43 -18.74
CA THR A 32 16.31 -18.68 -19.40
C THR A 32 15.32 -19.80 -19.09
N THR A 33 15.17 -20.72 -20.04
CA THR A 33 14.37 -21.93 -19.92
C THR A 33 15.12 -23.08 -20.58
N TYR A 34 15.30 -24.16 -19.84
CA TYR A 34 16.00 -25.36 -20.28
C TYR A 34 15.08 -26.57 -20.20
N THR A 35 14.98 -27.31 -21.30
CA THR A 35 14.47 -28.69 -21.29
C THR A 35 15.45 -29.61 -20.56
N TYR A 36 15.02 -30.83 -20.19
CA TYR A 36 15.90 -31.81 -19.54
C TYR A 36 17.15 -32.11 -20.39
N VAL A 37 17.01 -32.26 -21.71
CA VAL A 37 18.16 -32.52 -22.60
C VAL A 37 19.11 -31.33 -22.68
N GLN A 38 18.59 -30.09 -22.71
CA GLN A 38 19.43 -28.89 -22.75
C GLN A 38 20.13 -28.65 -21.40
N LEU A 39 19.42 -28.89 -20.29
CA LEU A 39 20.00 -28.84 -18.95
C LEU A 39 21.13 -29.86 -18.82
N ASP A 40 20.90 -31.10 -19.27
CA ASP A 40 21.91 -32.15 -19.24
C ASP A 40 23.16 -31.77 -20.03
N GLN A 41 23.01 -31.15 -21.21
CA GLN A 41 24.15 -30.65 -22.00
C GLN A 41 24.95 -29.57 -21.25
N LYS A 42 24.28 -28.63 -20.57
CA LYS A 42 24.94 -27.59 -19.76
C LYS A 42 25.67 -28.18 -18.55
N VAL A 43 25.03 -29.13 -17.88
CA VAL A 43 25.60 -29.89 -16.75
C VAL A 43 26.83 -30.68 -17.21
N GLU A 44 26.76 -31.35 -18.35
CA GLU A 44 27.86 -32.14 -18.90
C GLU A 44 29.06 -31.26 -19.25
N ALA A 45 28.82 -30.12 -19.91
CA ALA A 45 29.88 -29.17 -20.26
C ALA A 45 30.60 -28.61 -19.02
N LEU A 46 29.85 -28.21 -17.98
CA LEU A 46 30.45 -27.72 -16.74
C LEU A 46 31.13 -28.85 -15.95
N ALA A 47 30.55 -30.06 -15.92
CA ALA A 47 31.16 -31.22 -15.27
C ALA A 47 32.53 -31.53 -15.89
N HIS A 48 32.67 -31.51 -17.21
CA HIS A 48 33.97 -31.67 -17.87
C HIS A 48 34.99 -30.63 -17.44
N ARG A 49 34.59 -29.34 -17.29
CA ARG A 49 35.47 -28.29 -16.76
C ARG A 49 35.88 -28.59 -15.32
N LEU A 50 34.94 -28.97 -14.45
CA LEU A 50 35.21 -29.35 -13.06
C LEU A 50 36.17 -30.55 -12.97
N ARG A 51 36.05 -31.52 -13.89
CA ARG A 51 36.96 -32.66 -13.97
C ARG A 51 38.39 -32.24 -14.27
N LYS A 52 38.63 -31.20 -15.08
CA LYS A 52 39.98 -30.62 -15.30
C LYS A 52 40.62 -30.11 -13.99
N HIS A 53 39.82 -29.80 -12.96
CA HIS A 53 40.27 -29.47 -11.60
C HIS A 53 40.37 -30.70 -10.67
N ARG A 54 40.40 -31.92 -11.23
CA ARG A 54 40.49 -33.21 -10.51
C ARG A 54 39.35 -33.49 -9.54
N VAL A 55 38.16 -32.95 -9.79
CA VAL A 55 36.95 -33.29 -9.01
C VAL A 55 36.63 -34.78 -9.16
N GLY A 56 36.42 -35.45 -8.03
CA GLY A 56 36.03 -36.86 -7.91
C GLY A 56 35.40 -37.16 -6.55
N ARG A 57 35.39 -38.43 -6.12
CA ARG A 57 34.75 -38.88 -4.87
C ARG A 57 35.13 -37.98 -3.68
N ASP A 58 34.13 -37.46 -2.97
CA ASP A 58 34.26 -36.59 -1.80
C ASP A 58 35.00 -35.24 -2.02
N SER A 59 35.36 -34.90 -3.27
CA SER A 59 35.90 -33.57 -3.62
C SER A 59 34.81 -32.52 -3.55
N LEU A 60 35.09 -31.36 -2.95
CA LEU A 60 34.12 -30.27 -2.85
C LEU A 60 34.28 -29.26 -4.00
N VAL A 61 33.16 -28.86 -4.60
CA VAL A 61 33.06 -27.77 -5.57
C VAL A 61 32.31 -26.63 -4.90
N GLY A 62 32.98 -25.51 -4.60
CA GLY A 62 32.33 -24.33 -4.05
C GLY A 62 31.37 -23.70 -5.06
N VAL A 63 30.15 -23.38 -4.66
CA VAL A 63 29.18 -22.68 -5.52
C VAL A 63 28.84 -21.35 -4.86
N LEU A 64 29.44 -20.27 -5.36
CA LEU A 64 29.20 -18.89 -4.94
C LEU A 64 28.49 -18.15 -6.08
N LEU A 65 27.18 -18.35 -6.19
CA LEU A 65 26.35 -17.77 -7.26
C LEU A 65 25.03 -17.26 -6.67
N PRO A 66 24.40 -16.25 -7.28
CA PRO A 66 23.03 -15.88 -6.95
C PRO A 66 22.08 -17.00 -7.38
N ARG A 67 20.92 -17.09 -6.72
CA ARG A 67 19.87 -18.07 -7.06
C ARG A 67 19.40 -17.84 -8.50
N SER A 68 19.77 -18.75 -9.39
CA SER A 68 19.57 -18.68 -10.85
C SER A 68 19.67 -20.06 -11.47
N ALA A 69 19.38 -20.20 -12.77
CA ALA A 69 19.58 -21.47 -13.46
C ALA A 69 21.05 -21.94 -13.39
N ASN A 70 22.00 -21.01 -13.42
CA ASN A 70 23.43 -21.33 -13.32
C ASN A 70 23.84 -21.92 -11.97
N TYR A 71 23.19 -21.53 -10.86
CA TYR A 71 23.41 -22.17 -9.56
C TYR A 71 23.03 -23.66 -9.63
N VAL A 72 21.86 -23.96 -10.20
CA VAL A 72 21.37 -25.34 -10.34
C VAL A 72 22.30 -26.16 -11.22
N ILE A 73 22.73 -25.60 -12.36
CA ILE A 73 23.70 -26.23 -13.26
C ILE A 73 25.01 -26.54 -12.53
N ALA A 74 25.53 -25.60 -11.72
CA ALA A 74 26.76 -25.81 -10.95
C ALA A 74 26.63 -26.96 -9.92
N CYS A 75 25.52 -27.02 -9.18
CA CYS A 75 25.25 -28.11 -8.25
C CYS A 75 25.19 -29.47 -8.97
N LEU A 76 24.42 -29.58 -10.04
CA LEU A 76 24.29 -30.82 -10.81
C LEU A 76 25.62 -31.22 -11.47
N ALA A 77 26.40 -30.26 -11.96
CA ALA A 77 27.71 -30.50 -12.56
C ALA A 77 28.72 -31.03 -11.54
N ALA A 78 28.70 -30.54 -10.30
CA ALA A 78 29.53 -31.07 -9.22
C ALA A 78 29.21 -32.55 -8.95
N LEU A 79 27.92 -32.90 -8.88
CA LEU A 79 27.47 -34.28 -8.72
C LEU A 79 27.86 -35.17 -9.91
N ARG A 80 27.70 -34.66 -11.14
CA ARG A 80 28.07 -35.34 -12.41
C ARG A 80 29.58 -35.57 -12.51
N ALA A 81 30.39 -34.63 -12.04
CA ALA A 81 31.85 -34.76 -11.98
C ALA A 81 32.34 -35.76 -10.91
N GLY A 82 31.42 -36.34 -10.11
CA GLY A 82 31.72 -37.31 -9.06
C GLY A 82 32.03 -36.69 -7.70
N GLY A 83 31.95 -35.37 -7.57
CA GLY A 83 32.15 -34.63 -6.33
C GLY A 83 30.86 -34.23 -5.63
N ALA A 84 31.00 -33.36 -4.64
CA ALA A 84 29.91 -32.76 -3.88
C ALA A 84 29.94 -31.24 -4.01
N PHE A 85 28.79 -30.59 -4.08
CA PHE A 85 28.76 -29.11 -4.07
C PHE A 85 28.80 -28.57 -2.64
N LEU A 86 29.63 -27.56 -2.43
CA LEU A 86 29.74 -26.79 -1.20
C LEU A 86 28.92 -25.50 -1.37
N VAL A 87 27.92 -25.32 -0.53
CA VAL A 87 27.09 -24.11 -0.53
C VAL A 87 27.90 -22.95 0.04
N LEU A 88 28.20 -21.96 -0.79
CA LEU A 88 28.81 -20.69 -0.39
C LEU A 88 27.75 -19.58 -0.50
N GLU A 89 27.56 -18.83 0.58
CA GLU A 89 26.51 -17.80 0.65
C GLU A 89 27.04 -16.43 0.27
N LEU A 90 26.40 -15.77 -0.72
CA LEU A 90 26.75 -14.40 -1.13
C LEU A 90 26.59 -13.37 0.00
N ALA A 91 25.76 -13.69 1.00
CA ALA A 91 25.51 -12.88 2.19
C ALA A 91 26.62 -12.97 3.25
N TYR A 92 27.60 -13.87 3.09
CA TYR A 92 28.74 -13.93 4.02
C TYR A 92 29.74 -12.82 3.69
N PRO A 93 30.24 -12.08 4.71
CA PRO A 93 31.35 -11.16 4.49
C PRO A 93 32.61 -11.94 4.06
N PRO A 94 33.56 -11.29 3.35
CA PRO A 94 34.75 -11.96 2.83
C PRO A 94 35.56 -12.75 3.88
N GLU A 95 35.67 -12.24 5.12
CA GLU A 95 36.38 -12.95 6.20
C GLU A 95 35.68 -14.25 6.61
N LEU A 96 34.34 -14.23 6.77
CA LEU A 96 33.56 -15.43 7.09
C LEU A 96 33.56 -16.42 5.92
N LEU A 97 33.52 -15.93 4.68
CA LEU A 97 33.62 -16.76 3.50
C LEU A 97 35.01 -17.42 3.40
N ALA A 98 36.08 -16.69 3.73
CA ALA A 98 37.43 -17.22 3.80
C ALA A 98 37.56 -18.32 4.86
N ASP A 99 36.97 -18.13 6.06
CA ASP A 99 36.93 -19.16 7.11
C ASP A 99 36.26 -20.46 6.63
N VAL A 100 35.16 -20.35 5.88
CA VAL A 100 34.44 -21.51 5.31
C VAL A 100 35.29 -22.21 4.24
N ILE A 101 35.93 -21.44 3.35
CA ILE A 101 36.78 -21.98 2.28
C ILE A 101 38.03 -22.65 2.86
N ASP A 102 38.67 -22.03 3.86
CA ASP A 102 39.87 -22.56 4.51
C ASP A 102 39.55 -23.86 5.29
N ASP A 103 38.36 -23.99 5.92
CA ASP A 103 37.90 -25.20 6.60
C ASP A 103 37.46 -26.32 5.64
N ALA A 104 36.81 -25.97 4.51
CA ALA A 104 36.27 -26.92 3.55
C ALA A 104 37.28 -27.38 2.48
N GLN A 105 38.24 -26.54 2.13
CA GLN A 105 39.25 -26.76 1.08
C GLN A 105 38.68 -27.27 -0.26
N PRO A 106 37.77 -26.51 -0.92
CA PRO A 106 37.20 -26.94 -2.20
C PRO A 106 38.26 -27.02 -3.30
N ALA A 107 38.10 -28.00 -4.21
CA ALA A 107 39.00 -28.20 -5.35
C ALA A 107 38.92 -27.05 -6.36
N VAL A 108 37.74 -26.43 -6.47
CA VAL A 108 37.47 -25.27 -7.33
C VAL A 108 36.19 -24.57 -6.85
N VAL A 109 36.10 -23.26 -7.04
CA VAL A 109 34.90 -22.46 -6.78
C VAL A 109 34.30 -21.94 -8.09
N VAL A 110 33.02 -22.22 -8.32
CA VAL A 110 32.24 -21.69 -9.45
C VAL A 110 31.55 -20.40 -9.01
N THR A 111 31.76 -19.32 -9.77
CA THR A 111 31.28 -17.98 -9.43
C THR A 111 31.06 -17.10 -10.68
N TYR A 112 30.61 -15.86 -10.50
CA TYR A 112 30.63 -14.81 -11.53
C TYR A 112 31.80 -13.85 -11.30
N ARG A 113 32.24 -13.16 -12.35
CA ARG A 113 33.36 -12.21 -12.27
C ARG A 113 33.16 -11.13 -11.21
N ALA A 114 31.93 -10.64 -11.07
CA ALA A 114 31.56 -9.62 -10.09
C ALA A 114 31.79 -10.06 -8.63
N GLU A 115 31.73 -11.36 -8.34
CA GLU A 115 31.82 -11.92 -6.98
C GLU A 115 33.23 -12.42 -6.64
N VAL A 116 34.17 -12.41 -7.60
CA VAL A 116 35.56 -12.87 -7.41
C VAL A 116 36.25 -12.14 -6.25
N GLY A 117 35.97 -10.84 -6.07
CA GLY A 117 36.58 -10.02 -5.01
C GLY A 117 36.21 -10.44 -3.58
N LYS A 118 35.17 -11.27 -3.39
CA LYS A 118 34.82 -11.84 -2.08
C LYS A 118 35.67 -13.06 -1.72
N ILE A 119 36.32 -13.68 -2.71
CA ILE A 119 37.10 -14.90 -2.55
C ILE A 119 38.58 -14.52 -2.38
N LYS A 120 39.23 -15.11 -1.38
CA LYS A 120 40.67 -14.97 -1.13
C LYS A 120 41.48 -15.42 -2.35
N GLU A 121 42.55 -14.69 -2.66
CA GLU A 121 43.45 -15.03 -3.76
C GLU A 121 44.07 -16.43 -3.61
N GLY A 122 44.34 -17.10 -4.73
CA GLY A 122 44.97 -18.43 -4.78
C GLY A 122 44.00 -19.63 -4.77
N ILE A 123 42.70 -19.40 -4.54
CA ILE A 123 41.67 -20.44 -4.68
C ILE A 123 41.38 -20.66 -6.18
N PRO A 124 41.38 -21.91 -6.70
CA PRO A 124 41.02 -22.16 -8.11
C PRO A 124 39.58 -21.75 -8.39
N LEU A 125 39.35 -21.01 -9.48
CA LEU A 125 38.04 -20.47 -9.85
C LEU A 125 37.58 -20.93 -11.23
N ILE A 126 36.27 -21.00 -11.40
CA ILE A 126 35.58 -21.03 -12.69
C ILE A 126 34.59 -19.86 -12.71
N THR A 127 34.83 -18.87 -13.57
CA THR A 127 33.87 -17.81 -13.88
C THR A 127 32.93 -18.29 -15.00
N LEU A 128 31.62 -18.16 -14.78
CA LEU A 128 30.60 -18.62 -15.76
C LEU A 128 30.25 -17.58 -16.82
N ASP A 129 30.54 -16.31 -16.55
CA ASP A 129 30.19 -15.14 -17.36
C ASP A 129 31.35 -14.61 -18.23
N GLU A 130 32.53 -15.22 -18.16
CA GLU A 130 33.65 -14.92 -19.07
C GLU A 130 33.64 -15.87 -20.28
N GLU A 131 33.70 -15.30 -21.48
CA GLU A 131 33.89 -16.07 -22.72
C GLU A 131 35.38 -16.45 -22.88
N GLY A 132 35.68 -17.74 -22.80
CA GLY A 132 37.00 -18.29 -23.05
C GLY A 132 37.23 -19.60 -22.29
N GLU A 133 37.90 -20.58 -22.92
CA GLU A 133 38.45 -21.69 -22.13
C GLU A 133 39.55 -21.13 -21.22
N GLN A 134 39.22 -20.93 -19.94
CA GLN A 134 40.27 -20.78 -18.93
C GLN A 134 41.09 -22.07 -18.93
N THR A 135 42.32 -21.99 -19.43
CA THR A 135 43.29 -23.08 -19.33
C THR A 135 43.40 -23.46 -17.85
N PRO A 136 43.13 -24.73 -17.46
CA PRO A 136 43.32 -25.14 -16.08
C PRO A 136 44.78 -24.83 -15.67
N PRO A 137 45.04 -24.41 -14.42
CA PRO A 137 46.39 -24.07 -13.97
C PRO A 137 47.39 -25.24 -14.11
N ASN A 138 46.87 -26.46 -14.22
CA ASN A 138 47.64 -27.67 -14.49
C ASN A 138 47.39 -28.10 -15.95
N GLY A 139 48.42 -28.01 -16.80
CA GLY A 139 48.37 -28.49 -18.19
C GLY A 139 47.92 -29.95 -18.30
N ASP A 140 47.46 -30.36 -19.50
CA ASP A 140 46.93 -31.69 -19.86
C ASP A 140 46.94 -32.73 -18.71
N VAL A 141 45.88 -32.72 -17.91
CA VAL A 141 45.74 -33.63 -16.76
C VAL A 141 45.52 -35.06 -17.29
N LYS A 142 46.61 -35.81 -17.47
CA LYS A 142 46.56 -37.18 -18.02
C LYS A 142 45.88 -38.21 -17.10
N ASP A 143 45.87 -37.97 -15.78
CA ASP A 143 45.29 -38.89 -14.78
C ASP A 143 44.14 -38.22 -14.00
N LEU A 144 42.97 -38.15 -14.63
CA LEU A 144 41.72 -37.78 -13.97
C LEU A 144 41.29 -38.89 -12.99
N PRO A 145 40.83 -38.57 -11.76
CA PRO A 145 40.35 -39.59 -10.83
C PRO A 145 39.16 -40.35 -11.43
N PRO A 146 38.99 -41.67 -11.23
CA PRO A 146 37.83 -42.39 -11.79
C PRO A 146 36.50 -41.79 -11.28
N LEU A 147 35.45 -41.83 -12.11
CA LEU A 147 34.11 -41.49 -11.64
C LEU A 147 33.64 -42.54 -10.62
N PRO A 148 33.00 -42.14 -9.51
CA PRO A 148 32.39 -43.08 -8.57
C PRO A 148 31.31 -43.94 -9.24
N ALA A 149 31.04 -45.11 -8.68
CA ALA A 149 29.94 -45.96 -9.14
C ALA A 149 28.58 -45.33 -8.80
N ASP A 150 27.58 -45.56 -9.65
CA ASP A 150 26.23 -44.99 -9.50
C ASP A 150 25.51 -45.46 -8.21
N ASP A 151 26.00 -46.51 -7.56
CA ASP A 151 25.48 -47.11 -6.32
C ASP A 151 26.32 -46.79 -5.08
N ASP A 152 27.39 -45.98 -5.20
CA ASP A 152 28.15 -45.45 -4.07
C ASP A 152 27.37 -44.29 -3.40
N LEU A 153 26.30 -44.64 -2.69
CA LEU A 153 25.44 -43.67 -2.01
C LEU A 153 26.10 -43.04 -0.78
N ASP A 154 27.15 -43.66 -0.25
CA ASP A 154 27.85 -43.12 0.90
C ASP A 154 28.75 -41.95 0.53
N ARG A 155 29.12 -41.74 -0.76
CA ARG A 155 29.87 -40.56 -1.23
C ARG A 155 29.14 -39.23 -0.98
N LEU A 156 29.86 -38.13 -0.81
CA LEU A 156 29.25 -36.83 -0.49
C LEU A 156 28.43 -36.33 -1.69
N ALA A 157 27.24 -35.83 -1.42
CA ALA A 157 26.41 -35.10 -2.37
C ALA A 157 26.60 -33.60 -2.21
N PHE A 158 26.55 -33.10 -0.97
CA PHE A 158 26.73 -31.69 -0.71
C PHE A 158 27.21 -31.40 0.72
N VAL A 159 27.71 -30.19 0.89
CA VAL A 159 28.11 -29.65 2.19
C VAL A 159 27.47 -28.29 2.38
N SER A 160 26.80 -28.11 3.52
CA SER A 160 26.22 -26.81 3.91
C SER A 160 26.78 -26.39 5.26
N TYR A 161 27.20 -25.13 5.38
CA TYR A 161 27.72 -24.61 6.63
C TYR A 161 26.61 -24.05 7.52
N SER A 162 26.69 -24.35 8.83
CA SER A 162 25.81 -23.82 9.87
C SER A 162 26.62 -23.05 10.91
N SER A 163 25.99 -22.13 11.66
CA SER A 163 26.64 -21.44 12.78
C SER A 163 27.00 -22.44 13.88
N GLY A 164 28.29 -22.70 14.10
CA GLY A 164 28.73 -23.56 15.19
C GLY A 164 28.51 -22.91 16.56
N THR A 165 28.36 -23.74 17.60
CA THR A 165 28.25 -23.27 18.99
C THR A 165 29.54 -22.66 19.52
N THR A 166 30.69 -23.02 18.93
CA THR A 166 32.04 -22.54 19.27
C THR A 166 32.44 -21.28 18.49
N GLY A 167 31.49 -20.62 17.80
CA GLY A 167 31.75 -19.41 17.01
C GLY A 167 32.18 -19.68 15.57
N LYS A 168 32.95 -20.74 15.30
CA LYS A 168 33.34 -21.13 13.93
C LYS A 168 32.21 -21.83 13.17
N PRO A 169 31.93 -21.48 11.91
CA PRO A 169 31.02 -22.25 11.06
C PRO A 169 31.43 -23.74 10.98
N LYS A 170 30.45 -24.64 10.88
CA LYS A 170 30.68 -26.09 10.75
C LYS A 170 30.05 -26.60 9.46
N GLY A 171 30.82 -27.32 8.63
CA GLY A 171 30.33 -27.88 7.36
C GLY A 171 29.65 -29.23 7.56
N ILE A 172 28.35 -29.33 7.28
CA ILE A 172 27.56 -30.55 7.44
C ILE A 172 27.73 -31.42 6.19
N ALA A 173 28.33 -32.60 6.34
CA ALA A 173 28.72 -33.47 5.24
C ALA A 173 27.62 -34.49 4.89
N ASN A 174 26.80 -34.17 3.87
CA ASN A 174 25.66 -35.00 3.48
C ASN A 174 26.04 -36.01 2.39
N PRO A 175 25.92 -37.33 2.64
CA PRO A 175 26.11 -38.36 1.62
C PRO A 175 24.92 -38.37 0.66
N HIS A 176 25.04 -38.99 -0.52
CA HIS A 176 23.92 -39.16 -1.46
C HIS A 176 22.75 -39.98 -0.89
N ARG A 177 23.06 -40.94 -0.01
CA ARG A 177 22.08 -41.84 0.64
C ARG A 177 20.96 -41.08 1.36
N ALA A 178 21.32 -40.05 2.11
CA ALA A 178 20.38 -39.28 2.93
C ALA A 178 19.33 -38.49 2.11
N PRO A 179 19.68 -37.65 1.11
CA PRO A 179 18.71 -37.00 0.25
C PRO A 179 17.94 -37.99 -0.63
N VAL A 180 18.55 -39.06 -1.15
CA VAL A 180 17.84 -40.06 -1.97
C VAL A 180 16.70 -40.71 -1.16
N LEU A 181 17.00 -41.19 0.05
CA LEU A 181 15.99 -41.78 0.93
C LEU A 181 14.96 -40.74 1.40
N SER A 182 15.40 -39.53 1.75
CA SER A 182 14.50 -38.45 2.16
C SER A 182 13.55 -38.03 1.05
N TYR A 183 14.01 -37.92 -0.20
CA TYR A 183 13.15 -37.60 -1.34
C TYR A 183 12.17 -38.72 -1.64
N ASN A 184 12.60 -39.99 -1.55
CA ASN A 184 11.70 -41.13 -1.66
C ASN A 184 10.56 -41.07 -0.62
N LEU A 185 10.87 -40.75 0.63
CA LEU A 185 9.86 -40.56 1.68
C LEU A 185 8.94 -39.37 1.38
N ARG A 186 9.49 -38.24 0.92
CA ARG A 186 8.69 -37.07 0.52
C ARG A 186 7.75 -37.36 -0.64
N PHE A 187 8.14 -38.17 -1.62
CA PHE A 187 7.23 -38.60 -2.67
C PHE A 187 6.09 -39.48 -2.14
N GLY A 188 6.30 -40.19 -1.03
CA GLY A 188 5.23 -40.87 -0.29
C GLY A 188 4.23 -39.92 0.38
N VAL A 189 4.68 -38.73 0.80
CA VAL A 189 3.81 -37.67 1.34
C VAL A 189 3.08 -36.93 0.22
N ARG A 190 3.83 -36.49 -0.80
CA ARG A 190 3.34 -35.80 -1.99
C ARG A 190 4.30 -36.02 -3.16
N ASP A 191 3.89 -36.85 -4.11
CA ASP A 191 4.65 -37.08 -5.35
C ASP A 191 4.51 -35.90 -6.32
N LEU A 192 5.47 -35.80 -7.24
CA LEU A 192 5.50 -34.86 -8.36
C LEU A 192 5.38 -35.62 -9.68
N GLN A 193 4.87 -34.95 -10.71
CA GLN A 193 4.74 -35.46 -12.06
C GLN A 193 5.33 -34.49 -13.10
N PRO A 194 5.64 -34.97 -14.32
CA PRO A 194 5.96 -34.07 -15.42
C PRO A 194 4.88 -33.01 -15.64
N GLY A 195 5.30 -31.75 -15.79
CA GLY A 195 4.40 -30.59 -15.89
C GLY A 195 4.15 -29.87 -14.58
N ASP A 196 4.52 -30.46 -13.44
CA ASP A 196 4.55 -29.76 -12.16
C ASP A 196 5.68 -28.72 -12.15
N ARG A 197 5.46 -27.60 -11.47
CA ARG A 197 6.36 -26.45 -11.46
C ARG A 197 6.63 -26.04 -10.02
N VAL A 198 7.87 -26.21 -9.59
CA VAL A 198 8.31 -26.01 -8.20
C VAL A 198 9.13 -24.73 -8.11
N ALA A 199 8.68 -23.76 -7.32
CA ALA A 199 9.49 -22.59 -7.01
C ALA A 199 10.57 -22.95 -6.00
N CYS A 200 11.80 -22.49 -6.25
CA CYS A 200 12.99 -22.81 -5.48
C CYS A 200 13.57 -21.53 -4.87
N ASN A 201 13.34 -21.31 -3.56
CA ASN A 201 13.67 -20.02 -2.94
C ASN A 201 14.06 -20.05 -1.44
N VAL A 202 13.73 -21.10 -0.68
CA VAL A 202 13.97 -21.11 0.79
C VAL A 202 14.94 -22.22 1.21
N PHE A 203 14.64 -23.50 0.91
CA PHE A 203 15.48 -24.65 1.23
C PHE A 203 16.14 -25.21 -0.03
N PHE A 204 16.85 -24.32 -0.75
CA PHE A 204 17.22 -24.46 -2.16
C PHE A 204 17.62 -25.88 -2.62
N ILE A 205 18.48 -26.59 -1.89
CA ILE A 205 18.96 -27.94 -2.25
C ILE A 205 17.81 -28.93 -2.50
N TRP A 206 16.81 -28.92 -1.62
CA TRP A 206 15.68 -29.84 -1.69
C TRP A 206 14.69 -29.49 -2.82
N GLU A 207 14.67 -28.23 -3.21
CA GLU A 207 13.76 -27.61 -4.17
C GLU A 207 14.35 -27.73 -5.57
N ILE A 208 15.68 -27.85 -5.68
CA ILE A 208 16.37 -28.21 -6.92
C ILE A 208 16.22 -29.70 -7.18
N LEU A 209 16.72 -30.53 -6.26
CA LEU A 209 17.04 -31.92 -6.60
C LEU A 209 15.77 -32.75 -6.73
N ARG A 210 14.84 -32.66 -5.76
CA ARG A 210 13.63 -33.49 -5.71
C ARG A 210 12.77 -33.40 -6.99
N PRO A 211 12.34 -32.22 -7.48
CA PRO A 211 11.54 -32.14 -8.70
C PRO A 211 12.26 -32.66 -9.95
N LEU A 212 13.58 -32.47 -10.04
CA LEU A 212 14.38 -32.95 -11.17
C LEU A 212 14.45 -34.48 -11.26
N LEU A 213 14.11 -35.20 -10.19
CA LEU A 213 14.04 -36.67 -10.20
C LEU A 213 12.68 -37.20 -10.71
N ARG A 214 11.68 -36.32 -10.91
CA ARG A 214 10.30 -36.70 -11.28
C ARG A 214 9.80 -36.04 -12.56
N GLY A 215 10.66 -35.33 -13.30
CA GLY A 215 10.28 -34.70 -14.57
C GLY A 215 9.60 -33.34 -14.41
N ALA A 216 9.51 -32.82 -13.19
CA ALA A 216 8.95 -31.50 -12.91
C ALA A 216 9.93 -30.38 -13.28
N THR A 217 9.41 -29.17 -13.45
CA THR A 217 10.20 -27.96 -13.68
C THR A 217 10.61 -27.33 -12.36
N VAL A 218 11.91 -27.06 -12.20
CA VAL A 218 12.44 -26.15 -11.17
C VAL A 218 12.39 -24.72 -11.69
N VAL A 219 11.82 -23.82 -10.91
CA VAL A 219 11.88 -22.39 -11.16
C VAL A 219 12.77 -21.76 -10.10
N ALA A 220 13.99 -21.37 -10.48
CA ALA A 220 14.93 -20.69 -9.58
C ALA A 220 14.43 -19.26 -9.32
N VAL A 221 14.07 -18.98 -8.07
CA VAL A 221 13.60 -17.65 -7.66
C VAL A 221 14.80 -16.84 -7.18
N PRO A 222 15.05 -15.64 -7.76
CA PRO A 222 16.14 -14.79 -7.32
C PRO A 222 15.88 -14.28 -5.90
N ASP A 223 16.96 -14.05 -5.14
CA ASP A 223 16.88 -13.65 -3.72
C ASP A 223 16.06 -12.35 -3.54
N GLU A 224 16.17 -11.40 -4.47
CA GLU A 224 15.42 -10.15 -4.44
C GLU A 224 13.91 -10.37 -4.55
N ALA A 225 13.46 -11.38 -5.30
CA ALA A 225 12.07 -11.76 -5.36
C ALA A 225 11.64 -12.57 -4.13
N SER A 226 12.50 -13.48 -3.64
CA SER A 226 12.21 -14.33 -2.47
C SER A 226 11.92 -13.53 -1.21
N TYR A 227 12.62 -12.41 -1.01
CA TYR A 227 12.44 -11.52 0.16
C TYR A 227 11.35 -10.44 -0.01
N ASP A 228 10.73 -10.32 -1.19
CA ASP A 228 9.67 -9.35 -1.47
C ASP A 228 8.34 -10.10 -1.70
N PRO A 229 7.41 -10.13 -0.71
CA PRO A 229 6.20 -10.95 -0.82
C PRO A 229 5.33 -10.64 -2.06
N PRO A 230 5.07 -9.37 -2.44
CA PRO A 230 4.44 -9.06 -3.72
C PRO A 230 5.17 -9.60 -4.95
N VAL A 231 6.48 -9.35 -5.08
CA VAL A 231 7.24 -9.82 -6.25
C VAL A 231 7.29 -11.34 -6.30
N LEU A 232 7.42 -12.01 -5.15
CA LEU A 232 7.31 -13.45 -5.03
C LEU A 232 5.96 -13.93 -5.58
N VAL A 233 4.83 -13.40 -5.08
CA VAL A 233 3.49 -13.83 -5.53
C VAL A 233 3.30 -13.60 -7.02
N ASP A 234 3.77 -12.47 -7.56
CA ASP A 234 3.68 -12.18 -9.00
C ASP A 234 4.54 -13.14 -9.83
N LEU A 235 5.74 -13.47 -9.37
CA LEU A 235 6.60 -14.48 -10.00
C LEU A 235 5.94 -15.86 -9.95
N LEU A 236 5.41 -16.27 -8.79
CA LEU A 236 4.71 -17.55 -8.62
C LEU A 236 3.50 -17.65 -9.56
N ALA A 237 2.74 -16.57 -9.72
CA ALA A 237 1.60 -16.49 -10.62
C ALA A 237 2.03 -16.54 -12.09
N PHE A 238 2.97 -15.68 -12.48
CA PHE A 238 3.48 -15.57 -13.84
C PHE A 238 4.11 -16.89 -14.32
N LYS A 239 4.86 -17.56 -13.44
CA LYS A 239 5.50 -18.84 -13.72
C LYS A 239 4.57 -20.04 -13.51
N ASN A 240 3.27 -19.84 -13.25
CA ASN A 240 2.28 -20.90 -13.05
C ASN A 240 2.72 -21.98 -12.05
N ILE A 241 3.27 -21.56 -10.91
CA ILE A 241 3.82 -22.47 -9.91
C ILE A 241 2.73 -23.36 -9.33
N THR A 242 3.00 -24.68 -9.30
CA THR A 242 2.09 -25.68 -8.71
C THR A 242 2.48 -26.05 -7.29
N GLU A 243 3.73 -25.81 -6.91
CA GLU A 243 4.26 -26.14 -5.59
C GLU A 243 5.36 -25.16 -5.14
N THR A 244 5.33 -24.75 -3.88
CA THR A 244 6.35 -23.87 -3.30
C THR A 244 6.53 -24.16 -1.81
N LEU A 245 7.62 -23.70 -1.22
CA LEU A 245 7.83 -23.71 0.23
C LEU A 245 7.91 -22.27 0.75
N MET A 246 7.38 -22.05 1.96
CA MET A 246 7.59 -20.84 2.73
C MET A 246 7.98 -21.18 4.16
N THR A 247 8.73 -20.29 4.83
CA THR A 247 8.70 -20.28 6.29
C THR A 247 7.35 -19.73 6.78
N PRO A 248 6.89 -20.09 7.98
CA PRO A 248 5.74 -19.46 8.62
C PRO A 248 5.79 -17.92 8.61
N THR A 249 6.97 -17.34 8.88
CA THR A 249 7.19 -15.89 8.78
C THR A 249 6.96 -15.34 7.37
N LEU A 250 7.49 -16.00 6.33
CA LEU A 250 7.28 -15.57 4.94
C LEU A 250 5.81 -15.67 4.55
N LEU A 251 5.13 -16.77 4.91
CA LEU A 251 3.70 -16.93 4.66
C LEU A 251 2.87 -15.84 5.35
N ALA A 252 3.19 -15.49 6.60
CA ALA A 252 2.50 -14.42 7.32
C ALA A 252 2.62 -13.08 6.59
N ALA A 253 3.81 -12.77 6.04
CA ALA A 253 4.06 -11.57 5.24
C ALA A 253 3.25 -11.58 3.94
N VAL A 254 3.26 -12.70 3.23
CA VAL A 254 2.50 -12.92 1.99
C VAL A 254 1.00 -12.74 2.23
N LEU A 255 0.42 -13.38 3.25
CA LEU A 255 -1.01 -13.28 3.56
C LEU A 255 -1.44 -11.88 4.00
N SER A 256 -0.54 -11.13 4.65
CA SER A 256 -0.78 -9.73 5.02
C SER A 256 -0.94 -8.83 3.78
N ARG A 257 -0.14 -9.07 2.74
CA ARG A 257 -0.17 -8.29 1.49
C ARG A 257 -1.18 -8.82 0.47
N HIS A 258 -1.43 -10.13 0.46
CA HIS A 258 -2.32 -10.82 -0.48
C HIS A 258 -3.34 -11.70 0.27
N PRO A 259 -4.36 -11.11 0.92
CA PRO A 259 -5.35 -11.86 1.69
C PRO A 259 -6.22 -12.80 0.82
N LYS A 260 -6.26 -12.58 -0.50
CA LYS A 260 -6.94 -13.44 -1.50
C LYS A 260 -5.95 -14.18 -2.40
N ILE A 261 -4.81 -14.61 -1.87
CA ILE A 261 -3.73 -15.23 -2.67
C ILE A 261 -4.18 -16.44 -3.50
N GLY A 262 -5.18 -17.23 -3.07
CA GLY A 262 -5.71 -18.34 -3.86
C GLY A 262 -6.28 -17.93 -5.23
N ALA A 263 -6.79 -16.71 -5.37
CA ALA A 263 -7.24 -16.18 -6.66
C ALA A 263 -6.06 -15.78 -7.57
N ARG A 264 -4.91 -15.40 -6.99
CA ARG A 264 -3.68 -15.05 -7.73
C ARG A 264 -2.86 -16.27 -8.11
N LEU A 265 -2.93 -17.34 -7.32
CA LEU A 265 -2.20 -18.58 -7.53
C LEU A 265 -3.14 -19.77 -7.79
N PRO A 266 -3.99 -19.72 -8.84
CA PRO A 266 -5.00 -20.75 -9.09
C PRO A 266 -4.42 -22.13 -9.45
N LYS A 267 -3.13 -22.18 -9.82
CA LYS A 267 -2.41 -23.41 -10.14
C LYS A 267 -1.67 -24.01 -8.93
N LEU A 268 -1.57 -23.29 -7.81
CA LEU A 268 -0.84 -23.75 -6.62
C LEU A 268 -1.63 -24.86 -5.92
N ARG A 269 -1.05 -26.07 -5.89
CA ARG A 269 -1.65 -27.27 -5.30
C ARG A 269 -1.03 -27.66 -3.98
N THR A 270 0.25 -27.35 -3.76
CA THR A 270 0.97 -27.69 -2.53
C THR A 270 1.77 -26.49 -2.01
N LEU A 271 1.59 -26.16 -0.74
CA LEU A 271 2.45 -25.23 -0.02
C LEU A 271 3.09 -25.95 1.16
N TRP A 272 4.40 -26.06 1.15
CA TRP A 272 5.18 -26.60 2.26
C TRP A 272 5.52 -25.47 3.25
N LEU A 273 5.36 -25.74 4.54
CA LEU A 273 5.82 -24.92 5.65
C LEU A 273 6.90 -25.66 6.40
N ASN A 274 8.04 -25.01 6.59
CA ASN A 274 9.17 -25.61 7.30
C ASN A 274 10.03 -24.50 7.93
N GLY A 275 10.96 -24.89 8.78
CA GLY A 275 11.91 -24.00 9.40
C GLY A 275 11.42 -23.38 10.70
N GLU A 276 10.13 -23.15 10.91
CA GLU A 276 9.59 -22.55 12.15
C GLU A 276 8.30 -23.27 12.58
N VAL A 277 7.88 -23.10 13.84
CA VAL A 277 6.57 -23.58 14.30
C VAL A 277 5.45 -22.79 13.63
N VAL A 278 4.35 -23.46 13.29
CA VAL A 278 3.17 -22.84 12.69
C VAL A 278 2.15 -22.54 13.78
N THR A 279 1.75 -21.28 13.94
CA THR A 279 0.66 -20.93 14.87
C THR A 279 -0.68 -21.38 14.30
N THR A 280 -1.61 -21.74 15.18
CA THR A 280 -2.98 -22.11 14.79
C THR A 280 -3.71 -20.96 14.09
N ASP A 281 -3.42 -19.70 14.46
CA ASP A 281 -3.92 -18.52 13.72
C ASP A 281 -3.41 -18.48 12.27
N LEU A 282 -2.09 -18.63 12.07
CA LEU A 282 -1.50 -18.60 10.73
C LEU A 282 -2.04 -19.75 9.87
N ALA A 283 -2.17 -20.95 10.44
CA ALA A 283 -2.78 -22.10 9.77
C ALA A 283 -4.21 -21.79 9.30
N ARG A 284 -5.08 -21.25 10.17
CA ARG A 284 -6.45 -20.88 9.80
C ARG A 284 -6.50 -19.84 8.68
N ARG A 285 -5.67 -18.81 8.77
CA ARG A 285 -5.57 -17.76 7.74
C ARG A 285 -5.10 -18.34 6.40
N ALA A 286 -4.15 -19.27 6.42
CA ALA A 286 -3.64 -19.94 5.24
C ALA A 286 -4.70 -20.84 4.59
N ILE A 287 -5.38 -21.69 5.36
CA ILE A 287 -6.47 -22.56 4.87
C ILE A 287 -7.56 -21.71 4.21
N LYS A 288 -7.97 -20.61 4.86
CA LYS A 288 -8.97 -19.69 4.31
C LYS A 288 -8.54 -19.03 3.01
N ALA A 289 -7.26 -18.65 2.90
CA ALA A 289 -6.74 -17.93 1.74
C ALA A 289 -6.37 -18.84 0.57
N LEU A 290 -6.12 -20.13 0.82
CA LEU A 290 -5.69 -21.14 -0.15
C LEU A 290 -6.54 -22.43 -0.04
N PRO A 291 -7.88 -22.37 -0.26
CA PRO A 291 -8.79 -23.49 -0.01
C PRO A 291 -8.55 -24.71 -0.92
N ASN A 292 -7.90 -24.51 -2.08
CA ASN A 292 -7.62 -25.57 -3.05
C ASN A 292 -6.14 -26.05 -2.99
N THR A 293 -5.39 -25.62 -1.98
CA THR A 293 -3.97 -25.94 -1.83
C THR A 293 -3.78 -26.81 -0.58
N THR A 294 -3.07 -27.93 -0.72
CA THR A 294 -2.64 -28.74 0.43
C THR A 294 -1.53 -27.98 1.17
N LEU A 295 -1.74 -27.73 2.45
CA LEU A 295 -0.77 -27.07 3.32
C LEU A 295 -0.04 -28.12 4.14
N LEU A 296 1.25 -28.32 3.88
CA LEU A 296 2.05 -29.35 4.55
C LEU A 296 2.96 -28.68 5.59
N ASN A 297 2.83 -29.04 6.86
CA ASN A 297 3.77 -28.61 7.89
C ASN A 297 4.87 -29.68 8.01
N CYS A 298 6.14 -29.31 7.90
CA CYS A 298 7.25 -30.23 7.96
C CYS A 298 8.31 -29.78 8.98
N TYR A 299 9.06 -30.75 9.50
CA TYR A 299 10.22 -30.52 10.34
C TYR A 299 11.41 -31.29 9.79
N SER A 300 12.46 -30.53 9.49
CA SER A 300 13.71 -31.06 8.96
C SER A 300 14.92 -30.37 9.59
N ALA A 301 16.05 -31.08 9.60
CA ALA A 301 17.37 -30.51 9.88
C ALA A 301 18.35 -30.88 8.75
N CYS A 302 19.39 -30.09 8.54
CA CYS A 302 20.38 -30.37 7.47
C CYS A 302 21.15 -31.68 7.75
N GLU A 303 21.31 -32.03 9.02
CA GLU A 303 21.97 -33.25 9.49
C GLU A 303 21.13 -34.53 9.31
N THR A 304 19.83 -34.41 9.05
CA THR A 304 18.89 -35.55 9.06
C THR A 304 17.88 -35.51 7.90
N HIS A 305 17.91 -34.46 7.08
CA HIS A 305 16.86 -34.15 6.11
C HIS A 305 15.44 -34.13 6.73
N GLU A 306 14.43 -34.68 6.06
CA GLU A 306 13.05 -34.70 6.54
C GLU A 306 12.83 -35.69 7.67
N ILE A 307 12.19 -35.27 8.75
CA ILE A 307 11.91 -36.11 9.92
C ILE A 307 10.41 -36.40 10.04
N ALA A 308 9.57 -35.37 9.92
CA ALA A 308 8.12 -35.49 10.05
C ALA A 308 7.43 -34.49 9.14
N CYS A 309 6.29 -34.88 8.56
CA CYS A 309 5.49 -33.95 7.78
C CYS A 309 4.03 -34.39 7.67
N GLY A 310 3.09 -33.44 7.72
CA GLY A 310 1.66 -33.73 7.62
C GLY A 310 0.83 -32.58 7.08
N ASN A 311 -0.40 -32.90 6.66
CA ASN A 311 -1.34 -31.92 6.11
C ASN A 311 -2.03 -31.16 7.24
N ILE A 312 -1.83 -29.85 7.30
CA ILE A 312 -2.39 -28.97 8.34
C ILE A 312 -3.91 -29.10 8.41
N GLY A 313 -4.60 -29.26 7.26
CA GLY A 313 -6.06 -29.42 7.24
C GLY A 313 -6.56 -30.64 8.01
N ASP A 314 -5.75 -31.69 8.11
CA ASP A 314 -6.10 -32.95 8.78
C ASP A 314 -5.64 -32.96 10.25
N MET A 315 -4.78 -32.02 10.65
CA MET A 315 -4.09 -32.01 11.94
C MET A 315 -4.45 -30.82 12.83
N LEU A 316 -5.15 -29.82 12.29
CA LEU A 316 -5.43 -28.58 13.00
C LEU A 316 -6.38 -28.82 14.19
N ASP A 317 -5.92 -28.45 15.38
CA ASP A 317 -6.72 -28.40 16.60
C ASP A 317 -6.89 -26.94 17.05
N ASP A 318 -8.13 -26.44 17.02
CA ASP A 318 -8.45 -25.05 17.39
C ASP A 318 -8.18 -24.74 18.87
N ALA A 319 -8.07 -25.75 19.75
CA ALA A 319 -7.74 -25.56 21.16
C ALA A 319 -6.24 -25.37 21.42
N SER A 320 -5.39 -25.68 20.44
CA SER A 320 -3.94 -25.61 20.55
C SER A 320 -3.37 -24.28 20.03
N ASN A 321 -2.29 -23.78 20.63
CA ASN A 321 -1.65 -22.53 20.19
C ASN A 321 -0.83 -22.71 18.89
N TYR A 322 -0.31 -23.90 18.66
CA TYR A 322 0.52 -24.25 17.52
C TYR A 322 -0.02 -25.50 16.82
N CYS A 323 0.10 -25.54 15.50
CA CYS A 323 -0.19 -26.72 14.72
C CYS A 323 0.98 -27.72 14.88
N PRO A 324 0.71 -29.01 15.14
CA PRO A 324 1.76 -30.02 15.09
C PRO A 324 2.37 -30.11 13.69
N VAL A 325 3.54 -30.72 13.59
CA VAL A 325 4.26 -30.90 12.34
C VAL A 325 3.57 -31.97 11.49
N GLY A 326 3.40 -33.17 12.05
CA GLY A 326 2.91 -34.32 11.31
C GLY A 326 3.48 -35.62 11.84
N PRO A 327 3.06 -36.77 11.27
CA PRO A 327 3.64 -38.05 11.66
C PRO A 327 5.14 -38.09 11.30
N PRO A 328 5.98 -38.72 12.16
CA PRO A 328 7.34 -39.10 11.78
C PRO A 328 7.35 -39.96 10.49
N LEU A 329 8.26 -39.66 9.56
CA LEU A 329 8.38 -40.42 8.31
C LEU A 329 9.10 -41.77 8.50
N ASP A 330 9.91 -41.87 9.55
CA ASP A 330 10.62 -43.08 9.97
C ASP A 330 10.50 -43.23 11.50
N PRO A 331 9.30 -43.57 12.01
CA PRO A 331 9.01 -43.53 13.45
C PRO A 331 9.88 -44.46 14.29
N GLU A 332 10.45 -45.51 13.70
CA GLU A 332 11.35 -46.45 14.40
C GLU A 332 12.65 -45.76 14.85
N HIS A 333 13.09 -44.73 14.11
CA HIS A 333 14.33 -44.00 14.36
C HIS A 333 14.10 -42.58 14.94
N ILE A 334 12.87 -42.25 15.35
CA ILE A 334 12.57 -40.97 16.02
C ILE A 334 12.40 -41.20 17.52
N TYR A 335 13.22 -40.52 18.32
CA TYR A 335 13.24 -40.69 19.76
C TYR A 335 13.04 -39.36 20.48
N ILE A 336 12.13 -39.35 21.44
CA ILE A 336 11.98 -38.25 22.39
C ILE A 336 12.57 -38.72 23.71
N LEU A 337 13.68 -38.13 24.14
CA LEU A 337 14.46 -38.59 25.29
C LEU A 337 14.39 -37.61 26.46
N ASP A 338 14.34 -38.16 27.68
CA ASP A 338 14.53 -37.38 28.91
C ASP A 338 16.02 -37.07 29.19
N GLU A 339 16.29 -36.34 30.27
CA GLU A 339 17.67 -36.01 30.70
C GLU A 339 18.51 -37.24 31.07
N SER A 340 17.88 -38.38 31.36
CA SER A 340 18.54 -39.66 31.64
C SER A 340 18.82 -40.48 30.37
N GLY A 341 18.45 -39.96 29.20
CA GLY A 341 18.58 -40.64 27.90
C GLY A 341 17.58 -41.77 27.68
N GLN A 342 16.48 -41.81 28.43
CA GLN A 342 15.41 -42.80 28.26
C GLN A 342 14.27 -42.22 27.40
N LYS A 343 13.57 -43.07 26.63
CA LYS A 343 12.40 -42.65 25.85
C LYS A 343 11.26 -42.23 26.78
N VAL A 344 10.69 -41.04 26.56
CA VAL A 344 9.52 -40.55 27.30
C VAL A 344 8.22 -41.20 26.80
N GLN A 345 7.14 -41.09 27.58
CA GLN A 345 5.82 -41.57 27.14
C GLN A 345 5.20 -40.64 26.08
N ALA A 346 4.24 -41.15 25.31
CA ALA A 346 3.47 -40.31 24.39
C ALA A 346 2.77 -39.16 25.16
N GLY A 347 2.89 -37.94 24.64
CA GLY A 347 2.40 -36.70 25.25
C GLY A 347 3.41 -35.98 26.15
N GLU A 348 4.45 -36.65 26.64
CA GLU A 348 5.52 -36.05 27.44
C GLU A 348 6.54 -35.35 26.54
N SER A 349 7.04 -34.19 27.00
CA SER A 349 8.08 -33.43 26.29
C SER A 349 9.46 -33.95 26.66
N GLY A 350 10.34 -34.08 25.66
CA GLY A 350 11.75 -34.37 25.83
C GLY A 350 12.57 -33.85 24.66
N GLU A 351 13.88 -34.13 24.66
CA GLU A 351 14.76 -33.75 23.57
C GLU A 351 14.60 -34.70 22.38
N LEU A 352 14.50 -34.15 21.17
CA LEU A 352 14.35 -34.92 19.94
C LEU A 352 15.71 -35.44 19.43
N PHE A 353 15.79 -36.74 19.25
CA PHE A 353 16.90 -37.44 18.61
C PHE A 353 16.41 -38.18 17.37
N VAL A 354 17.26 -38.25 16.36
CA VAL A 354 16.96 -38.87 15.06
C VAL A 354 18.04 -39.88 14.73
N GLY A 355 17.69 -41.15 14.65
CA GLY A 355 18.57 -42.24 14.23
C GLY A 355 18.49 -42.55 12.74
N GLY A 356 19.08 -43.68 12.38
CA GLY A 356 18.80 -44.35 11.12
C GLY A 356 19.47 -43.74 9.90
N SER A 357 18.83 -43.98 8.76
CA SER A 357 19.46 -43.84 7.45
C SER A 357 19.45 -42.40 6.88
N LEU A 358 18.81 -41.43 7.50
CA LEU A 358 18.77 -40.07 6.94
C LEU A 358 19.93 -39.18 7.41
N LEU A 359 20.84 -39.73 8.20
CA LEU A 359 21.93 -38.99 8.82
C LEU A 359 23.02 -38.55 7.84
N ALA A 360 23.45 -37.29 8.00
CA ALA A 360 24.72 -36.80 7.52
C ALA A 360 25.89 -37.64 8.09
N ARG A 361 27.04 -37.64 7.40
CA ARG A 361 28.22 -38.33 7.93
C ARG A 361 28.72 -37.72 9.23
N GLY A 362 28.61 -36.39 9.35
CA GLY A 362 29.11 -35.60 10.46
C GLY A 362 29.43 -34.18 10.01
N TYR A 363 30.32 -33.52 10.73
CA TYR A 363 30.86 -32.22 10.34
C TYR A 363 32.29 -32.37 9.79
N ILE A 364 32.56 -31.73 8.65
CA ILE A 364 33.89 -31.70 8.02
C ILE A 364 34.94 -31.21 9.01
N ASN A 365 36.07 -31.91 9.08
CA ASN A 365 37.25 -31.52 9.87
C ASN A 365 36.95 -31.25 11.37
N ARG A 366 35.86 -31.81 11.92
CA ARG A 366 35.41 -31.60 13.31
C ARG A 366 34.97 -32.92 13.98
N PRO A 367 35.88 -33.89 14.20
CA PRO A 367 35.52 -35.20 14.77
C PRO A 367 34.93 -35.10 16.19
N GLU A 368 35.47 -34.25 17.06
CA GLU A 368 34.95 -34.09 18.43
C GLU A 368 33.55 -33.46 18.46
N THR A 369 33.30 -32.47 17.61
CA THR A 369 31.96 -31.86 17.49
C THR A 369 30.98 -32.84 16.86
N THR A 370 31.45 -33.67 15.93
CA THR A 370 30.66 -34.76 15.33
C THR A 370 30.27 -35.78 16.40
N ALA A 371 31.20 -36.26 17.22
CA ALA A 371 30.92 -37.24 18.26
C ALA A 371 29.92 -36.73 19.33
N LYS A 372 29.90 -35.42 19.59
CA LYS A 372 28.94 -34.79 20.52
C LYS A 372 27.53 -34.66 19.95
N ALA A 373 27.39 -34.51 18.63
CA ALA A 373 26.11 -34.32 17.97
C ALA A 373 25.54 -35.61 17.37
N PHE A 374 26.40 -36.52 16.90
CA PHE A 374 26.07 -37.83 16.36
C PHE A 374 26.56 -38.89 17.35
N THR A 375 25.72 -39.20 18.34
CA THR A 375 26.02 -40.15 19.41
C THR A 375 25.70 -41.58 18.96
N PRO A 376 26.27 -42.62 19.60
CA PRO A 376 25.78 -43.99 19.42
C PRO A 376 24.27 -44.06 19.67
N ASP A 377 23.54 -44.80 18.83
CA ASP A 377 22.11 -45.05 19.01
C ASP A 377 21.93 -46.32 19.86
N PRO A 378 21.48 -46.22 21.12
CA PRO A 378 21.26 -47.39 21.98
C PRO A 378 19.94 -48.12 21.66
N PHE A 379 19.09 -47.57 20.79
CA PHE A 379 17.77 -48.11 20.45
C PHE A 379 17.76 -48.86 19.12
N ASP A 380 18.79 -48.70 18.29
CA ASP A 380 19.00 -49.45 17.06
C ASP A 380 20.07 -50.54 17.29
N SER A 381 19.72 -51.79 16.97
CA SER A 381 20.61 -52.95 17.10
C SER A 381 21.68 -53.04 15.99
N ALA A 382 21.59 -52.22 14.95
CA ALA A 382 22.53 -52.23 13.85
C ALA A 382 23.96 -51.83 14.32
N PRO A 383 25.00 -52.61 13.97
CA PRO A 383 26.37 -52.27 14.35
C PRO A 383 26.79 -50.89 13.87
N GLY A 384 27.22 -50.03 14.80
CA GLY A 384 27.64 -48.66 14.48
C GLY A 384 26.49 -47.68 14.23
N ALA A 385 25.25 -48.03 14.57
CA ALA A 385 24.12 -47.11 14.54
C ALA A 385 24.41 -45.85 15.36
N ARG A 386 24.01 -44.71 14.78
CA ARG A 386 24.17 -43.38 15.38
C ARG A 386 22.83 -42.67 15.38
N MET A 387 22.67 -41.75 16.31
CA MET A 387 21.56 -40.81 16.35
C MET A 387 22.08 -39.38 16.44
N TYR A 388 21.44 -38.47 15.73
CA TYR A 388 21.68 -37.04 15.79
C TYR A 388 20.85 -36.40 16.91
N ARG A 389 21.53 -35.67 17.79
CA ARG A 389 20.94 -34.81 18.81
C ARG A 389 20.50 -33.49 18.17
N THR A 390 19.20 -33.31 17.95
CA THR A 390 18.66 -32.13 17.22
C THR A 390 18.81 -30.82 17.99
N GLY A 391 18.85 -30.89 19.32
CA GLY A 391 18.75 -29.72 20.18
C GLY A 391 17.36 -29.08 20.20
N ASP A 392 16.34 -29.74 19.64
CA ASP A 392 14.94 -29.30 19.72
C ASP A 392 14.19 -30.11 20.80
N GLN A 393 13.27 -29.45 21.52
CA GLN A 393 12.34 -30.10 22.43
C GLN A 393 11.07 -30.44 21.66
N ALA A 394 10.56 -31.65 21.85
CA ALA A 394 9.38 -32.13 21.15
C ALA A 394 8.63 -33.17 21.99
N ARG A 395 7.42 -33.51 21.52
CA ARG A 395 6.63 -34.63 22.02
C ARG A 395 5.90 -35.31 20.86
N ILE A 396 5.60 -36.59 21.03
CA ILE A 396 4.67 -37.31 20.16
C ILE A 396 3.29 -37.23 20.82
N LEU A 397 2.33 -36.56 20.17
CA LEU A 397 0.96 -36.46 20.66
C LEU A 397 0.29 -37.85 20.67
N PRO A 398 -0.81 -38.06 21.44
CA PRO A 398 -1.56 -39.32 21.41
C PRO A 398 -2.06 -39.72 20.02
N SER A 399 -2.20 -38.76 19.10
CA SER A 399 -2.53 -38.98 17.68
C SER A 399 -1.37 -39.54 16.84
N GLY A 400 -0.16 -39.65 17.41
CA GLY A 400 1.06 -40.03 16.69
C GLY A 400 1.75 -38.87 15.96
N LEU A 401 1.25 -37.65 16.08
CA LEU A 401 1.82 -36.46 15.45
C LEU A 401 2.98 -35.89 16.28
N LEU A 402 4.06 -35.47 15.61
CA LEU A 402 5.17 -34.75 16.23
C LEU A 402 4.78 -33.29 16.47
N GLU A 403 4.97 -32.81 17.69
CA GLU A 403 4.85 -31.39 18.05
C GLU A 403 6.20 -30.89 18.60
N ILE A 404 6.67 -29.76 18.07
CA ILE A 404 7.88 -29.08 18.58
C ILE A 404 7.47 -28.13 19.71
N THR A 405 7.95 -28.41 20.92
CA THR A 405 7.59 -27.69 22.15
C THR A 405 8.62 -26.64 22.56
N GLY A 406 9.82 -26.67 21.97
CA GLY A 406 10.85 -25.68 22.24
C GLY A 406 12.23 -26.07 21.69
N ARG A 407 13.27 -25.50 22.29
CA ARG A 407 14.68 -25.82 22.01
C ARG A 407 15.46 -26.13 23.27
N VAL A 408 16.40 -27.05 23.16
CA VAL A 408 17.42 -27.32 24.18
C VAL A 408 18.55 -26.31 24.00
N GLY A 409 18.80 -25.53 25.04
CA GLY A 409 19.78 -24.44 25.00
C GLY A 409 19.28 -23.21 24.23
N ALA A 410 20.15 -22.23 24.07
CA ALA A 410 19.74 -20.87 23.67
C ALA A 410 19.55 -20.66 22.16
N MET A 411 19.67 -21.67 21.28
CA MET A 411 19.68 -21.46 19.83
C MET A 411 18.36 -20.84 19.29
N ILE A 412 18.46 -19.69 18.62
CA ILE A 412 17.33 -18.89 18.12
C ILE A 412 17.09 -19.20 16.64
N LYS A 413 15.83 -19.34 16.21
CA LYS A 413 15.46 -19.31 14.78
C LYS A 413 15.01 -17.90 14.41
N LEU A 414 15.63 -17.29 13.42
CA LEU A 414 15.30 -15.96 12.94
C LEU A 414 15.13 -16.00 11.43
N ARG A 415 13.87 -15.93 10.94
CA ARG A 415 13.55 -15.79 9.51
C ARG A 415 14.21 -16.88 8.66
N GLY A 416 14.16 -18.13 9.12
CA GLY A 416 14.81 -19.30 8.49
C GLY A 416 16.27 -19.56 8.89
N TYR A 417 17.00 -18.59 9.44
CA TYR A 417 18.37 -18.80 9.93
C TYR A 417 18.39 -19.38 11.35
N SER A 418 19.32 -20.30 11.61
CA SER A 418 19.65 -20.71 12.98
C SER A 418 20.79 -19.84 13.50
N VAL A 419 20.56 -19.16 14.62
CA VAL A 419 21.54 -18.32 15.32
C VAL A 419 21.83 -18.95 16.66
N VAL A 420 23.11 -19.18 16.98
CA VAL A 420 23.52 -19.55 18.34
C VAL A 420 23.88 -18.28 19.12
N PRO A 421 23.15 -17.90 20.18
CA PRO A 421 23.45 -16.71 20.98
C PRO A 421 24.89 -16.63 21.45
N GLY A 422 25.46 -17.74 21.94
CA GLY A 422 26.85 -17.80 22.40
C GLY A 422 27.88 -17.32 21.38
N LYS A 423 27.64 -17.52 20.07
CA LYS A 423 28.53 -16.98 19.02
C LYS A 423 28.46 -15.45 18.99
N VAL A 424 27.25 -14.91 19.05
CA VAL A 424 27.00 -13.46 19.03
C VAL A 424 27.57 -12.83 20.30
N GLU A 425 27.31 -13.45 21.46
CA GLU A 425 27.85 -13.05 22.78
C GLU A 425 29.38 -13.03 22.77
N HIS A 426 30.03 -14.07 22.22
CA HIS A 426 31.48 -14.14 22.14
C HIS A 426 32.06 -13.02 21.28
N ALA A 427 31.50 -12.77 20.09
CA ALA A 427 31.94 -11.68 19.22
C ALA A 427 31.75 -10.31 19.91
N ILE A 428 30.65 -10.11 20.65
CA ILE A 428 30.43 -8.90 21.45
C ILE A 428 31.52 -8.72 22.52
N LEU A 429 31.80 -9.77 23.30
CA LEU A 429 32.83 -9.71 24.35
C LEU A 429 34.24 -9.47 23.79
N GLN A 430 34.53 -10.04 22.62
CA GLN A 430 35.83 -9.95 21.96
C GLN A 430 36.08 -8.58 21.33
N HIS A 431 35.06 -7.97 20.71
CA HIS A 431 35.24 -6.77 19.88
C HIS A 431 34.66 -5.48 20.48
N LEU A 432 33.93 -5.54 21.59
CA LEU A 432 33.36 -4.37 22.28
C LEU A 432 33.78 -4.36 23.75
N ALA A 433 33.78 -3.17 24.39
CA ALA A 433 34.05 -3.01 25.82
C ALA A 433 32.88 -3.51 26.69
N VAL A 434 32.56 -4.79 26.54
CA VAL A 434 31.49 -5.49 27.24
C VAL A 434 32.13 -6.59 28.09
N ARG A 435 31.78 -6.61 29.38
CA ARG A 435 32.28 -7.58 30.36
C ARG A 435 31.47 -8.87 30.34
N HIS A 436 30.15 -8.75 30.26
CA HIS A 436 29.20 -9.86 30.19
C HIS A 436 28.10 -9.56 29.17
N CYS A 437 27.66 -10.57 28.42
CA CYS A 437 26.62 -10.43 27.40
C CYS A 437 25.68 -11.65 27.44
N ALA A 438 24.38 -11.41 27.27
CA ALA A 438 23.38 -12.44 27.00
C ALA A 438 22.54 -12.04 25.79
N VAL A 439 22.39 -12.92 24.81
CA VAL A 439 21.61 -12.67 23.59
C VAL A 439 20.33 -13.49 23.61
N THR A 440 19.20 -12.83 23.36
CA THR A 440 17.86 -13.45 23.32
C THR A 440 17.08 -13.04 22.08
N ALA A 441 15.96 -13.70 21.83
CA ALA A 441 15.00 -13.28 20.81
C ALA A 441 13.86 -12.48 21.47
N HIS A 442 13.41 -11.42 20.81
CA HIS A 442 12.25 -10.62 21.22
C HIS A 442 11.31 -10.41 20.03
N GLY A 443 10.00 -10.39 20.30
CA GLY A 443 8.95 -10.30 19.27
C GLY A 443 8.56 -11.64 18.63
N GLU A 444 7.51 -11.60 17.80
CA GLU A 444 6.96 -12.74 17.07
C GLU A 444 6.83 -12.42 15.57
N GLY A 445 6.78 -13.45 14.72
CA GLY A 445 6.61 -13.31 13.27
C GLY A 445 7.62 -12.35 12.64
N LEU A 446 7.12 -11.30 11.96
CA LEU A 446 7.95 -10.30 11.28
C LEU A 446 8.73 -9.39 12.22
N ASP A 447 8.21 -9.13 13.43
CA ASP A 447 8.84 -8.25 14.41
C ASP A 447 9.86 -9.01 15.30
N ARG A 448 10.06 -10.32 15.05
CA ARG A 448 11.05 -11.14 15.75
C ARG A 448 12.47 -10.67 15.40
N GLN A 449 13.29 -10.42 16.43
CA GLN A 449 14.65 -9.90 16.33
C GLN A 449 15.54 -10.31 17.52
N LEU A 450 16.85 -10.10 17.39
CA LEU A 450 17.83 -10.39 18.43
C LEU A 450 18.02 -9.18 19.36
N VAL A 451 18.12 -9.44 20.67
CA VAL A 451 18.40 -8.46 21.73
C VAL A 451 19.67 -8.87 22.48
N ALA A 452 20.63 -7.96 22.62
CA ALA A 452 21.82 -8.14 23.46
C ALA A 452 21.69 -7.39 24.78
N TYR A 453 21.74 -8.13 25.88
CA TYR A 453 21.85 -7.58 27.23
C TYR A 453 23.31 -7.55 27.64
N VAL A 454 23.83 -6.39 28.00
CA VAL A 454 25.27 -6.15 28.11
C VAL A 454 25.63 -5.43 29.40
N VAL A 455 26.71 -5.89 30.03
CA VAL A 455 27.36 -5.23 31.17
C VAL A 455 28.62 -4.54 30.67
N ARG A 456 28.73 -3.23 30.85
CA ARG A 456 29.92 -2.46 30.42
C ARG A 456 31.19 -2.95 31.11
N ASP A 457 32.27 -3.05 30.34
CA ASP A 457 33.61 -3.27 30.88
C ASP A 457 34.27 -1.93 31.23
N LYS A 458 34.35 -1.61 32.53
CA LYS A 458 34.92 -0.35 33.04
C LYS A 458 36.46 -0.32 32.99
N GLU A 459 37.11 -1.45 32.73
CA GLU A 459 38.58 -1.59 32.74
C GLU A 459 39.17 -1.81 31.33
N SER A 460 38.36 -1.63 30.27
CA SER A 460 38.74 -1.99 28.89
C SER A 460 39.95 -1.22 28.34
N SER A 461 40.76 -1.91 27.52
CA SER A 461 41.89 -1.34 26.76
C SER A 461 41.41 -0.49 25.57
N ALA A 462 42.31 0.32 25.01
CA ALA A 462 42.06 1.17 23.85
C ALA A 462 41.62 0.41 22.57
N ASP A 463 41.80 -0.93 22.55
CA ASP A 463 41.54 -1.77 21.36
C ASP A 463 40.08 -2.26 21.26
N ARG A 464 39.28 -2.21 22.33
CA ARG A 464 37.86 -2.56 22.32
C ARG A 464 37.01 -1.30 22.52
N PRO A 465 36.31 -0.78 21.49
CA PRO A 465 35.54 0.45 21.59
C PRO A 465 34.41 0.33 22.64
N ALA A 466 34.12 1.47 23.28
CA ALA A 466 33.01 1.57 24.22
C ALA A 466 31.67 1.31 23.51
N LEU A 467 30.75 0.61 24.20
CA LEU A 467 29.39 0.42 23.68
C LEU A 467 28.59 1.71 23.84
N GLU A 468 28.00 2.18 22.74
CA GLU A 468 27.08 3.32 22.71
C GLU A 468 25.69 2.85 22.26
N VAL A 469 24.71 2.91 23.16
CA VAL A 469 23.31 2.55 22.89
C VAL A 469 22.46 3.81 22.91
N ASN A 470 21.67 4.03 21.87
CA ASN A 470 20.78 5.19 21.77
C ASN A 470 19.44 4.96 22.53
N GLU A 471 18.60 6.00 22.61
CA GLU A 471 17.32 5.95 23.34
C GLU A 471 16.32 4.90 22.81
N LEU A 472 16.46 4.44 21.56
CA LEU A 472 15.63 3.37 21.00
C LEU A 472 16.16 1.96 21.32
N GLY A 473 17.29 1.86 22.02
CA GLY A 473 17.96 0.59 22.26
C GLY A 473 18.78 0.10 21.06
N HIS A 474 19.15 0.94 20.10
CA HIS A 474 20.01 0.54 18.99
C HIS A 474 21.47 0.99 19.21
N SER A 475 22.43 0.27 18.61
CA SER A 475 23.86 0.63 18.65
C SER A 475 24.48 0.58 17.25
N PRO A 476 24.48 1.71 16.51
CA PRO A 476 25.14 1.85 15.21
C PRO A 476 26.62 1.45 15.25
N ALA A 477 27.34 1.92 16.28
CA ALA A 477 28.77 1.68 16.45
C ALA A 477 29.07 0.18 16.64
N ALA A 478 28.32 -0.50 17.51
CA ALA A 478 28.48 -1.94 17.74
C ALA A 478 28.21 -2.76 16.46
N ARG A 479 27.16 -2.41 15.71
CA ARG A 479 26.86 -3.06 14.43
C ARG A 479 28.03 -2.93 13.46
N ARG A 480 28.61 -1.74 13.31
CA ARG A 480 29.78 -1.52 12.43
C ARG A 480 30.98 -2.35 12.87
N THR A 481 31.27 -2.38 14.16
CA THR A 481 32.37 -3.18 14.72
C THR A 481 32.16 -4.69 14.52
N LEU A 482 30.93 -5.18 14.55
CA LEU A 482 30.61 -6.62 14.45
C LEU A 482 30.38 -7.13 13.02
N SER A 483 30.08 -6.25 12.07
CA SER A 483 29.74 -6.61 10.67
C SER A 483 30.85 -7.38 9.92
N PRO A 484 32.15 -7.18 10.18
CA PRO A 484 33.20 -8.02 9.59
C PRO A 484 33.13 -9.48 10.05
N TYR A 485 32.66 -9.74 11.28
CA TYR A 485 32.78 -11.05 11.95
C TYR A 485 31.46 -11.84 11.99
N LEU A 486 30.33 -11.16 11.88
CA LEU A 486 28.99 -11.74 11.96
C LEU A 486 28.17 -11.40 10.72
N ALA A 487 27.44 -12.40 10.20
CA ALA A 487 26.44 -12.15 9.16
C ALA A 487 25.36 -11.19 9.67
N HIS A 488 24.77 -10.37 8.79
CA HIS A 488 23.84 -9.30 9.20
C HIS A 488 22.63 -9.77 10.03
N TYR A 489 22.16 -11.01 9.83
CA TYR A 489 21.05 -11.61 10.60
C TYR A 489 21.46 -12.07 12.01
N MET A 490 22.76 -12.17 12.30
CA MET A 490 23.30 -12.54 13.62
C MET A 490 23.55 -11.32 14.52
N ILE A 491 23.61 -10.10 13.96
CA ILE A 491 23.88 -8.88 14.73
C ILE A 491 22.59 -8.47 15.47
N PRO A 492 22.63 -8.28 16.80
CA PRO A 492 21.49 -7.79 17.58
C PRO A 492 20.97 -6.46 17.05
N ALA A 493 19.65 -6.38 16.87
CA ALA A 493 18.99 -5.13 16.51
C ALA A 493 18.87 -4.24 17.76
N LEU A 494 18.52 -4.85 18.90
CA LEU A 494 18.32 -4.16 20.16
C LEU A 494 19.43 -4.48 21.16
N TRP A 495 19.76 -3.51 21.99
CA TRP A 495 20.83 -3.49 22.98
C TRP A 495 20.27 -2.92 24.27
N VAL A 496 20.51 -3.61 25.38
CA VAL A 496 20.02 -3.21 26.70
C VAL A 496 21.18 -3.26 27.67
N GLU A 497 21.60 -2.10 28.17
CA GLU A 497 22.62 -2.04 29.21
C GLU A 497 22.03 -2.39 30.57
N VAL A 498 22.72 -3.27 31.29
CA VAL A 498 22.39 -3.67 32.66
C VAL A 498 23.63 -3.56 33.52
N GLU A 499 23.46 -3.24 34.81
CA GLU A 499 24.60 -3.18 35.75
C GLU A 499 25.20 -4.57 35.98
N GLU A 500 24.35 -5.60 36.01
CA GLU A 500 24.71 -7.01 36.09
C GLU A 500 23.69 -7.86 35.34
N LEU A 501 24.12 -9.03 34.84
CA LEU A 501 23.17 -10.01 34.31
C LEU A 501 22.48 -10.69 35.50
N PRO A 502 21.14 -10.69 35.58
CA PRO A 502 20.42 -11.40 36.63
C PRO A 502 20.78 -12.89 36.53
N THR A 503 21.10 -13.52 37.65
CA THR A 503 21.39 -14.96 37.71
C THR A 503 20.36 -15.68 38.58
N ASN A 504 20.16 -16.97 38.31
CA ASN A 504 19.41 -17.86 39.18
C ASN A 504 20.22 -18.12 40.46
N ALA A 505 19.63 -17.84 41.63
CA ALA A 505 20.31 -17.96 42.92
C ALA A 505 20.90 -19.36 43.21
N VAL A 506 20.33 -20.41 42.61
CA VAL A 506 20.75 -21.81 42.82
C VAL A 506 21.78 -22.27 41.79
N SER A 507 21.64 -21.88 40.52
CA SER A 507 22.49 -22.41 39.42
C SER A 507 23.61 -21.47 38.99
N GLY A 508 23.58 -20.19 39.39
CA GLY A 508 24.51 -19.15 38.94
C GLY A 508 24.39 -18.81 37.44
N LYS A 509 23.54 -19.50 36.68
CA LYS A 509 23.28 -19.22 35.26
C LYS A 509 22.43 -17.95 35.13
N VAL A 510 22.66 -17.20 34.05
CA VAL A 510 21.83 -16.04 33.69
C VAL A 510 20.36 -16.43 33.66
N ASP A 511 19.55 -15.71 34.41
CA ASP A 511 18.10 -15.84 34.43
C ASP A 511 17.50 -14.96 33.33
N LEU A 512 17.35 -15.54 32.15
CA LEU A 512 16.80 -14.85 30.98
C LEU A 512 15.38 -14.28 31.22
N LYS A 513 14.61 -14.85 32.17
CA LYS A 513 13.25 -14.37 32.49
C LYS A 513 13.26 -13.08 33.30
N ARG A 514 14.35 -12.80 34.01
CA ARG A 514 14.53 -11.58 34.81
C ARG A 514 15.20 -10.44 34.05
N LEU A 515 15.55 -10.66 32.78
CA LEU A 515 16.07 -9.59 31.94
C LEU A 515 14.98 -8.54 31.71
N PRO A 516 15.30 -7.23 31.82
CA PRO A 516 14.32 -6.18 31.57
C PRO A 516 13.86 -6.22 30.10
N PRO A 517 12.61 -5.85 29.77
CA PRO A 517 12.21 -5.78 28.37
C PRO A 517 13.02 -4.71 27.62
N PRO A 518 13.31 -4.90 26.32
CA PRO A 518 13.98 -3.87 25.53
C PRO A 518 13.09 -2.62 25.37
N PRO A 519 13.67 -1.45 25.04
CA PRO A 519 12.92 -0.24 24.77
C PRO A 519 11.89 -0.48 23.64
N SER A 520 10.62 -0.19 23.90
CA SER A 520 9.57 -0.26 22.88
C SER A 520 9.55 1.06 22.09
N PRO A 521 9.60 1.05 20.75
CA PRO A 521 9.41 2.28 20.00
C PRO A 521 8.03 2.86 20.31
N LYS A 522 7.97 4.14 20.70
CA LYS A 522 6.68 4.86 20.76
C LYS A 522 6.08 4.85 19.35
N ALA A 523 4.95 4.16 19.17
CA ALA A 523 4.22 4.17 17.91
C ALA A 523 3.91 5.62 17.53
N ALA A 524 4.37 6.05 16.35
CA ALA A 524 4.07 7.36 15.84
C ALA A 524 2.59 7.42 15.42
N ASN A 525 1.77 8.11 16.21
CA ASN A 525 0.52 8.68 15.71
C ASN A 525 0.91 9.67 14.61
N GLY A 526 0.56 9.36 13.36
CA GLY A 526 0.92 10.16 12.20
C GLY A 526 0.45 11.61 12.35
N ASN A 527 1.42 12.51 12.48
CA ASN A 527 1.34 13.96 12.19
C ASN A 527 2.77 14.54 12.34
N GLY A 528 3.68 14.16 11.43
CA GLY A 528 5.03 14.73 11.34
C GLY A 528 5.03 15.94 10.43
N SER A 529 5.21 17.13 11.02
CA SER A 529 5.25 18.44 10.35
C SER A 529 6.57 18.67 9.61
N LEU A 530 6.46 19.20 8.38
CA LEU A 530 7.54 19.68 7.52
C LEU A 530 8.34 20.82 8.19
N ASN A 531 9.67 20.66 8.29
CA ASN A 531 10.63 21.71 8.62
C ASN A 531 11.55 21.94 7.43
N GLY A 532 11.53 23.16 6.89
CA GLY A 532 12.27 23.53 5.69
C GLY A 532 13.78 23.56 5.84
N HIS A 533 14.48 23.18 4.77
CA HIS A 533 15.82 23.64 4.44
C HIS A 533 15.88 24.04 2.96
N LYS A 534 16.74 25.03 2.69
CA LYS A 534 16.85 25.87 1.49
C LYS A 534 17.60 25.19 0.34
N GLY A 535 17.30 25.64 -0.87
CA GLY A 535 18.19 25.58 -2.04
C GLY A 535 17.69 24.65 -3.13
N ASP A 536 18.11 24.95 -4.37
CA ASP A 536 17.74 24.43 -5.70
C ASP A 536 17.86 22.89 -5.87
N GLN A 537 17.30 22.11 -4.94
CA GLN A 537 17.49 20.69 -4.79
C GLN A 537 16.28 19.96 -5.40
N ASP A 538 16.60 19.13 -6.37
CA ASP A 538 15.92 17.90 -6.73
C ASP A 538 14.77 17.47 -5.76
N PRO A 539 13.54 17.18 -6.27
CA PRO A 539 12.37 16.77 -5.48
C PRO A 539 12.56 15.56 -4.57
N ILE A 540 13.63 14.78 -4.77
CA ILE A 540 14.04 13.72 -3.84
C ILE A 540 15.20 14.25 -3.04
N ASP A 541 14.94 14.55 -1.78
CA ASP A 541 15.93 14.98 -0.80
C ASP A 541 16.12 13.92 0.30
N ILE A 542 17.05 14.20 1.21
CA ILE A 542 17.36 13.29 2.32
C ILE A 542 16.16 13.13 3.28
N GLU A 543 15.27 14.12 3.34
CA GLU A 543 14.07 14.10 4.18
C GLU A 543 13.02 13.13 3.65
N ALA A 544 12.75 13.15 2.34
CA ALA A 544 11.87 12.19 1.69
C ALA A 544 12.35 10.75 1.87
N ILE A 545 13.68 10.52 1.77
CA ILE A 545 14.28 9.22 2.06
C ILE A 545 14.03 8.79 3.52
N ALA A 546 14.21 9.72 4.46
CA ALA A 546 14.02 9.45 5.88
C ALA A 546 12.55 9.23 6.29
N GLU A 547 11.57 9.89 5.65
CA GLU A 547 10.15 9.59 5.86
C GLU A 547 9.77 8.20 5.38
N ILE A 548 10.31 7.78 4.23
CA ILE A 548 10.09 6.43 3.70
C ILE A 548 10.76 5.38 4.61
N TRP A 549 11.93 5.69 5.19
CA TRP A 549 12.54 4.88 6.25
C TRP A 549 11.64 4.75 7.47
N ALA A 550 11.14 5.87 8.01
CA ALA A 550 10.26 5.90 9.16
C ALA A 550 9.03 5.00 8.96
N ALA A 551 8.41 5.09 7.78
CA ALA A 551 7.27 4.28 7.42
C ALA A 551 7.58 2.79 7.22
N SER A 552 8.78 2.44 6.74
CA SER A 552 9.23 1.04 6.58
C SER A 552 9.61 0.41 7.92
N LEU A 553 10.30 1.17 8.77
CA LEU A 553 10.79 0.75 10.10
C LEU A 553 9.73 0.87 11.21
N LYS A 554 8.58 1.50 10.93
CA LYS A 554 7.51 1.80 11.89
C LYS A 554 8.00 2.65 13.09
N ILE A 555 8.89 3.60 12.85
CA ILE A 555 9.45 4.52 13.86
C ILE A 555 9.09 5.97 13.54
N SER A 556 9.27 6.88 14.51
CA SER A 556 9.15 8.31 14.25
C SER A 556 10.29 8.82 13.37
N ARG A 557 9.98 9.68 12.39
CA ARG A 557 10.97 10.41 11.58
C ARG A 557 11.99 11.15 12.45
N SER A 558 11.56 11.70 13.58
CA SER A 558 12.41 12.47 14.51
C SER A 558 13.57 11.66 15.09
N THR A 559 13.53 10.33 14.99
CA THR A 559 14.57 9.45 15.53
C THR A 559 15.62 9.04 14.51
N ILE A 560 15.48 9.47 13.26
CA ILE A 560 16.39 9.14 12.16
C ILE A 560 17.36 10.32 11.97
N THR A 561 18.66 10.08 12.10
CA THR A 561 19.71 11.08 11.87
C THR A 561 20.54 10.71 10.63
N PRO A 562 21.24 11.66 9.98
CA PRO A 562 22.08 11.40 8.80
C PRO A 562 23.19 10.36 9.01
N GLU A 563 23.60 10.14 10.26
CA GLU A 563 24.67 9.21 10.64
C GLU A 563 24.19 7.75 10.72
N HIS A 564 22.87 7.52 10.78
CA HIS A 564 22.29 6.19 10.87
C HIS A 564 22.29 5.45 9.51
N SER A 565 22.63 4.17 9.55
CA SER A 565 22.25 3.20 8.52
C SER A 565 20.83 2.67 8.76
N PHE A 566 20.19 2.14 7.73
CA PHE A 566 18.85 1.56 7.79
C PHE A 566 18.83 0.38 8.77
N PHE A 567 19.93 -0.38 8.79
CA PHE A 567 20.13 -1.50 9.69
C PHE A 567 20.45 -1.07 11.13
N ASP A 568 21.01 0.12 11.33
CA ASP A 568 21.24 0.69 12.66
C ASP A 568 19.91 0.98 13.37
N LEU A 569 18.81 1.11 12.61
CA LEU A 569 17.48 1.40 13.13
C LEU A 569 16.54 0.19 13.17
N GLY A 570 17.09 -1.04 13.10
CA GLY A 570 16.31 -2.28 13.13
C GLY A 570 15.86 -2.79 11.75
N GLY A 571 16.30 -2.15 10.66
CA GLY A 571 16.07 -2.64 9.30
C GLY A 571 16.65 -4.04 9.06
N HIS A 572 16.05 -4.78 8.12
CA HIS A 572 16.47 -6.12 7.69
C HIS A 572 16.04 -6.37 6.24
N SER A 573 16.40 -7.51 5.64
CA SER A 573 16.11 -7.81 4.23
C SER A 573 14.64 -7.61 3.83
N LEU A 574 13.69 -8.10 4.64
CA LEU A 574 12.25 -7.90 4.36
C LEU A 574 11.79 -6.42 4.50
N THR A 575 12.30 -5.64 5.45
CA THR A 575 11.98 -4.20 5.55
C THR A 575 12.74 -3.37 4.51
N LEU A 576 13.90 -3.83 4.05
CA LEU A 576 14.63 -3.24 2.92
C LEU A 576 13.92 -3.53 1.59
N ALA A 577 13.30 -4.71 1.44
CA ALA A 577 12.40 -5.00 0.33
C ALA A 577 11.16 -4.10 0.37
N ASP A 578 10.53 -3.92 1.54
CA ASP A 578 9.45 -2.94 1.70
C ASP A 578 9.92 -1.51 1.37
N LEU A 579 11.17 -1.16 1.72
CA LEU A 579 11.80 0.11 1.37
C LEU A 579 12.00 0.26 -0.14
N SER A 580 12.55 -0.76 -0.82
CA SER A 580 12.71 -0.83 -2.27
C SER A 580 11.39 -0.68 -3.00
N ALA A 581 10.35 -1.39 -2.54
CA ALA A 581 9.01 -1.30 -3.11
C ALA A 581 8.41 0.10 -2.89
N ARG A 582 8.63 0.71 -1.73
CA ARG A 582 8.22 2.11 -1.45
C ARG A 582 8.94 3.09 -2.35
N PHE A 583 10.26 3.02 -2.48
CA PHE A 583 11.01 3.87 -3.41
C PHE A 583 10.54 3.64 -4.84
N SER A 584 10.43 2.39 -5.30
CA SER A 584 9.97 2.09 -6.66
C SER A 584 8.58 2.66 -6.95
N ARG A 585 7.68 2.60 -5.96
CA ARG A 585 6.33 3.19 -6.05
C ARG A 585 6.36 4.72 -6.08
N VAL A 586 7.22 5.35 -5.28
CA VAL A 586 7.37 6.81 -5.21
C VAL A 586 8.02 7.36 -6.48
N LEU A 587 9.04 6.67 -7.02
CA LEU A 587 9.79 7.09 -8.20
C LEU A 587 9.14 6.70 -9.52
N GLY A 588 8.32 5.66 -9.52
CA GLY A 588 7.79 5.05 -10.75
C GLY A 588 8.82 4.25 -11.55
N VAL A 589 10.05 4.09 -11.04
CA VAL A 589 11.13 3.29 -11.62
C VAL A 589 11.51 2.19 -10.63
N LYS A 590 11.74 0.95 -11.10
CA LYS A 590 12.19 -0.15 -10.24
C LYS A 590 13.54 0.22 -9.61
N VAL A 591 13.57 0.38 -8.30
CA VAL A 591 14.80 0.54 -7.51
C VAL A 591 15.27 -0.85 -7.09
N PRO A 592 16.36 -1.39 -7.66
CA PRO A 592 16.80 -2.74 -7.32
C PRO A 592 17.18 -2.83 -5.84
N LEU A 593 16.64 -3.83 -5.13
CA LEU A 593 16.96 -4.09 -3.71
C LEU A 593 18.46 -4.15 -3.46
N ALA A 594 19.21 -4.81 -4.35
CA ALA A 594 20.66 -4.96 -4.26
C ALA A 594 21.41 -3.61 -4.14
N ARG A 595 20.92 -2.54 -4.79
CA ARG A 595 21.56 -1.22 -4.70
C ARG A 595 21.27 -0.47 -3.40
N LEU A 596 20.30 -0.93 -2.61
CA LEU A 596 19.98 -0.36 -1.30
C LEU A 596 20.74 -1.05 -0.16
N VAL A 597 21.41 -2.17 -0.43
CA VAL A 597 22.15 -2.89 0.61
C VAL A 597 23.44 -2.15 0.97
N ASP A 598 24.08 -1.52 0.00
CA ASP A 598 25.36 -0.83 0.18
C ASP A 598 25.45 0.43 -0.74
N PRO A 599 25.50 1.66 -0.17
CA PRO A 599 25.43 1.99 1.25
C PRO A 599 23.98 2.08 1.73
N ALA A 600 23.62 1.30 2.76
CA ALA A 600 22.30 1.38 3.42
C ALA A 600 22.16 2.62 4.32
N THR A 601 22.67 3.78 3.93
CA THR A 601 22.56 5.06 4.67
C THR A 601 21.52 5.97 4.01
N LEU A 602 21.08 7.04 4.69
CA LEU A 602 20.19 8.01 4.05
C LEU A 602 20.83 8.60 2.77
N ASN A 603 22.11 8.98 2.83
CA ASN A 603 22.85 9.50 1.69
C ASN A 603 23.06 8.44 0.61
N GLY A 604 23.42 7.21 0.96
CA GLY A 604 23.61 6.12 -0.01
C GLY A 604 22.32 5.74 -0.72
N HIS A 605 21.19 5.73 -0.02
CA HIS A 605 19.88 5.56 -0.64
C HIS A 605 19.45 6.75 -1.47
N LEU A 606 19.70 7.98 -1.02
CA LEU A 606 19.45 9.18 -1.80
C LEU A 606 20.25 9.14 -3.11
N GLU A 607 21.54 8.84 -3.03
CA GLU A 607 22.42 8.69 -4.18
C GLU A 607 22.00 7.53 -5.07
N THR A 608 21.58 6.39 -4.51
CA THR A 608 21.07 5.25 -5.29
C THR A 608 19.79 5.59 -6.02
N VAL A 609 18.86 6.24 -5.33
CA VAL A 609 17.57 6.68 -5.88
C VAL A 609 17.81 7.72 -6.97
N ARG A 610 18.67 8.70 -6.72
CA ARG A 610 19.12 9.68 -7.71
C ARG A 610 19.84 9.00 -8.85
N SER A 611 20.79 8.10 -8.63
CA SER A 611 21.51 7.34 -9.67
C SER A 611 20.61 6.42 -10.50
N VAL A 612 19.57 5.81 -9.93
CA VAL A 612 18.60 5.01 -10.67
C VAL A 612 17.71 5.90 -11.54
N ARG A 613 17.29 7.05 -11.00
CA ARG A 613 16.52 8.04 -11.76
C ARG A 613 17.38 8.73 -12.83
N ASP A 614 18.54 9.25 -12.44
CA ASP A 614 19.49 10.05 -13.21
C ASP A 614 20.34 9.18 -14.12
N GLY A 615 20.69 7.96 -13.78
CA GLY A 615 21.37 7.06 -14.72
C GLY A 615 20.50 6.74 -15.92
N HIS A 616 19.20 6.55 -15.70
CA HIS A 616 18.21 6.41 -16.78
C HIS A 616 17.94 7.75 -17.47
N ALA A 617 17.71 8.82 -16.72
CA ALA A 617 17.39 10.14 -17.27
C ALA A 617 18.57 10.78 -18.00
N ALA A 618 19.79 10.70 -17.47
CA ALA A 618 21.01 11.25 -18.05
C ALA A 618 21.47 10.48 -19.28
N ALA A 619 21.34 9.14 -19.34
CA ALA A 619 21.61 8.39 -20.56
C ALA A 619 20.67 8.82 -21.70
N VAL A 620 19.39 9.03 -21.39
CA VAL A 620 18.39 9.53 -22.35
C VAL A 620 18.64 11.00 -22.70
N GLN A 621 18.98 11.84 -21.72
CA GLN A 621 19.22 13.27 -21.90
C GLN A 621 20.52 13.56 -22.66
N ALA A 622 21.57 12.77 -22.46
CA ALA A 622 22.85 12.88 -23.18
C ALA A 622 22.70 12.67 -24.69
N HIS A 623 21.66 11.95 -25.11
CA HIS A 623 21.32 11.71 -26.51
C HIS A 623 19.95 12.30 -26.88
N LEU A 624 19.49 13.34 -26.17
CA LEU A 624 18.12 13.85 -26.30
C LEU A 624 17.68 14.09 -27.76
N PRO A 625 18.47 14.75 -28.64
CA PRO A 625 18.07 14.93 -30.04
C PRO A 625 17.74 13.61 -30.77
N ASP A 626 18.60 12.60 -30.62
CA ASP A 626 18.41 11.29 -31.25
C ASP A 626 17.22 10.52 -30.63
N VAL A 627 17.04 10.64 -29.31
CA VAL A 627 15.90 10.08 -28.60
C VAL A 627 14.60 10.70 -29.09
N LEU A 628 14.52 12.03 -29.20
CA LEU A 628 13.33 12.73 -29.68
C LEU A 628 12.97 12.32 -31.11
N ARG A 629 13.96 12.20 -32.02
CA ARG A 629 13.73 11.71 -33.38
C ARG A 629 13.18 10.28 -33.40
N LYS A 630 13.81 9.38 -32.64
CA LYS A 630 13.38 7.99 -32.54
C LYS A 630 11.96 7.88 -31.96
N ASP A 631 11.69 8.63 -30.91
CA ASP A 631 10.42 8.57 -30.19
C ASP A 631 9.27 9.25 -30.94
N SER A 632 9.58 10.21 -31.82
CA SER A 632 8.61 10.85 -32.73
C SER A 632 8.20 9.94 -33.90
N THR A 633 8.89 8.81 -34.07
CA THR A 633 8.56 7.82 -35.10
C THR A 633 7.45 6.89 -34.60
N LEU A 634 6.35 6.84 -35.35
CA LEU A 634 5.26 5.89 -35.12
C LEU A 634 5.56 4.59 -35.87
N GLU A 635 5.54 3.46 -35.16
CA GLU A 635 5.75 2.12 -35.73
C GLU A 635 4.75 1.79 -36.84
N ASP A 636 5.19 1.09 -37.89
CA ASP A 636 4.35 0.77 -39.06
C ASP A 636 3.12 -0.08 -38.73
N SER A 637 3.19 -0.87 -37.66
CA SER A 637 2.07 -1.69 -37.15
C SER A 637 0.88 -0.84 -36.66
N ILE A 638 1.12 0.43 -36.31
CA ILE A 638 0.07 1.37 -35.92
C ILE A 638 -0.43 2.11 -37.17
N ARG A 639 -1.40 1.49 -37.83
CA ARG A 639 -2.10 2.03 -39.00
C ARG A 639 -3.58 1.69 -38.91
N PRO A 640 -4.50 2.62 -39.24
CA PRO A 640 -5.92 2.31 -39.27
C PRO A 640 -6.24 1.30 -40.38
N THR A 641 -7.10 0.32 -40.09
CA THR A 641 -7.61 -0.64 -41.08
C THR A 641 -8.86 -0.14 -41.78
N ASN A 642 -9.79 0.46 -41.03
CA ASN A 642 -10.97 1.19 -41.50
C ASN A 642 -11.34 2.23 -40.43
N ALA A 643 -11.19 3.52 -40.71
CA ALA A 643 -11.52 4.57 -39.76
C ALA A 643 -12.36 5.66 -40.42
N SER A 644 -13.44 6.07 -39.77
CA SER A 644 -14.31 7.17 -40.19
C SER A 644 -14.51 8.14 -39.05
N ILE A 645 -14.47 9.44 -39.33
CA ILE A 645 -14.66 10.45 -38.29
C ILE A 645 -16.05 10.31 -37.64
N CYS A 646 -16.08 10.22 -36.31
CA CYS A 646 -17.28 10.12 -35.50
C CYS A 646 -17.36 11.35 -34.59
N ALA A 647 -18.48 12.08 -34.66
CA ALA A 647 -18.78 13.17 -33.74
C ALA A 647 -19.03 12.60 -32.32
N ALA A 648 -18.50 13.23 -31.27
CA ALA A 648 -18.70 12.76 -29.89
C ALA A 648 -20.20 12.64 -29.50
N SER A 649 -21.05 13.54 -30.00
CA SER A 649 -22.52 13.50 -29.81
C SER A 649 -23.19 12.29 -30.48
N LYS A 650 -22.56 11.67 -31.48
CA LYS A 650 -23.05 10.48 -32.18
C LYS A 650 -22.42 9.18 -31.67
N ALA A 651 -21.42 9.26 -30.79
CA ALA A 651 -20.77 8.09 -30.23
C ALA A 651 -21.67 7.41 -29.18
N HIS A 652 -21.71 6.10 -29.19
CA HIS A 652 -22.29 5.27 -28.13
C HIS A 652 -21.30 5.04 -26.99
N THR A 653 -20.01 4.98 -27.30
CA THR A 653 -18.95 4.75 -26.30
C THR A 653 -17.78 5.71 -26.54
N ILE A 654 -17.40 6.43 -25.49
CA ILE A 654 -16.27 7.37 -25.50
C ILE A 654 -15.24 6.93 -24.45
N LEU A 655 -13.99 6.77 -24.83
CA LEU A 655 -12.88 6.57 -23.89
C LEU A 655 -12.31 7.93 -23.49
N LEU A 656 -12.40 8.29 -22.21
CA LEU A 656 -11.77 9.47 -21.63
C LEU A 656 -10.56 9.04 -20.79
N THR A 657 -9.37 9.51 -21.15
CA THR A 657 -8.19 9.36 -20.27
C THR A 657 -7.98 10.62 -19.45
N GLY A 658 -7.40 10.48 -18.26
CA GLY A 658 -7.01 11.63 -17.44
C GLY A 658 -8.15 12.20 -16.61
N VAL A 659 -9.22 11.43 -16.40
CA VAL A 659 -10.41 11.82 -15.63
C VAL A 659 -10.10 12.27 -14.19
N THR A 660 -9.03 11.74 -13.59
CA THR A 660 -8.56 12.15 -12.25
C THR A 660 -7.57 13.32 -12.29
N GLY A 661 -7.39 13.96 -13.45
CA GLY A 661 -6.63 15.20 -13.61
C GLY A 661 -7.56 16.43 -13.59
N PHE A 662 -6.97 17.62 -13.67
CA PHE A 662 -7.72 18.89 -13.60
C PHE A 662 -8.77 19.01 -14.72
N LEU A 663 -8.33 19.10 -15.98
CA LEU A 663 -9.23 19.23 -17.14
C LEU A 663 -10.14 18.00 -17.33
N GLY A 664 -9.64 16.80 -17.02
CA GLY A 664 -10.38 15.55 -17.23
C GLY A 664 -11.66 15.43 -16.40
N ALA A 665 -11.69 16.04 -15.21
CA ALA A 665 -12.89 16.08 -14.37
C ALA A 665 -14.03 16.87 -15.04
N PHE A 666 -13.72 18.02 -15.64
CA PHE A 666 -14.69 18.86 -16.36
C PHE A 666 -15.06 18.27 -17.73
N LEU A 667 -14.11 17.64 -18.44
CA LEU A 667 -14.42 16.88 -19.65
C LEU A 667 -15.43 15.77 -19.36
N LEU A 668 -15.29 15.04 -18.25
CA LEU A 668 -16.27 14.03 -17.87
C LEU A 668 -17.64 14.65 -17.61
N ASN A 669 -17.71 15.72 -16.80
CA ASN A 669 -18.96 16.40 -16.49
C ASN A 669 -19.67 16.84 -17.78
N ASP A 670 -18.96 17.53 -18.67
CA ASP A 670 -19.55 18.09 -19.88
C ASP A 670 -19.92 16.99 -20.90
N LEU A 671 -19.16 15.89 -20.99
CA LEU A 671 -19.54 14.74 -21.83
C LEU A 671 -20.83 14.08 -21.36
N LEU A 672 -21.04 13.99 -20.04
CA LEU A 672 -22.27 13.46 -19.47
C LEU A 672 -23.45 14.39 -19.73
N GLU A 673 -23.23 15.70 -19.78
CA GLU A 673 -24.27 16.70 -20.06
C GLU A 673 -24.58 16.85 -21.57
N SER A 674 -23.59 16.66 -22.45
CA SER A 674 -23.73 16.94 -23.88
C SER A 674 -23.90 15.71 -24.78
N THR A 675 -23.73 14.50 -24.24
CA THR A 675 -23.84 13.25 -25.02
C THR A 675 -24.72 12.24 -24.29
N SER A 676 -25.18 11.20 -24.98
CA SER A 676 -25.79 10.01 -24.39
C SER A 676 -24.82 8.82 -24.29
N ALA A 677 -23.53 9.03 -24.60
CA ALA A 677 -22.54 7.96 -24.65
C ALA A 677 -22.29 7.34 -23.27
N LYS A 678 -21.92 6.06 -23.25
CA LYS A 678 -21.23 5.45 -22.12
C LYS A 678 -19.77 5.94 -22.11
N ILE A 679 -19.30 6.43 -20.97
CA ILE A 679 -17.96 7.00 -20.82
C ILE A 679 -17.07 5.99 -20.12
N LEU A 680 -16.07 5.48 -20.85
CA LEU A 680 -15.04 4.63 -20.29
C LEU A 680 -13.92 5.52 -19.75
N CYS A 681 -13.63 5.41 -18.47
CA CYS A 681 -12.69 6.28 -17.78
C CYS A 681 -11.43 5.51 -17.39
N LEU A 682 -10.32 5.76 -18.10
CA LEU A 682 -9.04 5.16 -17.76
C LEU A 682 -8.47 5.84 -16.50
N VAL A 683 -8.34 5.08 -15.42
CA VAL A 683 -7.81 5.56 -14.13
C VAL A 683 -6.47 4.90 -13.85
N ARG A 684 -5.44 5.72 -13.57
CA ARG A 684 -4.06 5.24 -13.41
C ARG A 684 -3.89 4.39 -12.15
N PHE A 685 -3.39 3.18 -12.31
CA PHE A 685 -2.80 2.33 -11.26
C PHE A 685 -1.39 1.91 -11.68
N ASN A 686 -0.47 1.73 -10.74
CA ASN A 686 0.90 1.36 -11.09
C ASN A 686 0.97 -0.07 -11.65
N ASP A 687 0.19 -0.98 -11.09
CA ASP A 687 -0.03 -2.34 -11.59
C ASP A 687 -1.55 -2.61 -11.66
N PRO A 688 -2.21 -2.22 -12.78
CA PRO A 688 -3.66 -2.26 -12.87
C PRO A 688 -4.20 -3.69 -12.92
N SER A 689 -5.25 -3.95 -12.16
CA SER A 689 -6.01 -5.20 -12.16
C SER A 689 -7.51 -4.92 -12.03
N GLU A 690 -8.36 -5.91 -12.30
CA GLU A 690 -9.81 -5.78 -12.07
C GLU A 690 -10.14 -5.52 -10.59
N ALA A 691 -9.30 -5.98 -9.67
CA ALA A 691 -9.47 -5.76 -8.24
C ALA A 691 -9.34 -4.27 -7.83
N ASP A 692 -8.74 -3.44 -8.68
CA ASP A 692 -8.57 -2.01 -8.46
C ASP A 692 -9.83 -1.20 -8.79
N LEU A 693 -10.85 -1.81 -9.39
CA LEU A 693 -12.09 -1.12 -9.78
C LEU A 693 -12.73 -0.33 -8.61
N PRO A 694 -12.92 -0.89 -7.39
CA PRO A 694 -13.46 -0.13 -6.26
C PRO A 694 -12.57 1.06 -5.86
N ALA A 695 -11.24 0.87 -5.88
CA ALA A 695 -10.29 1.94 -5.59
C ALA A 695 -10.33 3.03 -6.68
N GLY A 696 -10.55 2.65 -7.93
CA GLY A 696 -10.70 3.56 -9.06
C GLY A 696 -11.96 4.41 -8.94
N ILE A 697 -13.08 3.80 -8.55
CA ILE A 697 -14.33 4.51 -8.24
C ILE A 697 -14.12 5.46 -7.06
N ALA A 698 -13.48 5.02 -5.98
CA ALA A 698 -13.20 5.86 -4.82
C ALA A 698 -12.31 7.06 -5.16
N ARG A 699 -11.28 6.86 -6.01
CA ARG A 699 -10.39 7.93 -6.48
C ARG A 699 -11.13 8.93 -7.36
N LEU A 700 -11.93 8.46 -8.32
CA LEU A 700 -12.78 9.33 -9.14
C LEU A 700 -13.75 10.12 -8.25
N ARG A 701 -14.43 9.47 -7.32
CA ARG A 701 -15.38 10.10 -6.40
C ARG A 701 -14.73 11.19 -5.57
N ARG A 702 -13.58 10.91 -4.95
CA ARG A 702 -12.84 11.88 -4.16
C ARG A 702 -12.45 13.11 -5.01
N HIS A 703 -11.92 12.86 -6.21
CA HIS A 703 -11.50 13.92 -7.12
C HIS A 703 -12.67 14.80 -7.58
N LEU A 704 -13.79 14.18 -7.97
CA LEU A 704 -14.99 14.93 -8.37
C LEU A 704 -15.67 15.63 -7.20
N LEU A 705 -15.60 15.10 -5.97
CA LEU A 705 -16.07 15.80 -4.78
C LEU A 705 -15.25 17.05 -4.49
N ASP A 706 -13.91 16.96 -4.56
CA ASP A 706 -13.00 18.11 -4.38
C ASP A 706 -13.27 19.23 -5.40
N MET A 707 -13.67 18.85 -6.62
CA MET A 707 -14.07 19.78 -7.68
C MET A 707 -15.54 20.24 -7.62
N GLY A 708 -16.35 19.68 -6.72
CA GLY A 708 -17.79 19.97 -6.65
C GLY A 708 -18.63 19.41 -7.82
N LEU A 709 -18.15 18.37 -8.50
CA LEU A 709 -18.76 17.76 -9.69
C LEU A 709 -19.44 16.40 -9.44
N TRP A 710 -19.23 15.76 -8.28
CA TRP A 710 -19.79 14.42 -8.03
C TRP A 710 -21.32 14.42 -7.92
N ARG A 711 -21.95 13.47 -8.63
CA ARG A 711 -23.37 13.11 -8.50
C ARG A 711 -23.45 11.58 -8.58
N ASP A 712 -24.24 10.93 -7.72
CA ASP A 712 -24.28 9.45 -7.69
C ASP A 712 -24.76 8.86 -9.04
N SER A 713 -25.60 9.59 -9.78
CA SER A 713 -26.06 9.21 -11.11
C SER A 713 -24.96 9.14 -12.19
N ILE A 714 -23.76 9.69 -11.94
CA ILE A 714 -22.63 9.63 -12.89
C ILE A 714 -22.27 8.16 -13.20
N MET A 715 -22.32 7.29 -12.18
CA MET A 715 -21.93 5.89 -12.32
C MET A 715 -22.89 5.06 -13.19
N GLU A 716 -24.07 5.57 -13.54
CA GLU A 716 -24.99 4.93 -14.49
C GLU A 716 -24.43 4.91 -15.92
N ARG A 717 -23.55 5.87 -16.25
CA ARG A 717 -22.95 6.04 -17.58
C ARG A 717 -21.44 5.97 -17.60
N VAL A 718 -20.80 5.89 -16.44
CA VAL A 718 -19.34 5.80 -16.30
C VAL A 718 -18.91 4.39 -15.95
N GLU A 719 -17.96 3.87 -16.73
CA GLU A 719 -17.24 2.64 -16.42
C GLU A 719 -15.78 2.97 -16.16
N ILE A 720 -15.24 2.55 -15.02
CA ILE A 720 -13.84 2.76 -14.69
C ILE A 720 -13.00 1.62 -15.26
N ILE A 721 -11.91 1.98 -15.93
CA ILE A 721 -10.91 1.03 -16.42
C ILE A 721 -9.61 1.32 -15.66
N PRO A 722 -9.22 0.47 -14.70
CA PRO A 722 -7.88 0.52 -14.13
C PRO A 722 -6.84 0.28 -15.23
N GLY A 723 -5.90 1.21 -15.40
CA GLY A 723 -4.86 1.09 -16.42
C GLY A 723 -3.60 1.90 -16.09
N ASN A 724 -2.60 1.82 -16.95
CA ASN A 724 -1.36 2.58 -16.83
C ASN A 724 -0.81 2.95 -18.21
N LEU A 725 -0.80 4.25 -18.53
CA LEU A 725 -0.28 4.74 -19.80
C LEU A 725 1.21 4.48 -20.01
N SER A 726 1.99 4.35 -18.94
CA SER A 726 3.42 4.05 -19.04
C SER A 726 3.70 2.59 -19.42
N ARG A 727 2.67 1.75 -19.58
CA ARG A 727 2.82 0.32 -19.91
C ARG A 727 2.19 0.00 -21.28
N PRO A 728 2.73 -1.01 -22.00
CA PRO A 728 2.10 -1.52 -23.22
C PRO A 728 0.62 -1.86 -23.00
N ARG A 729 -0.22 -1.68 -24.02
CA ARG A 729 -1.67 -1.93 -23.95
C ARG A 729 -2.37 -1.21 -22.79
N LEU A 730 -1.86 -0.04 -22.39
CA LEU A 730 -2.40 0.71 -21.24
C LEU A 730 -2.33 -0.09 -19.92
N GLY A 731 -1.38 -1.02 -19.80
CA GLY A 731 -1.27 -1.94 -18.66
C GLY A 731 -2.34 -3.03 -18.60
N LEU A 732 -3.20 -3.13 -19.61
CA LEU A 732 -4.28 -4.10 -19.66
C LEU A 732 -3.80 -5.48 -20.16
N PRO A 733 -4.42 -6.57 -19.68
CA PRO A 733 -4.23 -7.87 -20.30
C PRO A 733 -4.69 -7.84 -21.77
N PRO A 734 -4.09 -8.67 -22.65
CA PRO A 734 -4.40 -8.66 -24.08
C PRO A 734 -5.91 -8.72 -24.38
N GLU A 735 -6.65 -9.57 -23.68
CA GLU A 735 -8.09 -9.78 -23.88
C GLU A 735 -8.91 -8.52 -23.56
N ALA A 736 -8.60 -7.84 -22.46
CA ALA A 736 -9.27 -6.58 -22.10
C ALA A 736 -8.92 -5.44 -23.07
N PHE A 737 -7.68 -5.42 -23.58
CA PHE A 737 -7.30 -4.47 -24.63
C PHE A 737 -8.07 -4.75 -25.93
N GLU A 738 -8.21 -6.02 -26.34
CA GLU A 738 -9.04 -6.41 -27.48
C GLU A 738 -10.51 -6.00 -27.29
N GLU A 739 -11.07 -6.23 -26.10
CA GLU A 739 -12.45 -5.85 -25.80
C GLU A 739 -12.67 -4.34 -25.99
N LEU A 740 -11.71 -3.50 -25.57
CA LEU A 740 -11.79 -2.06 -25.79
C LEU A 740 -11.76 -1.70 -27.28
N THR A 741 -11.00 -2.42 -28.10
CA THR A 741 -10.97 -2.16 -29.55
C THR A 741 -12.34 -2.36 -30.20
N GLY A 742 -13.15 -3.30 -29.71
CA GLY A 742 -14.51 -3.56 -30.23
C GLY A 742 -15.58 -2.59 -29.72
N ARG A 743 -15.27 -1.76 -28.71
CA ARG A 743 -16.26 -0.91 -28.02
C ARG A 743 -16.10 0.58 -28.31
N VAL A 744 -14.87 1.07 -28.42
CA VAL A 744 -14.55 2.51 -28.42
C VAL A 744 -14.72 3.13 -29.80
N GLN A 745 -15.47 4.23 -29.89
CA GLN A 745 -15.71 4.95 -31.16
C GLN A 745 -15.04 6.34 -31.19
N VAL A 746 -14.92 6.97 -30.02
CA VAL A 746 -14.22 8.25 -29.84
C VAL A 746 -13.31 8.13 -28.63
N ILE A 747 -12.09 8.62 -28.74
CA ILE A 747 -11.11 8.71 -27.66
C ILE A 747 -10.83 10.19 -27.39
N ILE A 748 -11.03 10.63 -26.15
CA ILE A 748 -10.59 11.93 -25.67
C ILE A 748 -9.37 11.68 -24.78
N HIS A 749 -8.19 11.88 -25.36
CA HIS A 749 -6.92 11.58 -24.70
C HIS A 749 -6.41 12.83 -23.96
N ALA A 750 -6.82 12.99 -22.70
CA ALA A 750 -6.46 14.14 -21.85
C ALA A 750 -5.47 13.82 -20.71
N ALA A 751 -5.12 12.55 -20.55
CA ALA A 751 -4.11 12.13 -19.57
C ALA A 751 -2.70 12.55 -20.01
N ALA A 752 -1.96 13.15 -19.08
CA ALA A 752 -0.52 13.32 -19.14
C ALA A 752 0.05 13.35 -17.72
N THR A 753 1.31 12.97 -17.56
CA THR A 753 2.10 13.38 -16.40
C THR A 753 2.57 14.80 -16.66
N VAL A 754 2.09 15.75 -15.87
CA VAL A 754 2.41 17.17 -16.01
C VAL A 754 3.33 17.56 -14.87
N ASN A 755 4.61 17.81 -15.19
CA ASN A 755 5.58 18.37 -14.26
C ASN A 755 6.60 19.18 -15.08
N LEU A 756 6.62 20.50 -14.86
CA LEU A 756 7.45 21.43 -15.64
C LEU A 756 8.92 21.45 -15.19
N VAL A 757 9.27 20.74 -14.12
CA VAL A 757 10.65 20.60 -13.63
C VAL A 757 11.29 19.32 -14.16
N TYR A 758 10.48 18.29 -14.44
CA TYR A 758 11.00 16.97 -14.79
C TYR A 758 11.58 16.95 -16.21
N PRO A 759 12.72 16.27 -16.43
CA PRO A 759 13.29 16.12 -17.75
C PRO A 759 12.43 15.20 -18.62
N TYR A 760 12.61 15.28 -19.95
CA TYR A 760 11.86 14.50 -20.93
C TYR A 760 11.81 13.01 -20.58
N ALA A 761 12.94 12.43 -20.18
CA ALA A 761 13.06 11.01 -19.85
C ALA A 761 12.07 10.54 -18.78
N ALA A 762 11.80 11.35 -17.75
CA ALA A 762 10.91 11.01 -16.65
C ALA A 762 9.42 11.04 -17.05
N LEU A 763 9.09 11.75 -18.12
CA LEU A 763 7.72 11.97 -18.60
C LEU A 763 7.39 11.13 -19.85
N ARG A 764 8.43 10.73 -20.59
CA ARG A 764 8.39 10.00 -21.85
C ARG A 764 7.45 8.81 -21.84
N ASP A 765 7.56 7.90 -20.87
CA ASP A 765 6.79 6.65 -20.91
C ASP A 765 5.28 6.90 -20.82
N ALA A 766 4.85 7.81 -19.94
CA ALA A 766 3.44 8.14 -19.79
C ALA A 766 2.91 8.98 -20.98
N ASN A 767 3.66 10.01 -21.38
CA ASN A 767 3.16 11.00 -22.34
C ASN A 767 3.37 10.55 -23.79
N VAL A 768 4.51 9.94 -24.10
CA VAL A 768 4.86 9.47 -25.45
C VAL A 768 4.46 8.00 -25.61
N GLY A 769 4.92 7.13 -24.71
CA GLY A 769 4.55 5.70 -24.70
C GLY A 769 3.04 5.51 -24.60
N GLY A 770 2.40 6.20 -23.66
CA GLY A 770 0.95 6.20 -23.51
C GLY A 770 0.19 6.67 -24.75
N THR A 771 0.64 7.76 -25.38
CA THR A 771 0.03 8.25 -26.63
C THR A 771 0.16 7.20 -27.73
N ARG A 772 1.32 6.53 -27.85
CA ARG A 772 1.53 5.44 -28.83
C ARG A 772 0.54 4.29 -28.63
N GLU A 773 0.32 3.86 -27.39
CA GLU A 773 -0.66 2.79 -27.10
C GLU A 773 -2.11 3.24 -27.32
N ILE A 774 -2.44 4.50 -27.06
CA ILE A 774 -3.75 5.07 -27.41
C ILE A 774 -3.96 5.10 -28.92
N LEU A 775 -2.94 5.47 -29.70
CA LEU A 775 -3.01 5.43 -31.16
C LEU A 775 -3.12 3.99 -31.68
N ARG A 776 -2.44 3.03 -31.05
CA ARG A 776 -2.61 1.60 -31.34
C ARG A 776 -4.06 1.15 -31.13
N LEU A 777 -4.65 1.50 -29.99
CA LEU A 777 -6.06 1.23 -29.70
C LEU A 777 -6.97 1.88 -30.75
N ALA A 778 -6.75 3.16 -31.06
CA ALA A 778 -7.55 3.92 -32.01
C ALA A 778 -7.51 3.35 -33.43
N CYS A 779 -6.31 3.02 -33.94
CA CYS A 779 -6.11 2.42 -35.25
C CYS A 779 -6.83 1.08 -35.40
N ARG A 780 -6.85 0.27 -34.33
CA ARG A 780 -7.53 -1.04 -34.32
C ARG A 780 -9.04 -0.91 -34.17
N ALA A 781 -9.51 0.05 -33.38
CA ALA A 781 -10.93 0.33 -33.18
C ALA A 781 -11.57 1.12 -34.34
N GLY A 782 -10.76 1.77 -35.19
CA GLY A 782 -11.25 2.78 -36.13
C GLY A 782 -11.78 4.05 -35.43
N ALA A 783 -11.35 4.30 -34.18
CA ALA A 783 -11.89 5.36 -33.33
C ALA A 783 -11.35 6.75 -33.69
N THR A 784 -12.19 7.77 -33.53
CA THR A 784 -11.78 9.18 -33.67
C THR A 784 -11.03 9.65 -32.43
N VAL A 785 -9.86 10.26 -32.60
CA VAL A 785 -9.03 10.73 -31.47
C VAL A 785 -9.09 12.25 -31.34
N GLN A 786 -9.59 12.73 -30.21
CA GLN A 786 -9.41 14.10 -29.75
C GLN A 786 -8.20 14.09 -28.81
N TYR A 787 -7.05 14.51 -29.31
CA TYR A 787 -5.81 14.58 -28.54
C TYR A 787 -5.70 15.95 -27.86
N ILE A 788 -5.57 15.96 -26.53
CA ILE A 788 -5.39 17.20 -25.79
C ILE A 788 -3.89 17.44 -25.69
N SER A 789 -3.45 18.52 -26.31
CA SER A 789 -2.10 19.03 -26.25
C SER A 789 -2.04 20.30 -25.40
N THR A 790 -0.90 20.96 -25.41
CA THR A 790 -0.59 22.13 -24.59
C THR A 790 0.05 23.22 -25.45
N ASN A 791 -0.05 24.48 -25.05
CA ASN A 791 0.72 25.57 -25.64
C ASN A 791 2.24 25.32 -25.52
N GLY A 792 2.70 24.65 -24.45
CA GLY A 792 4.11 24.32 -24.19
C GLY A 792 4.81 23.42 -25.23
N VAL A 793 4.14 22.97 -26.28
CA VAL A 793 4.79 22.36 -27.46
C VAL A 793 5.44 23.41 -28.38
N LEU A 794 5.27 24.68 -28.06
CA LEU A 794 5.81 25.83 -28.77
C LEU A 794 6.59 26.72 -27.79
N PRO A 795 7.62 27.44 -28.27
CA PRO A 795 8.37 28.35 -27.43
C PRO A 795 7.58 29.62 -27.11
N PRO A 796 8.00 30.42 -26.11
CA PRO A 796 7.39 31.70 -25.79
C PRO A 796 7.28 32.63 -27.01
N SER A 797 6.16 33.35 -27.13
CA SER A 797 5.93 34.29 -28.23
C SER A 797 5.12 35.50 -27.78
N ARG A 798 5.48 36.67 -28.31
CA ARG A 798 4.73 37.93 -28.07
C ARG A 798 3.49 38.03 -28.94
N ASP A 799 3.63 37.72 -30.23
CA ASP A 799 2.61 37.92 -31.27
C ASP A 799 1.62 36.73 -31.40
N GLY A 800 1.91 35.63 -30.71
CA GLY A 800 1.11 34.41 -30.73
C GLY A 800 1.46 33.50 -31.91
N TRP A 801 1.42 32.18 -31.68
CA TRP A 801 1.66 31.19 -32.73
C TRP A 801 0.36 30.82 -33.44
N ASP A 802 0.38 30.73 -34.77
CA ASP A 802 -0.74 30.26 -35.57
C ASP A 802 -1.00 28.76 -35.40
N GLU A 803 -2.18 28.28 -35.79
CA GLU A 803 -2.56 26.87 -35.59
C GLU A 803 -1.70 25.85 -36.34
N ASP A 804 -1.05 26.24 -37.43
CA ASP A 804 -0.13 25.40 -38.22
C ASP A 804 1.30 25.41 -37.68
N ALA A 805 1.64 26.29 -36.73
CA ALA A 805 2.96 26.42 -36.16
C ALA A 805 3.49 25.09 -35.60
N MET A 806 4.71 24.75 -36.03
CA MET A 806 5.42 23.55 -35.63
C MET A 806 6.91 23.83 -35.52
N LEU A 807 7.51 23.34 -34.43
CA LEU A 807 8.94 23.38 -34.22
C LEU A 807 9.63 22.20 -34.91
N ASP A 808 10.82 22.40 -35.48
CA ASP A 808 11.64 21.30 -35.98
C ASP A 808 12.16 20.44 -34.82
N VAL A 809 12.35 19.13 -35.04
CA VAL A 809 12.85 18.21 -34.00
C VAL A 809 14.21 18.63 -33.45
N ASP A 810 15.08 19.20 -34.29
CA ASP A 810 16.42 19.61 -33.89
C ASP A 810 16.38 20.90 -33.04
N ASP A 811 15.31 21.70 -33.15
CA ASP A 811 15.09 22.90 -32.34
C ASP A 811 14.46 22.59 -30.96
N VAL A 812 13.82 21.43 -30.80
CA VAL A 812 13.06 21.06 -29.58
C VAL A 812 13.91 21.06 -28.30
N PRO A 813 15.10 20.45 -28.26
CA PRO A 813 15.94 20.46 -27.06
C PRO A 813 16.31 21.86 -26.56
N GLU A 814 16.49 22.81 -27.49
CA GLU A 814 16.97 24.15 -27.18
C GLU A 814 15.84 25.15 -26.92
N LYS A 815 14.75 25.07 -27.70
CA LYS A 815 13.68 26.08 -27.66
C LYS A 815 12.53 25.73 -26.72
N LEU A 816 12.31 24.46 -26.39
CA LEU A 816 11.30 24.07 -25.39
C LEU A 816 11.94 23.96 -24.01
N ALA A 817 11.46 24.79 -23.09
CA ALA A 817 12.08 25.03 -21.79
C ALA A 817 12.07 23.83 -20.83
N ASP A 818 11.15 22.88 -21.03
CA ASP A 818 10.92 21.79 -20.08
C ASP A 818 10.63 20.45 -20.76
N GLY A 819 10.86 19.37 -20.01
CA GLY A 819 10.64 18.01 -20.48
C GLY A 819 9.18 17.68 -20.78
N TYR A 820 8.23 18.40 -20.17
CA TYR A 820 6.80 18.20 -20.43
C TYR A 820 6.44 18.70 -21.84
N GLY A 821 6.84 19.91 -22.20
CA GLY A 821 6.71 20.49 -23.53
C GLY A 821 7.35 19.60 -24.60
N GLN A 822 8.58 19.14 -24.35
CA GLN A 822 9.28 18.18 -25.22
C GLN A 822 8.48 16.87 -25.39
N SER A 823 7.98 16.29 -24.29
CA SER A 823 7.19 15.05 -24.34
C SER A 823 5.86 15.21 -25.07
N LYS A 824 5.19 16.36 -24.92
CA LYS A 824 3.93 16.67 -25.60
C LYS A 824 4.15 17.00 -27.07
N TRP A 825 5.27 17.63 -27.42
CA TRP A 825 5.67 17.86 -28.81
C TRP A 825 5.89 16.52 -29.54
N VAL A 826 6.62 15.58 -28.94
CA VAL A 826 6.82 14.23 -29.51
C VAL A 826 5.48 13.51 -29.67
N ALA A 827 4.63 13.56 -28.66
CA ALA A 827 3.30 12.96 -28.73
C ALA A 827 2.41 13.62 -29.81
N GLU A 828 2.53 14.93 -30.06
CA GLU A 828 1.89 15.57 -31.22
C GLU A 828 2.41 15.02 -32.56
N GLN A 829 3.71 14.75 -32.69
CA GLN A 829 4.26 14.14 -33.92
C GLN A 829 3.66 12.75 -34.17
N LEU A 830 3.52 11.93 -33.12
CA LEU A 830 2.88 10.62 -33.23
C LEU A 830 1.42 10.73 -33.69
N VAL A 831 0.66 11.68 -33.12
CA VAL A 831 -0.75 11.91 -33.49
C VAL A 831 -0.85 12.42 -34.93
N ARG A 832 0.04 13.33 -35.36
CA ARG A 832 0.12 13.80 -36.75
C ARG A 832 0.40 12.70 -37.73
N GLU A 833 1.37 11.84 -37.42
CA GLU A 833 1.71 10.71 -38.27
C GLU A 833 0.56 9.70 -38.36
N ALA A 834 -0.15 9.42 -37.26
CA ALA A 834 -1.38 8.62 -37.29
C ALA A 834 -2.48 9.27 -38.14
N GLY A 835 -2.65 10.59 -38.05
CA GLY A 835 -3.55 11.37 -38.89
C GLY A 835 -3.21 11.27 -40.38
N ARG A 836 -1.93 11.42 -40.73
CA ARG A 836 -1.42 11.25 -42.10
C ARG A 836 -1.65 9.84 -42.64
N ARG A 837 -1.64 8.83 -41.77
CA ARG A 837 -1.99 7.43 -42.08
C ARG A 837 -3.49 7.17 -42.20
N GLY A 838 -4.33 8.19 -42.05
CA GLY A 838 -5.79 8.11 -42.25
C GLY A 838 -6.62 7.95 -40.98
N LEU A 839 -6.01 8.03 -39.78
CA LEU A 839 -6.77 7.99 -38.53
C LEU A 839 -7.47 9.35 -38.33
N PRO A 840 -8.78 9.41 -38.07
CA PRO A 840 -9.47 10.67 -37.83
C PRO A 840 -9.04 11.23 -36.47
N VAL A 841 -8.15 12.21 -36.49
CA VAL A 841 -7.60 12.82 -35.27
C VAL A 841 -7.68 14.35 -35.32
N LYS A 842 -7.79 14.96 -34.14
CA LYS A 842 -7.75 16.40 -33.94
C LYS A 842 -6.89 16.72 -32.72
N ILE A 843 -6.09 17.78 -32.82
CA ILE A 843 -5.22 18.24 -31.74
C ILE A 843 -5.80 19.51 -31.13
N HIS A 844 -6.06 19.50 -29.83
CA HIS A 844 -6.54 20.66 -29.07
C HIS A 844 -5.39 21.19 -28.20
N ARG A 845 -4.73 22.26 -28.62
CA ARG A 845 -3.69 22.93 -27.81
C ARG A 845 -4.37 23.82 -26.79
N ALA A 846 -4.45 23.35 -25.54
CA ALA A 846 -4.92 24.17 -24.45
C ALA A 846 -3.87 25.20 -24.06
N GLY A 847 -4.31 26.41 -23.80
CA GLY A 847 -3.53 27.42 -23.10
C GLY A 847 -3.32 27.07 -21.62
N THR A 848 -2.77 28.01 -20.85
CA THR A 848 -2.72 27.92 -19.38
C THR A 848 -4.15 27.91 -18.82
N ILE A 849 -4.56 26.75 -18.29
CA ILE A 849 -5.93 26.51 -17.84
C ILE A 849 -6.12 27.02 -16.41
N SER A 850 -7.03 27.98 -16.22
CA SER A 850 -7.42 28.55 -14.94
C SER A 850 -8.69 27.89 -14.36
N GLY A 851 -9.18 28.40 -13.23
CA GLY A 851 -10.36 27.86 -12.54
C GLY A 851 -11.64 27.83 -13.38
N HIS A 852 -12.66 27.15 -12.88
CA HIS A 852 -13.98 27.13 -13.50
C HIS A 852 -14.63 28.51 -13.37
N SER A 853 -15.10 29.09 -14.49
CA SER A 853 -15.58 30.48 -14.55
C SER A 853 -16.80 30.76 -13.65
N THR A 854 -17.59 29.74 -13.35
CA THR A 854 -18.71 29.82 -12.40
C THR A 854 -18.39 29.37 -10.96
N THR A 855 -17.75 28.22 -10.71
CA THR A 855 -17.57 27.73 -9.33
C THR A 855 -16.25 28.15 -8.68
N GLY A 856 -15.31 28.65 -9.50
CA GLY A 856 -13.94 28.93 -9.12
C GLY A 856 -13.08 27.68 -8.87
N ALA A 857 -13.66 26.47 -9.02
CA ALA A 857 -12.95 25.21 -8.85
C ALA A 857 -11.72 25.18 -9.77
N GLY A 858 -10.53 25.17 -9.17
CA GLY A 858 -9.26 25.31 -9.86
C GLY A 858 -8.28 24.21 -9.47
N ASN A 859 -7.19 24.11 -10.23
CA ASN A 859 -6.08 23.24 -9.85
C ASN A 859 -5.42 23.79 -8.59
N ALA A 860 -5.35 22.97 -7.53
CA ALA A 860 -4.68 23.36 -6.30
C ALA A 860 -3.18 23.60 -6.48
N TRP A 861 -2.56 22.99 -7.50
CA TRP A 861 -1.14 23.10 -7.83
C TRP A 861 -0.85 24.14 -8.93
N ASP A 862 -1.72 25.13 -9.12
CA ASP A 862 -1.53 26.17 -10.13
C ASP A 862 -0.52 27.23 -9.67
N LEU A 863 0.59 27.37 -10.39
CA LEU A 863 1.68 28.30 -10.05
C LEU A 863 1.24 29.76 -10.07
N LEU A 864 0.42 30.17 -11.05
CA LEU A 864 -0.03 31.55 -11.15
C LEU A 864 -0.95 31.92 -9.97
N ASN A 865 -1.89 31.04 -9.61
CA ASN A 865 -2.71 31.20 -8.42
C ASN A 865 -1.85 31.24 -7.14
N ALA A 866 -0.81 30.41 -7.04
CA ALA A 866 0.10 30.43 -5.90
C ALA A 866 0.80 31.79 -5.76
N ILE A 867 1.33 32.35 -6.85
CA ILE A 867 1.95 33.68 -6.84
C ILE A 867 0.92 34.75 -6.47
N ILE A 868 -0.28 34.71 -7.04
CA ILE A 868 -1.35 35.68 -6.75
C ILE A 868 -1.75 35.63 -5.27
N VAL A 869 -2.06 34.45 -4.75
CA VAL A 869 -2.48 34.26 -3.35
C VAL A 869 -1.37 34.67 -2.39
N GLU A 870 -0.12 34.24 -2.62
CA GLU A 870 0.98 34.61 -1.74
C GLU A 870 1.32 36.10 -1.84
N SER A 871 1.09 36.73 -3.00
CA SER A 871 1.20 38.19 -3.14
C SER A 871 0.16 38.94 -2.30
N ILE A 872 -1.09 38.45 -2.29
CA ILE A 872 -2.17 38.99 -1.45
C ILE A 872 -1.80 38.83 0.03
N ASN A 873 -1.37 37.63 0.45
CA ASN A 873 -0.97 37.35 1.83
C ASN A 873 0.27 38.15 2.27
N LEU A 874 1.20 38.43 1.35
CA LEU A 874 2.38 39.26 1.61
C LEU A 874 2.05 40.77 1.61
N GLY A 875 0.97 41.18 0.96
CA GLY A 875 0.63 42.59 0.71
C GLY A 875 1.48 43.25 -0.40
N TYR A 876 2.25 42.45 -1.15
CA TYR A 876 3.11 42.90 -2.23
C TYR A 876 2.93 42.02 -3.46
N ALA A 877 2.80 42.63 -4.63
CA ALA A 877 2.68 41.95 -5.91
C ALA A 877 3.97 42.13 -6.74
N PRO A 878 4.45 41.09 -7.44
CA PRO A 878 5.63 41.21 -8.26
C PRO A 878 5.39 42.13 -9.46
N ASP A 879 6.24 43.14 -9.58
CA ASP A 879 6.26 44.08 -10.69
C ASP A 879 7.28 43.64 -11.75
N VAL A 880 6.81 42.76 -12.65
CA VAL A 880 7.62 42.22 -13.74
C VAL A 880 7.16 42.81 -15.06
N GLU A 881 8.01 43.63 -15.68
CA GLU A 881 7.76 44.17 -17.00
C GLU A 881 7.58 43.05 -18.04
N GLY A 882 6.50 43.12 -18.82
CA GLY A 882 6.16 42.15 -19.86
C GLY A 882 5.46 40.87 -19.37
N TRP A 883 5.27 40.70 -18.06
CA TRP A 883 4.54 39.55 -17.53
C TRP A 883 3.03 39.69 -17.83
N ARG A 884 2.50 38.70 -18.54
CA ARG A 884 1.09 38.59 -18.90
C ARG A 884 0.49 37.35 -18.23
N ALA A 885 -0.76 37.45 -17.79
CA ALA A 885 -1.50 36.40 -17.10
C ALA A 885 -2.40 35.67 -18.10
N GLU A 886 -1.95 34.51 -18.58
CA GLU A 886 -2.81 33.62 -19.34
C GLU A 886 -3.67 32.79 -18.38
N MET A 887 -4.97 33.09 -18.33
CA MET A 887 -5.90 32.45 -17.39
C MET A 887 -7.13 31.92 -18.12
N THR A 888 -6.98 30.87 -18.92
CA THR A 888 -8.08 30.32 -19.74
C THR A 888 -9.01 29.43 -18.91
N PRO A 889 -10.29 29.79 -18.68
CA PRO A 889 -11.15 29.02 -17.77
C PRO A 889 -11.36 27.57 -18.21
N VAL A 890 -11.27 26.63 -17.28
CA VAL A 890 -11.35 25.19 -17.59
C VAL A 890 -12.66 24.77 -18.24
N ASP A 891 -13.78 25.40 -17.87
CA ASP A 891 -15.09 25.09 -18.44
C ASP A 891 -15.25 25.62 -19.87
N PHE A 892 -14.54 26.70 -20.23
CA PHE A 892 -14.42 27.10 -21.63
C PHE A 892 -13.63 26.04 -22.42
N VAL A 893 -12.50 25.57 -21.88
CA VAL A 893 -11.64 24.56 -22.55
C VAL A 893 -12.40 23.26 -22.77
N SER A 894 -13.05 22.72 -21.74
CA SER A 894 -13.81 21.46 -21.84
C SER A 894 -14.98 21.56 -22.82
N LYS A 895 -15.81 22.61 -22.73
CA LYS A 895 -16.93 22.85 -23.66
C LYS A 895 -16.45 23.05 -25.09
N ALA A 896 -15.34 23.75 -25.30
CA ALA A 896 -14.77 23.97 -26.63
C ALA A 896 -14.25 22.66 -27.25
N ILE A 897 -13.54 21.82 -26.49
CA ILE A 897 -13.08 20.49 -26.95
C ILE A 897 -14.28 19.65 -27.40
N ILE A 898 -15.33 19.57 -26.57
CA ILE A 898 -16.52 18.79 -26.87
C ILE A 898 -17.26 19.36 -28.08
N HIS A 899 -17.41 20.68 -28.17
CA HIS A 899 -18.00 21.32 -29.35
C HIS A 899 -17.21 21.00 -30.62
N LEU A 900 -15.89 21.19 -30.62
CA LEU A 900 -15.01 20.94 -31.76
C LEU A 900 -14.91 19.44 -32.12
N SER A 901 -15.09 18.55 -31.15
CA SER A 901 -15.19 17.10 -31.41
C SER A 901 -16.41 16.73 -32.25
N ASN A 902 -17.43 17.59 -32.31
CA ASN A 902 -18.61 17.43 -33.16
C ASN A 902 -18.48 18.07 -34.54
N GLN A 903 -17.47 18.93 -34.76
CA GLN A 903 -17.23 19.61 -36.04
C GLN A 903 -16.57 18.68 -37.06
N THR A 904 -17.29 17.68 -37.60
CA THR A 904 -16.68 16.65 -38.47
C THR A 904 -16.33 17.11 -39.88
N ASN A 905 -16.81 18.29 -40.30
CA ASN A 905 -16.68 18.77 -41.68
C ASN A 905 -15.50 19.74 -41.89
N THR A 906 -14.77 20.10 -40.83
CA THR A 906 -13.60 20.98 -40.94
C THR A 906 -12.37 20.20 -41.36
N THR A 907 -11.56 20.80 -42.22
CA THR A 907 -10.21 20.31 -42.57
C THR A 907 -9.16 20.74 -41.53
N GLN A 908 -9.52 21.62 -40.59
CA GLN A 908 -8.61 22.08 -39.54
C GLN A 908 -8.25 20.92 -38.60
N PHE A 909 -6.94 20.74 -38.43
CA PHE A 909 -6.36 19.64 -37.69
C PHE A 909 -5.98 20.02 -36.25
N VAL A 910 -5.49 21.25 -36.05
CA VAL A 910 -5.08 21.79 -34.76
C VAL A 910 -6.00 22.93 -34.35
N PHE A 911 -6.42 22.94 -33.10
CA PHE A 911 -7.28 23.96 -32.51
C PHE A 911 -6.59 24.60 -31.31
N HIS A 912 -6.52 25.92 -31.28
CA HIS A 912 -5.94 26.69 -30.18
C HIS A 912 -7.03 27.13 -29.20
N LEU A 913 -6.93 26.65 -27.97
CA LEU A 913 -7.87 26.87 -26.87
C LEU A 913 -7.18 27.63 -25.74
N GLY A 914 -6.73 28.83 -26.05
CA GLY A 914 -6.11 29.76 -25.11
C GLY A 914 -6.58 31.20 -25.35
N ASP A 915 -6.08 32.11 -24.51
CA ASP A 915 -6.25 33.54 -24.72
C ASP A 915 -5.22 34.05 -25.75
N PRO A 916 -5.63 34.56 -26.93
CA PRO A 916 -4.70 35.09 -27.91
C PRO A 916 -4.14 36.46 -27.50
N ASP A 917 -4.73 37.10 -26.48
CA ASP A 917 -4.26 38.37 -25.93
C ASP A 917 -4.34 38.37 -24.39
N PRO A 918 -3.45 37.61 -23.72
CA PRO A 918 -3.45 37.53 -22.25
C PRO A 918 -3.21 38.89 -21.61
N VAL A 919 -3.99 39.21 -20.58
CA VAL A 919 -3.94 40.52 -19.91
C VAL A 919 -2.59 40.74 -19.19
N PRO A 920 -2.09 41.98 -19.09
CA PRO A 920 -0.92 42.27 -18.27
C PRO A 920 -1.18 41.88 -16.81
N THR A 921 -0.26 41.20 -16.15
CA THR A 921 -0.48 40.72 -14.76
C THR A 921 -0.74 41.87 -13.78
N ARG A 922 -0.21 43.07 -14.05
CA ARG A 922 -0.54 44.31 -13.30
C ARG A 922 -2.05 44.60 -13.26
N SER A 923 -2.78 44.31 -14.34
CA SER A 923 -4.24 44.52 -14.38
C SER A 923 -4.99 43.52 -13.48
N VAL A 924 -4.50 42.29 -13.37
CA VAL A 924 -5.06 41.27 -12.45
C VAL A 924 -4.96 41.73 -11.00
N PHE A 925 -3.80 42.23 -10.58
CA PHE A 925 -3.62 42.77 -9.22
C PHE A 925 -4.45 44.02 -8.96
N LYS A 926 -4.65 44.87 -9.98
CA LYS A 926 -5.55 46.03 -9.88
C LYS A 926 -7.01 45.60 -9.68
N ASP A 927 -7.47 44.60 -10.43
CA ASP A 927 -8.83 44.08 -10.25
C ASP A 927 -9.01 43.41 -8.89
N LEU A 928 -7.97 42.73 -8.36
CA LEU A 928 -7.97 42.16 -7.01
C LEU A 928 -7.98 43.23 -5.90
N GLU A 929 -7.34 44.37 -6.12
CA GLU A 929 -7.45 45.54 -5.23
C GLU A 929 -8.90 46.02 -5.11
N GLU A 930 -9.64 46.07 -6.23
CA GLU A 930 -11.08 46.42 -6.23
C GLU A 930 -11.95 45.39 -5.48
N LEU A 931 -11.47 44.15 -5.34
CA LEU A 931 -12.11 43.07 -4.59
C LEU A 931 -11.71 43.04 -3.12
N GLY A 932 -10.94 44.03 -2.64
CA GLY A 932 -10.53 44.15 -1.25
C GLY A 932 -9.18 43.51 -0.93
N TYR A 933 -8.36 43.20 -1.93
CA TYR A 933 -7.03 42.61 -1.77
C TYR A 933 -5.93 43.54 -2.28
N PRO A 934 -5.65 44.67 -1.60
CA PRO A 934 -4.64 45.63 -2.05
C PRO A 934 -3.22 45.05 -1.93
N THR A 935 -2.41 45.23 -2.97
CA THR A 935 -0.99 44.83 -2.99
C THR A 935 -0.12 45.96 -3.52
N LYS A 936 1.06 46.18 -2.92
CA LYS A 936 2.05 47.14 -3.42
C LYS A 936 3.00 46.49 -4.44
N PRO A 937 3.36 47.16 -5.54
CA PRO A 937 4.31 46.60 -6.51
C PRO A 937 5.71 46.44 -5.88
N LEU A 938 6.43 45.38 -6.26
CA LEU A 938 7.79 45.09 -5.81
C LEU A 938 8.58 44.35 -6.90
N PRO A 939 9.86 44.69 -7.19
CA PRO A 939 10.67 43.94 -8.15
C PRO A 939 10.73 42.44 -7.83
N TRP A 940 10.85 41.57 -8.85
CA TRP A 940 10.77 40.11 -8.67
C TRP A 940 11.73 39.58 -7.60
N ASP A 941 13.02 39.92 -7.68
CA ASP A 941 14.03 39.39 -6.76
C ASP A 941 13.77 39.86 -5.31
N GLU A 942 13.28 41.09 -5.13
CA GLU A 942 12.87 41.62 -3.84
C GLU A 942 11.60 40.91 -3.32
N TRP A 943 10.65 40.61 -4.21
CA TRP A 943 9.44 39.85 -3.87
C TRP A 943 9.79 38.43 -3.43
N VAL A 944 10.67 37.75 -4.15
CA VAL A 944 11.16 36.40 -3.79
C VAL A 944 11.86 36.43 -2.45
N ALA A 945 12.79 37.36 -2.23
CA ALA A 945 13.49 37.49 -0.95
C ALA A 945 12.52 37.73 0.22
N ARG A 946 11.55 38.62 0.03
CA ARG A 946 10.56 38.98 1.04
C ARG A 946 9.54 37.87 1.29
N TRP A 947 9.17 37.12 0.25
CA TRP A 947 8.35 35.92 0.38
C TRP A 947 9.11 34.83 1.15
N GLN A 948 10.38 34.57 0.82
CA GLN A 948 11.22 33.60 1.54
C GLN A 948 11.34 33.94 3.03
N GLU A 949 11.51 35.23 3.37
CA GLU A 949 11.60 35.72 4.74
C GLU A 949 10.28 35.54 5.51
N ASN A 950 9.15 36.01 4.95
CA ASN A 950 7.88 36.15 5.68
C ASN A 950 6.95 34.93 5.58
N ARG A 951 7.05 34.18 4.48
CA ARG A 951 6.11 33.11 4.11
C ARG A 951 6.81 31.77 3.90
N GLY A 952 7.98 31.79 3.27
CA GLY A 952 8.76 30.61 2.90
C GLY A 952 9.18 29.72 4.08
N THR A 953 9.16 30.22 5.31
CA THR A 953 9.48 29.46 6.54
C THR A 953 8.26 28.90 7.28
N LEU A 954 7.02 29.26 6.91
CA LEU A 954 5.79 28.83 7.60
C LEU A 954 5.50 27.33 7.39
N LYS A 955 5.41 26.52 8.46
CA LYS A 955 5.19 25.07 8.34
C LYS A 955 3.83 24.73 7.70
N GLY A 956 3.80 23.69 6.87
CA GLY A 956 2.62 23.28 6.09
C GLY A 956 1.47 22.70 6.94
N GLY A 957 0.25 22.81 6.39
CA GLY A 957 -1.03 22.27 6.84
C GLY A 957 -2.06 22.34 5.68
N ASP A 958 -3.31 21.90 5.85
CA ASP A 958 -4.31 21.80 4.75
C ASP A 958 -4.54 23.12 3.95
N GLY A 959 -4.16 24.28 4.49
CA GLY A 959 -4.21 25.59 3.81
C GLY A 959 -2.89 26.09 3.20
N ALA A 960 -1.78 25.36 3.31
CA ALA A 960 -0.43 25.83 2.93
C ALA A 960 0.00 25.45 1.50
N PHE A 961 -0.91 24.92 0.68
CA PHE A 961 -0.60 24.43 -0.68
C PHE A 961 0.11 25.45 -1.57
N THR A 962 -0.24 26.73 -1.50
CA THR A 962 0.40 27.80 -2.29
C THR A 962 1.85 28.02 -1.90
N ILE A 963 2.18 27.87 -0.62
CA ILE A 963 3.55 27.97 -0.11
C ILE A 963 4.38 26.80 -0.65
N ASP A 964 3.82 25.58 -0.60
CA ASP A 964 4.53 24.37 -1.01
C ASP A 964 4.81 24.34 -2.51
N ILE A 965 3.93 24.90 -3.35
CA ILE A 965 4.19 25.07 -4.79
C ILE A 965 5.43 25.93 -5.02
N LEU A 966 5.48 27.12 -4.42
CA LEU A 966 6.60 28.05 -4.60
C LEU A 966 7.90 27.56 -3.97
N ARG A 967 7.83 26.74 -2.90
CA ARG A 967 9.00 26.03 -2.36
C ARG A 967 9.52 24.96 -3.31
N SER A 968 8.61 24.21 -3.95
CA SER A 968 8.98 23.12 -4.85
C SER A 968 9.70 23.61 -6.11
N GLY A 969 9.49 24.87 -6.49
CA GLY A 969 10.24 25.55 -7.54
C GLY A 969 9.78 26.99 -7.70
N MET A 970 10.60 27.95 -7.26
CA MET A 970 10.37 29.36 -7.53
C MET A 970 10.75 29.65 -8.99
N PRO A 971 9.85 30.18 -9.83
CA PRO A 971 10.16 30.45 -11.23
C PRO A 971 11.21 31.56 -11.39
N SER A 972 11.94 31.55 -12.49
CA SER A 972 12.78 32.69 -12.88
C SER A 972 11.94 33.83 -13.46
N VAL A 973 12.50 35.05 -13.49
CA VAL A 973 11.83 36.20 -14.12
C VAL A 973 11.64 35.98 -15.63
N GLU A 974 12.55 35.25 -16.28
CA GLU A 974 12.44 34.85 -17.69
C GLU A 974 11.26 33.90 -17.91
N PHE A 975 11.03 32.96 -17.00
CA PHE A 975 9.88 32.05 -17.07
C PHE A 975 8.56 32.83 -17.01
N LEU A 976 8.44 33.81 -16.11
CA LEU A 976 7.24 34.65 -16.00
C LEU A 976 6.98 35.48 -17.27
N ARG A 977 8.04 35.99 -17.90
CA ARG A 977 7.96 36.73 -19.18
C ARG A 977 7.68 35.79 -20.36
N GLY A 978 8.13 34.55 -20.26
CA GLY A 978 8.12 33.54 -21.31
C GLY A 978 6.77 32.84 -21.51
N ILE A 979 5.66 33.58 -21.58
CA ILE A 979 4.36 32.96 -21.85
C ILE A 979 4.23 32.54 -23.32
N VAL A 980 3.59 31.40 -23.56
CA VAL A 980 3.28 30.91 -24.91
C VAL A 980 1.88 31.35 -25.30
N VAL A 981 1.79 32.35 -26.16
CA VAL A 981 0.52 32.83 -26.69
C VAL A 981 0.12 32.02 -27.92
N LEU A 982 -1.14 31.64 -27.97
CA LEU A 982 -1.74 30.88 -29.06
C LEU A 982 -2.70 31.78 -29.84
N ASN A 983 -2.33 32.13 -31.08
CA ASN A 983 -3.25 32.83 -31.98
C ASN A 983 -4.35 31.84 -32.40
N ASN A 984 -5.61 32.22 -32.20
CA ASN A 984 -6.75 31.34 -32.43
C ASN A 984 -7.62 31.78 -33.61
N ALA A 985 -7.05 32.50 -34.58
CA ALA A 985 -7.78 33.06 -35.72
C ALA A 985 -8.53 32.00 -36.54
N ALA A 986 -7.94 30.82 -36.78
CA ALA A 986 -8.61 29.75 -37.51
C ALA A 986 -9.63 29.00 -36.64
N THR A 987 -9.33 28.83 -35.35
CA THR A 987 -10.17 28.12 -34.38
C THR A 987 -11.42 28.91 -34.01
N ARG A 988 -11.31 30.23 -33.84
CA ARG A 988 -12.35 31.10 -33.30
C ARG A 988 -13.69 31.01 -34.06
N PRO A 989 -13.74 30.99 -35.41
CA PRO A 989 -14.99 30.77 -36.16
C PRO A 989 -15.65 29.41 -35.87
N LEU A 990 -14.86 28.35 -35.67
CA LEU A 990 -15.36 26.99 -35.46
C LEU A 990 -15.87 26.73 -34.05
N ARG A 991 -15.48 27.56 -33.07
CA ARG A 991 -15.92 27.48 -31.67
C ARG A 991 -16.78 28.68 -31.24
N ALA A 992 -17.32 29.47 -32.17
CA ALA A 992 -18.01 30.73 -31.86
C ALA A 992 -19.20 30.59 -30.89
N VAL A 993 -19.81 29.39 -30.80
CA VAL A 993 -20.88 29.07 -29.85
C VAL A 993 -20.37 28.97 -28.40
N VAL A 994 -19.08 28.69 -28.21
CA VAL A 994 -18.43 28.59 -26.91
C VAL A 994 -17.57 29.84 -26.70
N GLU A 995 -18.16 30.84 -26.04
CA GLU A 995 -17.48 32.09 -25.71
C GLU A 995 -16.53 31.89 -24.52
N ARG A 996 -15.33 32.49 -24.61
CA ARG A 996 -14.35 32.47 -23.53
C ARG A 996 -14.65 33.63 -22.58
N PRO A 997 -14.81 33.38 -21.27
CA PRO A 997 -14.88 34.46 -20.29
C PRO A 997 -13.62 35.33 -20.32
N LYS A 998 -13.78 36.64 -20.21
CA LYS A 998 -12.66 37.58 -20.10
C LYS A 998 -12.03 37.48 -18.71
N VAL A 999 -10.74 37.75 -18.63
CA VAL A 999 -10.05 37.92 -17.35
C VAL A 999 -10.35 39.34 -16.88
N ASP A 1000 -11.31 39.47 -15.97
CA ASP A 1000 -11.75 40.73 -15.38
C ASP A 1000 -12.11 40.54 -13.90
N SER A 1001 -12.48 41.64 -13.23
CA SER A 1001 -12.91 41.63 -11.83
C SER A 1001 -14.03 40.61 -11.50
N VAL A 1002 -14.92 40.26 -12.44
CA VAL A 1002 -16.01 39.30 -12.19
C VAL A 1002 -15.48 37.86 -12.15
N LEU A 1003 -14.60 37.51 -13.10
CA LEU A 1003 -13.94 36.21 -13.08
C LEU A 1003 -13.04 36.06 -11.84
N LEU A 1004 -12.27 37.11 -11.53
CA LEU A 1004 -11.37 37.12 -10.38
C LEU A 1004 -12.12 37.06 -9.05
N GLU A 1005 -13.31 37.67 -8.96
CA GLU A 1005 -14.19 37.53 -7.80
C GLU A 1005 -14.60 36.07 -7.58
N THR A 1006 -14.92 35.34 -8.67
CA THR A 1006 -15.26 33.91 -8.60
C THR A 1006 -14.08 33.09 -8.08
N TYR A 1007 -12.86 33.37 -8.56
CA TYR A 1007 -11.66 32.66 -8.13
C TYR A 1007 -11.28 32.99 -6.69
N ALA A 1008 -11.33 34.27 -6.31
CA ALA A 1008 -11.06 34.70 -4.94
C ALA A 1008 -12.03 34.09 -3.92
N ARG A 1009 -13.31 33.93 -4.27
CA ARG A 1009 -14.26 33.18 -3.43
C ARG A 1009 -13.83 31.73 -3.24
N HIS A 1010 -13.35 31.06 -4.28
CA HIS A 1010 -12.85 29.70 -4.18
C HIS A 1010 -11.57 29.63 -3.33
N TRP A 1011 -10.61 30.53 -3.54
CA TRP A 1011 -9.39 30.62 -2.74
C TRP A 1011 -9.69 30.87 -1.25
N PHE A 1012 -10.66 31.74 -0.94
CA PHE A 1012 -11.14 31.94 0.43
C PHE A 1012 -11.80 30.66 0.99
N ALA A 1013 -12.65 29.99 0.23
CA ALA A 1013 -13.29 28.74 0.66
C ALA A 1013 -12.29 27.61 0.92
N ARG A 1014 -11.14 27.63 0.24
CA ARG A 1014 -10.00 26.73 0.47
C ARG A 1014 -9.12 27.14 1.66
N GLY A 1015 -9.40 28.29 2.29
CA GLY A 1015 -8.61 28.82 3.40
C GLY A 1015 -7.30 29.49 2.98
N TRP A 1016 -7.11 29.78 1.69
CA TRP A 1016 -5.87 30.39 1.17
C TRP A 1016 -5.85 31.90 1.33
N LEU A 1017 -7.03 32.52 1.42
CA LEU A 1017 -7.21 33.95 1.68
C LEU A 1017 -7.86 34.18 3.05
N PRO A 1018 -7.57 35.30 3.73
CA PRO A 1018 -8.07 35.57 5.08
C PRO A 1018 -9.54 36.00 5.15
N HIS A 1019 -10.09 36.57 4.07
CA HIS A 1019 -11.47 37.06 4.00
C HIS A 1019 -12.02 36.88 2.58
N PRO A 1020 -13.36 36.82 2.40
CA PRO A 1020 -13.98 36.77 1.08
C PRO A 1020 -13.80 38.11 0.32
N PRO A 1021 -14.01 38.14 -1.01
CA PRO A 1021 -13.92 39.37 -1.78
C PRO A 1021 -15.04 40.35 -1.40
N ALA A 1022 -14.73 41.66 -1.48
CA ALA A 1022 -15.60 42.75 -1.06
C ALA A 1022 -16.80 42.99 -1.99
N ARG A 1023 -16.65 42.72 -3.29
CA ARG A 1023 -17.75 42.80 -4.28
C ARG A 1023 -18.42 41.44 -4.44
N GLN A 1024 -19.72 41.46 -4.71
CA GLN A 1024 -20.55 40.26 -4.89
C GLN A 1024 -21.26 40.21 -6.27
N HIS A 1025 -20.62 40.68 -7.34
CA HIS A 1025 -21.22 40.66 -8.69
C HIS A 1025 -21.15 39.30 -9.36
N ALA A 1026 -20.19 38.45 -8.99
CA ALA A 1026 -20.06 37.11 -9.55
C ALA A 1026 -21.24 36.24 -9.14
N LEU A 1027 -21.95 35.72 -10.15
CA LEU A 1027 -23.02 34.71 -10.02
C LEU A 1027 -22.51 33.40 -9.35
N GLY A 1028 -21.19 33.25 -9.20
CA GLY A 1028 -20.51 31.97 -9.00
C GLY A 1028 -20.32 31.42 -7.58
N GLY A 1029 -20.53 32.22 -6.53
CA GLY A 1029 -20.44 31.68 -5.16
C GLY A 1029 -21.76 31.04 -4.72
N THR A 1030 -21.83 29.72 -4.71
CA THR A 1030 -22.91 28.90 -4.11
C THR A 1030 -24.34 29.06 -4.68
N ALA A 1031 -24.55 29.91 -5.69
CA ALA A 1031 -25.78 29.93 -6.46
C ALA A 1031 -25.77 28.83 -7.54
N GLN A 1032 -25.76 27.55 -7.11
CA GLN A 1032 -26.67 26.67 -7.82
C GLN A 1032 -28.04 27.37 -7.75
N PRO A 1033 -28.83 27.51 -8.83
CA PRO A 1033 -30.26 27.65 -8.61
C PRO A 1033 -30.62 26.50 -7.66
N ILE A 1034 -31.01 26.84 -6.44
CA ILE A 1034 -31.15 25.89 -5.34
C ILE A 1034 -32.03 24.79 -5.89
N ARG A 1035 -31.48 23.57 -6.00
CA ARG A 1035 -32.34 22.41 -6.23
C ARG A 1035 -33.17 22.31 -4.97
N ARG A 1036 -34.38 22.89 -5.02
CA ARG A 1036 -35.37 22.77 -3.95
C ARG A 1036 -35.49 21.29 -3.62
N GLY A 1037 -34.92 20.88 -2.49
CA GLY A 1037 -35.13 19.54 -1.96
C GLY A 1037 -36.62 19.37 -1.66
N PRO A 1038 -37.10 18.12 -1.47
CA PRO A 1038 -38.50 17.86 -1.14
C PRO A 1038 -38.99 18.55 0.15
N LEU A 1039 -38.06 19.04 0.98
CA LEU A 1039 -38.33 19.74 2.24
C LEU A 1039 -38.22 21.27 2.16
N SER A 1040 -37.61 21.82 1.11
CA SER A 1040 -37.41 23.27 0.98
C SER A 1040 -38.75 24.01 1.08
N GLY A 1041 -38.79 25.06 1.91
CA GLY A 1041 -39.98 25.89 2.15
C GLY A 1041 -41.04 25.29 3.09
N ARG A 1042 -40.88 24.05 3.57
CA ARG A 1042 -41.80 23.47 4.57
C ARG A 1042 -41.57 24.06 5.95
N VAL A 1043 -42.59 24.05 6.80
CA VAL A 1043 -42.51 24.53 8.18
C VAL A 1043 -42.34 23.38 9.15
N ALA A 1044 -41.24 23.37 9.91
CA ALA A 1044 -40.98 22.41 10.97
C ALA A 1044 -40.99 23.07 12.35
N VAL A 1045 -41.70 22.45 13.30
CA VAL A 1045 -41.62 22.78 14.72
C VAL A 1045 -40.73 21.76 15.41
N ILE A 1046 -39.73 22.23 16.16
CA ILE A 1046 -38.84 21.36 16.96
C ILE A 1046 -39.05 21.69 18.43
N THR A 1047 -39.57 20.74 19.21
CA THR A 1047 -39.65 20.87 20.67
C THR A 1047 -38.44 20.22 21.33
N GLY A 1048 -37.99 20.79 22.45
CA GLY A 1048 -36.70 20.41 23.01
C GLY A 1048 -35.52 20.85 22.15
N ALA A 1049 -35.67 21.88 21.32
CA ALA A 1049 -34.67 22.31 20.34
C ALA A 1049 -33.32 22.74 20.95
N SER A 1050 -33.26 23.01 22.26
CA SER A 1050 -32.01 23.28 22.98
C SER A 1050 -31.26 22.02 23.46
N SER A 1051 -31.79 20.81 23.24
CA SER A 1051 -31.06 19.58 23.55
C SER A 1051 -30.00 19.30 22.48
N GLY A 1052 -29.03 18.42 22.76
CA GLY A 1052 -28.01 18.04 21.75
C GLY A 1052 -28.65 17.57 20.44
N ILE A 1053 -29.57 16.60 20.53
CA ILE A 1053 -30.32 16.10 19.36
C ILE A 1053 -31.18 17.21 18.74
N GLY A 1054 -31.89 18.00 19.54
CA GLY A 1054 -32.74 19.08 19.04
C GLY A 1054 -31.97 20.15 18.24
N ALA A 1055 -30.79 20.52 18.72
CA ALA A 1055 -29.92 21.50 18.05
C ALA A 1055 -29.35 20.94 16.74
N ALA A 1056 -28.91 19.68 16.73
CA ALA A 1056 -28.43 19.01 15.53
C ALA A 1056 -29.54 18.87 14.47
N VAL A 1057 -30.76 18.53 14.88
CA VAL A 1057 -31.94 18.50 13.99
C VAL A 1057 -32.24 19.88 13.41
N ALA A 1058 -32.20 20.94 14.22
CA ALA A 1058 -32.39 22.30 13.72
C ALA A 1058 -31.35 22.67 12.66
N ALA A 1059 -30.08 22.34 12.88
CA ALA A 1059 -29.00 22.55 11.91
C ALA A 1059 -29.21 21.76 10.61
N ALA A 1060 -29.60 20.49 10.72
CA ALA A 1060 -29.85 19.63 9.57
C ALA A 1060 -31.04 20.11 8.73
N LEU A 1061 -32.15 20.49 9.37
CA LEU A 1061 -33.33 21.00 8.67
C LEU A 1061 -33.13 22.41 8.08
N ALA A 1062 -32.35 23.27 8.75
CA ALA A 1062 -31.99 24.58 8.19
C ALA A 1062 -31.20 24.43 6.87
N ARG A 1063 -30.28 23.45 6.79
CA ARG A 1063 -29.53 23.15 5.56
C ARG A 1063 -30.41 22.64 4.43
N GLU A 1064 -31.50 21.92 4.74
CA GLU A 1064 -32.49 21.43 3.77
C GLU A 1064 -33.48 22.54 3.32
N GLY A 1065 -33.37 23.76 3.87
CA GLY A 1065 -34.15 24.93 3.45
C GLY A 1065 -35.54 25.03 4.08
N LEU A 1066 -35.77 24.42 5.25
CA LEU A 1066 -37.04 24.53 5.98
C LEU A 1066 -37.15 25.86 6.75
N HIS A 1067 -38.37 26.33 6.97
CA HIS A 1067 -38.68 27.30 8.02
C HIS A 1067 -38.80 26.56 9.37
N LEU A 1068 -38.19 27.09 10.43
CA LEU A 1068 -38.08 26.41 11.72
C LEU A 1068 -38.69 27.26 12.85
N ALA A 1069 -39.54 26.63 13.67
CA ALA A 1069 -39.96 27.16 14.95
C ALA A 1069 -39.36 26.31 16.08
N LEU A 1070 -38.48 26.92 16.88
CA LEU A 1070 -37.72 26.23 17.92
C LEU A 1070 -38.32 26.49 19.30
N GLY A 1071 -38.72 25.42 19.99
CA GLY A 1071 -39.34 25.47 21.32
C GLY A 1071 -38.51 24.77 22.40
N ALA A 1072 -38.18 25.49 23.48
CA ALA A 1072 -37.58 24.93 24.70
C ALA A 1072 -37.75 25.91 25.88
N ARG A 1073 -37.54 25.44 27.11
CA ARG A 1073 -37.67 26.27 28.33
C ARG A 1073 -36.61 27.38 28.42
N ARG A 1074 -35.41 27.16 27.87
CA ARG A 1074 -34.24 28.05 27.98
C ARG A 1074 -34.10 28.91 26.72
N THR A 1075 -34.58 30.15 26.78
CA THR A 1075 -34.56 31.07 25.63
C THR A 1075 -33.14 31.38 25.15
N ASP A 1076 -32.19 31.62 26.05
CA ASP A 1076 -30.80 31.92 25.67
C ASP A 1076 -30.14 30.78 24.89
N ALA A 1077 -30.44 29.53 25.28
CA ALA A 1077 -29.95 28.35 24.58
C ALA A 1077 -30.57 28.23 23.17
N LEU A 1078 -31.83 28.61 22.99
CA LEU A 1078 -32.48 28.65 21.68
C LEU A 1078 -31.85 29.71 20.77
N GLU A 1079 -31.58 30.90 21.28
CA GLU A 1079 -30.91 31.95 20.51
C GLU A 1079 -29.49 31.54 20.12
N ALA A 1080 -28.77 30.85 21.01
CA ALA A 1080 -27.46 30.27 20.70
C ALA A 1080 -27.54 29.15 19.65
N VAL A 1081 -28.63 28.38 19.59
CA VAL A 1081 -28.84 27.42 18.48
C VAL A 1081 -29.10 28.20 17.19
N LYS A 1082 -30.03 29.15 17.19
CA LYS A 1082 -30.41 29.95 16.03
C LYS A 1082 -29.22 30.67 15.38
N SER A 1083 -28.33 31.27 16.17
CA SER A 1083 -27.15 31.99 15.67
C SER A 1083 -26.12 31.10 14.96
N ARG A 1084 -26.12 29.80 15.26
CA ARG A 1084 -25.24 28.79 14.64
C ARG A 1084 -25.83 28.15 13.38
N LEU A 1085 -27.10 28.41 13.05
CA LEU A 1085 -27.75 27.83 11.88
C LEU A 1085 -27.32 28.55 10.59
N VAL A 1086 -26.92 27.78 9.59
CA VAL A 1086 -26.77 28.28 8.21
C VAL A 1086 -28.14 28.23 7.53
N VAL A 1087 -28.84 29.37 7.52
CA VAL A 1087 -30.20 29.47 6.96
C VAL A 1087 -30.12 30.08 5.55
N ARG A 1088 -30.46 29.31 4.51
CA ARG A 1088 -30.34 29.72 3.10
C ARG A 1088 -31.61 30.37 2.52
N GLU A 1089 -32.77 29.75 2.66
CA GLU A 1089 -34.09 30.30 2.26
C GLU A 1089 -35.11 30.33 3.42
N GLY A 1090 -34.88 29.53 4.47
CA GLY A 1090 -35.78 29.39 5.61
C GLY A 1090 -35.85 30.63 6.50
N LYS A 1091 -36.78 30.60 7.46
CA LYS A 1091 -36.91 31.57 8.55
C LYS A 1091 -36.87 30.80 9.84
N VAL A 1092 -36.22 31.34 10.86
CA VAL A 1092 -36.10 30.67 12.17
C VAL A 1092 -36.66 31.58 13.26
N ILE A 1093 -37.70 31.10 13.95
CA ILE A 1093 -38.26 31.74 15.15
C ILE A 1093 -37.98 30.88 16.37
N VAL A 1094 -37.89 31.52 17.53
CA VAL A 1094 -37.73 30.85 18.82
C VAL A 1094 -38.89 31.23 19.74
N ARG A 1095 -39.40 30.29 20.52
CA ARG A 1095 -40.41 30.56 21.55
C ARG A 1095 -40.07 29.79 22.82
N GLN A 1096 -40.07 30.49 23.95
CA GLN A 1096 -39.97 29.82 25.25
C GLN A 1096 -41.16 28.87 25.39
N THR A 1097 -40.87 27.58 25.57
CA THR A 1097 -41.90 26.53 25.60
C THR A 1097 -41.53 25.45 26.60
N ASP A 1098 -42.37 25.29 27.63
CA ASP A 1098 -42.44 24.09 28.45
C ASP A 1098 -43.48 23.13 27.84
N VAL A 1099 -43.04 21.95 27.42
CA VAL A 1099 -43.95 20.95 26.81
C VAL A 1099 -44.98 20.42 27.80
N THR A 1100 -44.71 20.49 29.10
CA THR A 1100 -45.65 20.07 30.15
C THR A 1100 -46.81 21.06 30.34
N ASP A 1101 -46.70 22.26 29.76
CA ASP A 1101 -47.75 23.29 29.72
C ASP A 1101 -48.39 23.34 28.33
N ARG A 1102 -49.61 22.81 28.25
CA ARG A 1102 -50.40 22.79 27.02
C ARG A 1102 -50.53 24.16 26.36
N LYS A 1103 -50.70 25.23 27.13
CA LYS A 1103 -50.89 26.59 26.58
C LYS A 1103 -49.62 27.10 25.89
N GLN A 1104 -48.46 26.74 26.41
CA GLN A 1104 -47.18 27.12 25.79
C GLN A 1104 -46.94 26.35 24.50
N VAL A 1105 -47.26 25.06 24.45
CA VAL A 1105 -47.21 24.27 23.22
C VAL A 1105 -48.15 24.83 22.16
N GLU A 1106 -49.42 25.11 22.52
CA GLU A 1106 -50.39 25.73 21.62
C GLU A 1106 -49.90 27.11 21.12
N SER A 1107 -49.26 27.90 21.98
CA SER A 1107 -48.66 29.19 21.62
C SER A 1107 -47.50 29.05 20.62
N LEU A 1108 -46.61 28.06 20.80
CA LEU A 1108 -45.54 27.75 19.85
C LEU A 1108 -46.09 27.35 18.48
N ILE A 1109 -47.08 26.45 18.45
CA ILE A 1109 -47.71 26.01 17.19
C ILE A 1109 -48.43 27.17 16.52
N LYS A 1110 -49.12 28.01 17.28
CA LYS A 1110 -49.75 29.22 16.76
C LYS A 1110 -48.73 30.18 16.14
N ALA A 1111 -47.64 30.48 16.85
CA ALA A 1111 -46.57 31.36 16.33
C ALA A 1111 -45.93 30.80 15.05
N ALA A 1112 -45.71 29.48 14.98
CA ALA A 1112 -45.22 28.85 13.76
C ALA A 1112 -46.20 29.02 12.59
N ASN A 1113 -47.49 28.77 12.81
CA ASN A 1113 -48.53 28.97 11.80
C ASN A 1113 -48.64 30.43 11.34
N ASP A 1114 -48.58 31.38 12.27
CA ASP A 1114 -48.77 32.81 12.00
C ASP A 1114 -47.54 33.44 11.30
N GLU A 1115 -46.32 33.03 11.64
CA GLU A 1115 -45.09 33.68 11.15
C GLU A 1115 -44.36 32.93 10.03
N LEU A 1116 -44.51 31.59 9.97
CA LEU A 1116 -43.81 30.72 9.02
C LEU A 1116 -44.75 30.05 8.02
N GLY A 1117 -46.03 29.87 8.38
CA GLY A 1117 -47.02 29.13 7.61
C GLY A 1117 -47.42 27.81 8.26
N PRO A 1118 -48.33 27.03 7.65
CA PRO A 1118 -48.88 25.81 8.23
C PRO A 1118 -47.79 24.82 8.66
N VAL A 1119 -47.82 24.37 9.91
CA VAL A 1119 -46.83 23.40 10.43
C VAL A 1119 -46.95 22.06 9.69
N ASP A 1120 -45.98 21.76 8.82
CA ASP A 1120 -45.91 20.52 8.04
C ASP A 1120 -45.26 19.38 8.82
N ILE A 1121 -44.29 19.71 9.66
CA ILE A 1121 -43.44 18.75 10.35
C ILE A 1121 -43.40 19.10 11.84
N LEU A 1122 -43.62 18.11 12.70
CA LEU A 1122 -43.35 18.20 14.13
C LEU A 1122 -42.20 17.25 14.46
N VAL A 1123 -41.11 17.76 15.05
CA VAL A 1123 -40.05 16.94 15.63
C VAL A 1123 -40.05 17.11 17.15
N SER A 1124 -40.48 16.08 17.86
CA SER A 1124 -40.55 16.04 19.31
C SER A 1124 -39.26 15.48 19.92
N CYS A 1125 -38.29 16.37 20.18
CA CYS A 1125 -37.02 16.04 20.85
C CYS A 1125 -37.05 16.35 22.35
N ALA A 1126 -38.14 16.90 22.87
CA ALA A 1126 -38.29 17.14 24.31
C ALA A 1126 -38.34 15.81 25.06
N GLY A 1127 -37.42 15.64 26.00
CA GLY A 1127 -37.36 14.47 26.85
C GLY A 1127 -36.43 14.68 28.03
N VAL A 1128 -36.67 13.94 29.10
CA VAL A 1128 -35.78 13.83 30.26
C VAL A 1128 -35.55 12.36 30.58
N MET A 1129 -34.37 12.08 31.12
CA MET A 1129 -33.93 10.75 31.53
C MET A 1129 -33.23 10.87 32.88
N TYR A 1130 -33.66 10.05 33.83
CA TYR A 1130 -33.07 9.97 35.17
C TYR A 1130 -32.72 8.52 35.46
N TYR A 1131 -31.45 8.26 35.79
CA TYR A 1131 -31.11 7.05 36.52
C TYR A 1131 -31.73 7.14 37.90
N THR A 1132 -32.59 6.19 38.23
CA THR A 1132 -33.19 6.02 39.55
C THR A 1132 -33.27 4.52 39.87
N MET A 1133 -32.81 4.14 41.07
CA MET A 1133 -33.14 2.85 41.63
C MET A 1133 -34.62 2.89 42.01
N MET A 1134 -35.41 1.94 41.50
CA MET A 1134 -36.83 1.83 41.89
C MET A 1134 -37.01 1.75 43.41
N ALA A 1135 -36.05 1.13 44.11
CA ALA A 1135 -36.03 1.03 45.58
C ALA A 1135 -35.85 2.38 46.29
N ASN A 1136 -35.20 3.36 45.66
CA ASN A 1136 -34.89 4.66 46.27
C ASN A 1136 -36.06 5.65 46.15
N ALA A 1137 -37.11 5.31 45.40
CA ALA A 1137 -38.36 6.05 45.33
C ALA A 1137 -38.20 7.57 45.07
N HIS A 1138 -37.38 7.94 44.07
CA HIS A 1138 -37.22 9.33 43.61
C HIS A 1138 -38.46 9.81 42.82
N VAL A 1139 -39.61 9.93 43.51
CA VAL A 1139 -40.92 10.19 42.91
C VAL A 1139 -40.94 11.48 42.08
N GLU A 1140 -40.24 12.54 42.49
CA GLU A 1140 -40.18 13.79 41.71
C GLU A 1140 -39.53 13.61 40.33
N ASP A 1141 -38.47 12.81 40.24
CA ASP A 1141 -37.81 12.49 38.97
C ASP A 1141 -38.71 11.58 38.11
N TRP A 1142 -39.49 10.71 38.74
CA TRP A 1142 -40.47 9.86 38.05
C TRP A 1142 -41.62 10.69 37.47
N ASP A 1143 -42.21 11.57 38.27
CA ASP A 1143 -43.29 12.48 37.86
C ASP A 1143 -42.81 13.36 36.71
N ARG A 1144 -41.62 13.95 36.83
CA ARG A 1144 -41.01 14.79 35.78
C ARG A 1144 -40.71 14.00 34.51
N THR A 1145 -40.30 12.73 34.62
CA THR A 1145 -40.10 11.84 33.46
C THR A 1145 -41.41 11.61 32.72
N VAL A 1146 -42.49 11.29 33.44
CA VAL A 1146 -43.82 11.06 32.85
C VAL A 1146 -44.39 12.36 32.28
N ASP A 1147 -44.28 13.47 32.99
CA ASP A 1147 -44.79 14.77 32.55
C ASP A 1147 -44.11 15.24 31.27
N VAL A 1148 -42.79 15.16 31.16
CA VAL A 1148 -42.09 15.63 29.96
C VAL A 1148 -42.23 14.64 28.80
N ASN A 1149 -41.95 13.36 29.03
CA ASN A 1149 -41.89 12.37 27.94
C ASN A 1149 -43.28 11.97 27.44
N CYS A 1150 -44.24 11.75 28.35
CA CYS A 1150 -45.58 11.29 27.99
C CYS A 1150 -46.53 12.46 27.77
N LYS A 1151 -46.77 13.27 28.80
CA LYS A 1151 -47.73 14.39 28.72
C LYS A 1151 -47.26 15.48 27.75
N GLY A 1152 -45.96 15.77 27.73
CA GLY A 1152 -45.36 16.69 26.76
C GLY A 1152 -45.57 16.25 25.31
N LEU A 1153 -45.37 14.96 25.01
CA LEU A 1153 -45.69 14.42 23.69
C LEU A 1153 -47.18 14.59 23.36
N LEU A 1154 -48.08 14.23 24.27
CA LEU A 1154 -49.53 14.36 24.03
C LEU A 1154 -49.95 15.80 23.77
N HIS A 1155 -49.37 16.78 24.47
CA HIS A 1155 -49.62 18.20 24.20
C HIS A 1155 -49.17 18.59 22.79
N CYS A 1156 -47.97 18.17 22.37
CA CYS A 1156 -47.48 18.41 21.00
C CYS A 1156 -48.40 17.77 19.95
N LEU A 1157 -48.75 16.49 20.13
CA LEU A 1157 -49.63 15.76 19.21
C LEU A 1157 -51.01 16.42 19.12
N SER A 1158 -51.66 16.71 20.25
CA SER A 1158 -52.99 17.34 20.29
C SER A 1158 -53.03 18.71 19.61
N SER A 1159 -51.88 19.40 19.55
CA SER A 1159 -51.77 20.74 18.94
C SER A 1159 -51.56 20.71 17.41
N VAL A 1160 -51.07 19.60 16.84
CA VAL A 1160 -50.77 19.51 15.40
C VAL A 1160 -51.64 18.52 14.64
N VAL A 1161 -51.98 17.37 15.25
CA VAL A 1161 -52.65 16.24 14.60
C VAL A 1161 -53.99 16.65 13.96
N PRO A 1162 -54.90 17.38 14.63
CA PRO A 1162 -56.16 17.79 14.00
C PRO A 1162 -55.94 18.61 12.73
N SER A 1163 -54.96 19.52 12.75
CA SER A 1163 -54.64 20.36 11.59
C SER A 1163 -54.02 19.56 10.45
N MET A 1164 -53.09 18.64 10.74
CA MET A 1164 -52.42 17.82 9.74
C MET A 1164 -53.39 16.84 9.06
N ILE A 1165 -54.26 16.19 9.83
CA ILE A 1165 -55.33 15.32 9.31
C ILE A 1165 -56.28 16.13 8.41
N SER A 1166 -56.71 17.31 8.87
CA SER A 1166 -57.63 18.15 8.07
C SER A 1166 -57.04 18.59 6.72
N ARG A 1167 -55.71 18.73 6.65
CA ARG A 1167 -54.99 19.08 5.40
C ARG A 1167 -54.60 17.85 4.56
N GLY A 1168 -54.80 16.64 5.08
CA GLY A 1168 -54.38 15.40 4.42
C GLY A 1168 -52.86 15.25 4.28
N ASN A 1169 -52.07 15.99 5.08
CA ASN A 1169 -50.62 16.04 4.97
C ASN A 1169 -49.97 16.50 6.28
N GLY A 1170 -48.93 15.79 6.68
CA GLY A 1170 -48.09 16.13 7.83
C GLY A 1170 -47.08 15.03 8.13
N HIS A 1171 -46.03 15.36 8.86
CA HIS A 1171 -45.05 14.39 9.34
C HIS A 1171 -44.70 14.63 10.79
N ILE A 1172 -44.99 13.66 11.65
CA ILE A 1172 -44.63 13.68 13.07
C ILE A 1172 -43.42 12.78 13.26
N VAL A 1173 -42.40 13.30 13.92
CA VAL A 1173 -41.20 12.57 14.30
C VAL A 1173 -41.02 12.73 15.80
N ALA A 1174 -40.80 11.64 16.53
CA ALA A 1174 -40.58 11.69 17.97
C ALA A 1174 -39.48 10.73 18.41
N ILE A 1175 -38.68 11.17 19.39
CA ILE A 1175 -37.56 10.37 19.93
C ILE A 1175 -38.08 9.39 20.99
N SER A 1176 -38.19 8.11 20.65
CA SER A 1176 -38.63 7.05 21.55
C SER A 1176 -37.50 6.31 22.28
N SER A 1177 -36.23 6.46 21.87
CA SER A 1177 -35.09 5.71 22.46
C SER A 1177 -35.17 4.20 22.20
N ASP A 1178 -34.02 3.54 22.19
CA ASP A 1178 -33.90 2.08 22.38
C ASP A 1178 -34.64 1.56 23.64
N ALA A 1179 -34.71 2.36 24.70
CA ALA A 1179 -35.47 2.09 25.92
C ALA A 1179 -36.99 2.03 25.70
N GLY A 1180 -37.50 2.37 24.51
CA GLY A 1180 -38.88 2.14 24.11
C GLY A 1180 -39.19 0.68 23.74
N ARG A 1181 -38.17 -0.17 23.63
CA ARG A 1181 -38.29 -1.59 23.22
C ARG A 1181 -37.84 -2.58 24.29
N LYS A 1182 -36.91 -2.17 25.14
CA LYS A 1182 -36.41 -2.97 26.26
C LYS A 1182 -36.25 -2.11 27.51
N VAL A 1183 -36.29 -2.77 28.67
CA VAL A 1183 -36.12 -2.11 29.96
C VAL A 1183 -34.66 -2.16 30.37
N PHE A 1184 -34.10 -1.03 30.78
CA PHE A 1184 -32.74 -0.96 31.32
C PHE A 1184 -32.75 -0.83 32.84
N PRO A 1185 -31.87 -1.56 33.56
CA PRO A 1185 -31.64 -1.37 34.98
C PRO A 1185 -31.32 0.09 35.31
N GLY A 1186 -31.92 0.65 36.36
CA GLY A 1186 -31.78 2.06 36.73
C GLY A 1186 -32.59 3.05 35.87
N LEU A 1187 -33.22 2.61 34.78
CA LEU A 1187 -34.05 3.45 33.90
C LEU A 1187 -35.49 2.93 33.82
N GLY A 1188 -36.01 2.30 34.88
CA GLY A 1188 -37.32 1.65 34.86
C GLY A 1188 -38.46 2.57 34.43
N VAL A 1189 -38.61 3.73 35.08
CA VAL A 1189 -39.65 4.72 34.74
C VAL A 1189 -39.38 5.39 33.39
N TYR A 1190 -38.12 5.65 33.04
CA TYR A 1190 -37.76 6.18 31.72
C TYR A 1190 -38.15 5.21 30.61
N SER A 1191 -37.77 3.93 30.73
CA SER A 1191 -38.12 2.87 29.78
C SER A 1191 -39.65 2.78 29.66
N ALA A 1192 -40.38 2.73 30.79
CA ALA A 1192 -41.84 2.72 30.77
C ALA A 1192 -42.44 3.96 30.05
N SER A 1193 -41.87 5.16 30.26
CA SER A 1193 -42.29 6.37 29.55
C SER A 1193 -42.02 6.30 28.05
N LYS A 1194 -40.94 5.63 27.63
CA LYS A 1194 -40.58 5.43 26.23
C LYS A 1194 -41.42 4.36 25.56
N PHE A 1195 -41.80 3.30 26.27
CA PHE A 1195 -42.83 2.36 25.83
C PHE A 1195 -44.16 3.09 25.60
N PHE A 1196 -44.55 4.00 26.49
CA PHE A 1196 -45.73 4.84 26.30
C PHE A 1196 -45.63 5.69 25.03
N VAL A 1197 -44.49 6.35 24.80
CA VAL A 1197 -44.24 7.14 23.58
C VAL A 1197 -44.37 6.27 22.33
N GLU A 1198 -43.69 5.12 22.29
CA GLU A 1198 -43.74 4.20 21.14
C GLU A 1198 -45.16 3.69 20.88
N ALA A 1199 -45.87 3.24 21.94
CA ALA A 1199 -47.25 2.81 21.84
C ALA A 1199 -48.18 3.92 21.35
N THR A 1200 -47.99 5.16 21.81
CA THR A 1200 -48.77 6.33 21.35
C THR A 1200 -48.55 6.58 19.86
N LEU A 1201 -47.30 6.52 19.38
CA LEU A 1201 -46.97 6.73 17.96
C LEU A 1201 -47.46 5.57 17.09
N GLN A 1202 -47.41 4.33 17.59
CA GLN A 1202 -48.01 3.17 16.93
C GLN A 1202 -49.53 3.30 16.81
N SER A 1203 -50.22 3.68 17.90
CA SER A 1203 -51.68 3.92 17.88
C SER A 1203 -52.03 5.03 16.89
N LEU A 1204 -51.31 6.14 16.93
CA LEU A 1204 -51.53 7.25 16.00
C LEU A 1204 -51.35 6.81 14.53
N ARG A 1205 -50.30 6.04 14.21
CA ARG A 1205 -50.09 5.49 12.86
C ARG A 1205 -51.28 4.65 12.39
N LEU A 1206 -51.77 3.78 13.26
CA LEU A 1206 -52.88 2.87 12.95
C LEU A 1206 -54.20 3.64 12.78
N GLU A 1207 -54.49 4.58 13.68
CA GLU A 1207 -55.72 5.37 13.67
C GLU A 1207 -55.76 6.39 12.53
N THR A 1208 -54.60 6.85 12.05
CA THR A 1208 -54.51 7.84 10.97
C THR A 1208 -54.03 7.25 9.65
N ALA A 1209 -54.03 5.91 9.51
CA ALA A 1209 -53.66 5.25 8.26
C ALA A 1209 -54.54 5.76 7.10
N GLY A 1210 -53.90 6.15 5.99
CA GLY A 1210 -54.60 6.66 4.80
C GLY A 1210 -55.02 8.14 4.88
N THR A 1211 -54.83 8.83 6.00
CA THR A 1211 -55.10 10.29 6.10
C THR A 1211 -54.00 11.16 5.49
N GLY A 1212 -52.87 10.57 5.10
CA GLY A 1212 -51.69 11.29 4.63
C GLY A 1212 -50.75 11.78 5.75
N LEU A 1213 -51.13 11.62 7.02
CA LEU A 1213 -50.25 11.85 8.16
C LEU A 1213 -49.20 10.73 8.26
N ARG A 1214 -47.92 11.10 8.19
CA ARG A 1214 -46.80 10.19 8.44
C ARG A 1214 -46.31 10.36 9.87
N VAL A 1215 -45.95 9.25 10.52
CA VAL A 1215 -45.47 9.27 11.90
C VAL A 1215 -44.25 8.35 11.98
N THR A 1216 -43.15 8.88 12.52
CA THR A 1216 -41.87 8.18 12.65
C THR A 1216 -41.43 8.18 14.11
N SER A 1217 -41.13 7.01 14.65
CA SER A 1217 -40.37 6.88 15.89
C SER A 1217 -38.88 6.76 15.60
N VAL A 1218 -38.05 7.49 16.35
CA VAL A 1218 -36.58 7.41 16.26
C VAL A 1218 -36.04 6.90 17.59
N GLN A 1219 -35.34 5.78 17.52
CA GLN A 1219 -34.85 4.98 18.64
C GLN A 1219 -33.32 5.03 18.63
N PRO A 1220 -32.70 6.16 19.06
CA PRO A 1220 -31.26 6.18 19.26
C PRO A 1220 -30.91 5.38 20.52
N GLY A 1221 -29.78 4.67 20.46
CA GLY A 1221 -29.04 4.20 21.63
C GLY A 1221 -28.27 5.34 22.29
N ASN A 1222 -27.18 5.00 22.98
CA ASN A 1222 -26.38 5.99 23.71
C ASN A 1222 -25.87 7.11 22.79
N THR A 1223 -26.27 8.35 23.07
CA THR A 1223 -25.97 9.53 22.26
C THR A 1223 -25.33 10.61 23.13
N ALA A 1224 -24.26 11.24 22.64
CA ALA A 1224 -23.47 12.24 23.34
C ALA A 1224 -24.30 13.50 23.63
N THR A 1225 -24.99 13.51 24.77
CA THR A 1225 -25.86 14.60 25.21
C THR A 1225 -25.73 14.85 26.70
N ASP A 1226 -26.08 16.06 27.14
CA ASP A 1226 -26.03 16.45 28.56
C ASP A 1226 -27.07 15.74 29.46
N LEU A 1227 -27.88 14.81 28.90
CA LEU A 1227 -28.96 14.15 29.64
C LEU A 1227 -28.44 13.31 30.82
N LEU A 1228 -27.29 12.64 30.68
CA LEU A 1228 -26.69 11.82 31.73
C LEU A 1228 -26.39 12.64 33.01
N GLY A 1229 -25.98 13.90 32.85
CA GLY A 1229 -25.64 14.79 33.95
C GLY A 1229 -26.83 15.27 34.79
N MET A 1230 -28.06 14.91 34.43
CA MET A 1230 -29.26 15.37 35.14
C MET A 1230 -29.73 14.43 36.27
N SER A 1231 -29.20 13.21 36.34
CA SER A 1231 -29.67 12.19 37.29
C SER A 1231 -29.28 12.51 38.74
N THR A 1232 -30.24 12.45 39.67
CA THR A 1232 -30.02 12.83 41.08
C THR A 1232 -29.72 11.64 42.01
N ASP A 1233 -30.11 10.43 41.63
CA ASP A 1233 -29.80 9.20 42.37
C ASP A 1233 -28.36 8.76 42.11
N ALA A 1234 -27.45 9.22 42.97
CA ALA A 1234 -26.02 8.91 42.84
C ALA A 1234 -25.72 7.40 42.88
N GLU A 1235 -26.55 6.60 43.57
CA GLU A 1235 -26.39 5.14 43.61
C GLU A 1235 -26.73 4.53 42.25
N ALA A 1236 -27.85 4.95 41.64
CA ALA A 1236 -28.25 4.50 40.31
C ALA A 1236 -27.24 4.94 39.23
N VAL A 1237 -26.77 6.20 39.28
CA VAL A 1237 -25.76 6.73 38.35
C VAL A 1237 -24.46 5.95 38.46
N LYS A 1238 -23.97 5.72 39.68
CA LYS A 1238 -22.75 4.92 39.89
C LYS A 1238 -22.91 3.49 39.37
N LYS A 1239 -24.08 2.87 39.59
CA LYS A 1239 -24.29 1.47 39.26
C LYS A 1239 -24.57 1.22 37.78
N TYR A 1240 -25.22 2.16 37.09
CA TYR A 1240 -25.75 1.96 35.73
C TYR A 1240 -25.41 3.07 34.74
N GLY A 1241 -25.00 4.26 35.21
CA GLY A 1241 -24.72 5.43 34.37
C GLY A 1241 -23.24 5.66 34.05
N GLU A 1242 -22.32 4.86 34.60
CA GLU A 1242 -20.88 4.97 34.29
C GLU A 1242 -20.57 4.49 32.85
N PRO A 1243 -19.60 5.11 32.13
CA PRO A 1243 -19.27 4.75 30.76
C PRO A 1243 -18.81 3.29 30.63
N THR A 1244 -19.43 2.54 29.71
CA THR A 1244 -19.07 1.13 29.43
C THR A 1244 -17.85 0.97 28.52
N GLY A 1245 -17.35 2.07 27.95
CA GLY A 1245 -16.32 2.08 26.92
C GLY A 1245 -16.84 1.89 25.48
N ALA A 1246 -18.14 1.66 25.29
CA ALA A 1246 -18.75 1.55 23.97
C ALA A 1246 -18.73 2.89 23.21
N GLN A 1247 -18.72 2.82 21.87
CA GLN A 1247 -18.84 3.99 21.01
C GLN A 1247 -20.16 4.72 21.28
N ILE A 1248 -20.11 6.05 21.42
CA ILE A 1248 -21.29 6.90 21.66
C ILE A 1248 -21.69 7.57 20.33
N LEU A 1249 -22.99 7.63 20.02
CA LEU A 1249 -23.49 8.31 18.82
C LEU A 1249 -23.35 9.83 18.92
N ASP A 1250 -23.05 10.48 17.80
CA ASP A 1250 -23.14 11.94 17.70
C ASP A 1250 -24.60 12.37 17.49
N PRO A 1251 -25.05 13.51 18.07
CA PRO A 1251 -26.38 14.05 17.79
C PRO A 1251 -26.69 14.25 16.29
N GLU A 1252 -25.67 14.54 15.48
CA GLU A 1252 -25.75 14.67 14.03
C GLU A 1252 -26.20 13.36 13.34
N ASP A 1253 -25.84 12.19 13.86
CA ASP A 1253 -26.24 10.90 13.29
C ASP A 1253 -27.75 10.68 13.42
N VAL A 1254 -28.31 11.07 14.57
CA VAL A 1254 -29.75 11.08 14.82
C VAL A 1254 -30.44 12.09 13.88
N ALA A 1255 -29.85 13.27 13.73
CA ALA A 1255 -30.37 14.32 12.86
C ALA A 1255 -30.43 13.89 11.39
N ASN A 1256 -29.37 13.26 10.90
CA ASN A 1256 -29.26 12.77 9.52
C ASN A 1256 -30.30 11.67 9.24
N SER A 1257 -30.57 10.82 10.22
CA SER A 1257 -31.60 9.78 10.13
C SER A 1257 -33.02 10.36 10.05
N ILE A 1258 -33.28 11.45 10.77
CA ILE A 1258 -34.54 12.20 10.67
C ILE A 1258 -34.69 12.84 9.29
N VAL A 1259 -33.65 13.49 8.77
CA VAL A 1259 -33.66 14.05 7.40
C VAL A 1259 -33.94 12.96 6.38
N TYR A 1260 -33.32 11.79 6.51
CA TYR A 1260 -33.59 10.64 5.64
C TYR A 1260 -35.07 10.25 5.64
N ALA A 1261 -35.71 10.11 6.81
CA ALA A 1261 -37.13 9.80 6.92
C ALA A 1261 -38.03 10.86 6.28
N LEU A 1262 -37.73 12.14 6.52
CA LEU A 1262 -38.52 13.26 6.00
C LEU A 1262 -38.45 13.37 4.47
N ARG A 1263 -37.28 13.06 3.89
CA ARG A 1263 -37.03 13.12 2.43
C ARG A 1263 -37.70 12.01 1.63
N GLN A 1264 -38.22 10.97 2.28
CA GLN A 1264 -38.88 9.90 1.56
C GLN A 1264 -40.11 10.42 0.78
N PRO A 1265 -40.38 9.87 -0.41
CA PRO A 1265 -41.57 10.21 -1.19
C PRO A 1265 -42.86 10.10 -0.36
N GLN A 1266 -43.90 10.85 -0.71
CA GLN A 1266 -45.14 10.91 0.08
C GLN A 1266 -45.83 9.54 0.27
N HIS A 1267 -45.63 8.61 -0.66
CA HIS A 1267 -46.17 7.24 -0.59
C HIS A 1267 -45.30 6.27 0.23
N VAL A 1268 -44.15 6.72 0.74
CA VAL A 1268 -43.24 5.94 1.59
C VAL A 1268 -43.29 6.49 3.00
N ALA A 1269 -43.56 5.61 3.97
CA ALA A 1269 -43.51 5.92 5.39
C ALA A 1269 -42.32 5.20 6.03
N VAL A 1270 -41.38 5.97 6.56
CA VAL A 1270 -40.36 5.44 7.47
C VAL A 1270 -40.98 5.43 8.86
N ASN A 1271 -41.39 4.26 9.28
CA ASN A 1271 -42.19 4.05 10.47
C ASN A 1271 -41.35 4.11 11.74
N GLU A 1272 -40.20 3.42 11.74
CA GLU A 1272 -39.29 3.32 12.89
C GLU A 1272 -37.86 3.40 12.38
N ILE A 1273 -36.98 4.07 13.12
CA ILE A 1273 -35.54 4.10 12.87
C ILE A 1273 -34.81 3.73 14.15
N LEU A 1274 -34.03 2.65 14.10
CA LEU A 1274 -33.11 2.24 15.17
C LEU A 1274 -31.69 2.68 14.79
N ILE A 1275 -31.00 3.35 15.73
CA ILE A 1275 -29.62 3.81 15.54
C ILE A 1275 -28.85 3.41 16.79
N GLU A 1276 -27.97 2.43 16.68
CA GLU A 1276 -27.21 1.89 17.82
C GLU A 1276 -25.73 1.74 17.42
N PRO A 1277 -24.79 1.98 18.35
CA PRO A 1277 -23.39 1.62 18.16
C PRO A 1277 -23.23 0.10 17.99
N ARG A 1278 -22.41 -0.36 17.04
CA ARG A 1278 -22.23 -1.80 16.76
C ARG A 1278 -21.71 -2.63 17.95
N GLU A 1279 -21.07 -1.99 18.92
CA GLU A 1279 -20.32 -2.64 20.00
C GLU A 1279 -21.11 -2.78 21.32
N GLU A 1280 -22.32 -2.20 21.43
CA GLU A 1280 -23.15 -2.43 22.61
C GLU A 1280 -23.81 -3.82 22.54
N PRO A 1281 -23.70 -4.67 23.59
CA PRO A 1281 -24.39 -5.94 23.62
C PRO A 1281 -25.92 -5.74 23.66
N ILE A 1282 -26.64 -6.46 22.79
CA ILE A 1282 -28.11 -6.46 22.69
C ILE A 1282 -28.76 -6.87 24.01
#